data_AF-A0AA38XGK7-F1
#
_entry.id   AF-A0AA38XGK7-F1
#
_cell.length_a   1.000
_cell.length_b   1.000
_cell.length_c   1.000
_cell.angle_alpha   90.00
_cell.angle_beta   90.00
_cell.angle_gamma   90.00
#
_symmetry.space_group_name_H-M   'P 1'
#
loop_
_entity.id
_entity.type
_entity.pdbx_description
1 polymer ?
#
loop_
_entity_poly.entity_id
_entity_poly.type
_entity_poly.pdbx_seq_one_letter_code
_entity_poly.pdbx_strand_id
1 'polypeptide(L)'
;MLLLAIAACRESGSDPAAAPAEPVAAVQAMAQRLAEDDLVGYAKLSVPPSQYQRLQQAWADGHSQWPLTGLPLGDQLLPMLAALREPGASVQLQRSFDRQLAGQARAVRQAAQSMGNFGVQYLRHQKGYTPGQQAHYIQLVQTLAAWAQDAPISDRARARSSIAALVGAAAKIGFQDDAGLQAAGMEGSLQQLAPFIHTVKAVLASYGLGVDEALRSMRGELLSVEGDNALVRLQYELAGRAMTVQVPLSRREGHWYLTRTLADTDALLRQADAARAAAGPGPNPLPFPGEESQPTPADTAPASPSTDAGTPPATTPVHARPAGRRPLWARLLGRLVEPWLSLKIEPEDPGQYNDGRPVMYVLEDYGLSNALILDKACRQAGLPSPLVPLAGDPTGRKRAYLALSRRSSSNSLIPEQRGAKTHSDSLAKVLQAHRVRDDLDVHLVPVSIFVGRAPDKQSGWFAVLFSENWALVGRFRRLLGLLLNGRSTIVRFAPPISLRSIIDEGLEPERTVRKLQRVLRTHFRRIRESVIGPDLSTRRLLVDQVLAAETVREAIASQAKRDNSKTSDAWKKAHAYAWEIAADYSSPVVRSASFMLSHVWNRIYAGVLVHHLDKFKAAAPGHEVVYVPSHRSHMDYLLLSYLLYDRGIVPPHIVAGINLNLPVVGTLLRKGGAFFIRRSIRGNALYSAVLSEYVAQLVAGGYSIEYFVEGGRSRTGRLLQPKGGMISMTLRAFLRQPRKPVLFQPIYIGYEKLMEGGSYLDELSGRPKEKESIWQLLWGIPKVLKQNYGQVVVNFGEPIALNDVLAEKAPEWGGEAVSEDEKPSWLSTTVDTLAERIQVRINGAADVNPINLLALALLSTPKHAMGEADLIAQIELCKTLLVEMPYSGRVTVTPHSPERIIAHAEEINVLTRIKHPLGDVLSVSGDTAVLLSYFRNNVVHLFTASSWVACCFQNNRRMSRTGLVQLGRTVYPFLQAELFLPWSEDEFAQRIDQTIDVFVREGLLQNVNEDDGGILARNTGQTDEVFRLRAIGHSLQQAFERYYIAISVLVKNGPGTLGAAELESLCQQAAQRLSLLYAPAAPEFFDKSLFRGFIQKLRELRLVWPDENSKLLFDDRLDAWAKDAKFILGRELRHTIERVSPEAARLNLRRLSGLAALIAAAGLAVASVQAAEACVDDTLPGRLADAPVRLCIEAKAGQPARYQLWLAGEVRISGDEPAARQGLGGDWYGHPLGLRCTGAGNVRRCDLTVDGEAAWSAELALPR
;
A
#
# COMPACT_ATOMS: atom_id res chain seq x y z
N MET A 1 17.24 -40.98 71.90
CA MET A 1 16.31 -39.83 71.80
C MET A 1 16.93 -38.65 71.05
N LEU A 2 18.13 -38.15 71.37
CA LEU A 2 18.76 -37.05 70.62
C LEU A 2 19.23 -37.45 69.19
N LEU A 3 19.63 -38.71 68.98
CA LEU A 3 19.98 -39.25 67.65
C LEU A 3 18.77 -39.60 66.77
N LEU A 4 17.56 -39.71 67.36
CA LEU A 4 16.31 -39.91 66.62
C LEU A 4 15.65 -38.58 66.20
N ALA A 5 15.94 -37.47 66.90
CA ALA A 5 15.49 -36.14 66.50
C ALA A 5 16.28 -35.55 65.31
N ILE A 6 17.54 -35.97 65.11
CA ILE A 6 18.38 -35.49 63.99
C ILE A 6 18.10 -36.28 62.69
N ALA A 7 17.53 -37.48 62.77
CA ALA A 7 17.15 -38.27 61.59
C ALA A 7 15.75 -37.93 61.03
N ALA A 8 14.87 -37.30 61.84
CA ALA A 8 13.54 -36.86 61.41
C ALA A 8 13.50 -35.39 60.90
N CYS A 9 14.63 -34.67 60.96
CA CYS A 9 14.79 -33.32 60.38
C CYS A 9 15.70 -33.32 59.14
N ARG A 10 15.73 -34.43 58.39
CA ARG A 10 16.15 -34.38 56.98
C ARG A 10 14.89 -34.44 56.13
N GLU A 11 14.21 -33.31 56.00
CA GLU A 11 13.43 -33.09 54.79
C GLU A 11 14.38 -33.25 53.60
N SER A 12 13.95 -34.06 52.63
CA SER A 12 14.59 -34.28 51.35
C SER A 12 15.11 -32.96 50.79
N GLY A 13 16.42 -32.92 50.51
CA GLY A 13 17.13 -31.73 50.06
C GLY A 13 16.37 -30.98 48.98
N SER A 14 15.75 -29.87 49.36
CA SER A 14 15.27 -28.87 48.43
C SER A 14 16.50 -28.14 47.93
N ASP A 15 16.81 -28.32 46.65
CA ASP A 15 17.73 -27.42 45.97
C ASP A 15 17.18 -25.99 46.17
N PRO A 16 17.90 -25.07 46.83
CA PRO A 16 17.43 -23.69 47.02
C PRO A 16 17.22 -22.95 45.68
N ALA A 17 17.63 -23.55 44.56
CA ALA A 17 17.36 -23.09 43.20
C ALA A 17 16.07 -23.65 42.57
N ALA A 18 15.37 -24.60 43.20
CA ALA A 18 14.13 -25.19 42.66
C ALA A 18 12.88 -24.41 43.12
N ALA A 19 11.94 -24.19 42.19
CA ALA A 19 10.68 -23.52 42.50
C ALA A 19 9.87 -24.31 43.56
N PRO A 20 9.24 -23.68 44.56
CA PRO A 20 8.39 -24.38 45.52
C PRO A 20 7.31 -25.27 44.88
N ALA A 21 7.00 -26.40 45.53
CA ALA A 21 5.96 -27.34 45.08
C ALA A 21 4.52 -26.83 45.33
N GLU A 22 4.37 -25.77 46.13
CA GLU A 22 3.10 -25.09 46.37
C GLU A 22 2.96 -23.86 45.42
N PRO A 23 1.82 -23.69 44.71
CA PRO A 23 1.65 -22.63 43.71
C PRO A 23 1.84 -21.21 44.23
N VAL A 24 1.34 -20.91 45.44
CA VAL A 24 1.44 -19.57 46.04
C VAL A 24 2.89 -19.29 46.45
N ALA A 25 3.51 -20.25 47.14
CA ALA A 25 4.90 -20.15 47.56
C ALA A 25 5.85 -19.97 46.37
N ALA A 26 5.56 -20.58 45.21
CA ALA A 26 6.35 -20.43 44.00
C ALA A 26 6.43 -18.98 43.52
N VAL A 27 5.29 -18.27 43.49
CA VAL A 27 5.27 -16.86 43.08
C VAL A 27 5.89 -15.95 44.13
N GLN A 28 5.67 -16.23 45.41
CA GLN A 28 6.29 -15.47 46.50
C GLN A 28 7.81 -15.60 46.50
N ALA A 29 8.35 -16.79 46.25
CA ALA A 29 9.79 -17.01 46.13
C ALA A 29 10.40 -16.21 44.97
N MET A 30 9.72 -16.17 43.80
CA MET A 30 10.14 -15.33 42.67
C MET A 30 10.13 -13.83 43.04
N ALA A 31 9.07 -13.36 43.70
CA ALA A 31 8.96 -11.96 44.14
C ALA A 31 10.03 -11.59 45.16
N GLN A 32 10.36 -12.50 46.08
CA GLN A 32 11.41 -12.32 47.08
C GLN A 32 12.78 -12.15 46.43
N ARG A 33 13.13 -12.97 45.43
CA ARG A 33 14.42 -12.84 44.72
C ARG A 33 14.57 -11.49 44.04
N LEU A 34 13.50 -10.99 43.41
CA LEU A 34 13.50 -9.63 42.83
C LEU A 34 13.63 -8.53 43.90
N ALA A 35 13.04 -8.72 45.08
CA ALA A 35 13.16 -7.78 46.21
C ALA A 35 14.55 -7.80 46.87
N GLU A 36 15.31 -8.87 46.68
CA GLU A 36 16.69 -9.07 47.16
C GLU A 36 17.74 -8.71 46.08
N ASP A 37 17.31 -8.21 44.91
CA ASP A 37 18.16 -7.93 43.75
C ASP A 37 18.85 -9.18 43.13
N ASP A 38 18.39 -10.38 43.48
CA ASP A 38 18.88 -11.66 42.96
C ASP A 38 18.21 -12.02 41.62
N LEU A 39 18.65 -11.37 40.55
CA LEU A 39 18.11 -11.56 39.20
C LEU A 39 18.39 -12.97 38.64
N VAL A 40 19.51 -13.60 39.05
CA VAL A 40 19.86 -14.97 38.64
C VAL A 40 18.96 -15.96 39.34
N GLY A 41 18.74 -15.80 40.65
CA GLY A 41 17.79 -16.62 41.41
C GLY A 41 16.37 -16.49 40.87
N TYR A 42 15.93 -15.28 40.53
CA TYR A 42 14.63 -15.07 39.85
C TYR A 42 14.53 -15.87 38.54
N ALA A 43 15.55 -15.81 37.68
CA ALA A 43 15.57 -16.52 36.42
C ALA A 43 15.51 -18.06 36.61
N LYS A 44 16.25 -18.59 37.59
CA LYS A 44 16.25 -20.03 37.93
C LYS A 44 14.89 -20.50 38.44
N LEU A 45 14.18 -19.68 39.22
CA LEU A 45 12.84 -20.00 39.72
C LEU A 45 11.73 -19.82 38.66
N SER A 46 12.01 -19.13 37.56
CA SER A 46 11.01 -18.78 36.54
C SER A 46 10.76 -19.88 35.50
N VAL A 47 11.66 -20.85 35.38
CA VAL A 47 11.59 -21.96 34.41
C VAL A 47 12.13 -23.28 35.01
N PRO A 48 11.77 -24.45 34.47
CA PRO A 48 12.33 -25.73 34.86
C PRO A 48 13.86 -25.77 34.69
N PRO A 49 14.61 -26.48 35.55
CA PRO A 49 16.07 -26.61 35.44
C PRO A 49 16.56 -27.05 34.06
N SER A 50 15.86 -28.01 33.43
CA SER A 50 16.16 -28.48 32.08
C SER A 50 16.00 -27.36 31.04
N GLN A 51 14.98 -26.52 31.20
CA GLN A 51 14.70 -25.38 30.33
C GLN A 51 15.71 -24.25 30.55
N TYR A 52 16.12 -23.99 31.79
CA TYR A 52 17.13 -23.00 32.16
C TYR A 52 18.47 -23.27 31.48
N GLN A 53 18.96 -24.53 31.52
CA GLN A 53 20.20 -24.92 30.85
C GLN A 53 20.12 -24.72 29.33
N ARG A 54 18.98 -25.07 28.72
CA ARG A 54 18.77 -24.86 27.28
C ARG A 54 18.71 -23.38 26.92
N LEU A 55 18.15 -22.54 27.79
CA LEU A 55 18.11 -21.08 27.61
C LEU A 55 19.52 -20.47 27.74
N GLN A 56 20.37 -20.98 28.63
CA GLN A 56 21.78 -20.60 28.69
C GLN A 56 22.52 -20.94 27.39
N GLN A 57 22.30 -22.14 26.84
CA GLN A 57 22.91 -22.51 25.56
C GLN A 57 22.34 -21.67 24.41
N ALA A 58 21.02 -21.44 24.37
CA ALA A 58 20.40 -20.59 23.36
C ALA A 58 20.88 -19.14 23.46
N TRP A 59 21.17 -18.66 24.67
CA TRP A 59 21.85 -17.40 24.89
C TRP A 59 23.24 -17.45 24.28
N ALA A 60 24.09 -18.43 24.63
CA ALA A 60 25.46 -18.55 24.13
C ALA A 60 25.53 -18.58 22.58
N ASP A 61 24.57 -19.20 21.93
CA ASP A 61 24.50 -19.30 20.46
C ASP A 61 23.91 -18.05 19.78
N GLY A 62 23.51 -17.02 20.55
CA GLY A 62 22.96 -15.77 20.03
C GLY A 62 21.50 -15.89 19.57
N HIS A 63 20.78 -16.90 20.06
CA HIS A 63 19.38 -17.18 19.70
C HIS A 63 18.38 -16.80 20.80
N SER A 64 18.85 -16.33 21.97
CA SER A 64 18.00 -15.86 23.07
C SER A 64 18.68 -14.74 23.86
N GLN A 65 17.88 -13.78 24.35
CA GLN A 65 18.28 -12.80 25.36
C GLN A 65 17.33 -12.85 26.58
N TRP A 66 16.67 -13.99 26.80
CA TRP A 66 15.82 -14.21 27.99
C TRP A 66 16.68 -14.33 29.26
N PRO A 67 16.29 -13.73 30.41
CA PRO A 67 14.98 -13.15 30.71
C PRO A 67 14.85 -11.64 30.39
N LEU A 68 15.87 -11.00 29.81
CA LEU A 68 15.84 -9.54 29.56
C LEU A 68 14.74 -9.13 28.57
N THR A 69 14.46 -9.97 27.57
CA THR A 69 13.37 -9.77 26.60
C THR A 69 11.97 -9.94 27.22
N GLY A 70 11.88 -10.58 28.40
CA GLY A 70 10.64 -10.71 29.16
C GLY A 70 10.34 -9.51 30.08
N LEU A 71 11.27 -8.56 30.19
CA LEU A 71 11.11 -7.38 31.03
C LEU A 71 10.34 -6.26 30.32
N PRO A 72 9.57 -5.44 31.05
CA PRO A 72 9.02 -4.20 30.50
C PRO A 72 10.15 -3.32 29.97
N LEU A 73 10.05 -2.87 28.72
CA LEU A 73 11.08 -2.06 28.04
C LEU A 73 12.40 -2.79 27.76
N GLY A 74 12.41 -4.13 27.65
CA GLY A 74 13.62 -4.92 27.31
C GLY A 74 14.41 -4.38 26.11
N ASP A 75 13.74 -4.01 25.02
CA ASP A 75 14.36 -3.44 23.80
C ASP A 75 14.98 -2.05 24.00
N GLN A 76 14.65 -1.36 25.10
CA GLN A 76 15.16 -0.03 25.43
C GLN A 76 16.28 -0.07 26.48
N LEU A 77 16.58 -1.25 27.06
CA LEU A 77 17.58 -1.38 28.11
C LEU A 77 18.97 -0.94 27.64
N LEU A 78 19.48 -1.50 26.54
CA LEU A 78 20.80 -1.14 26.00
C LEU A 78 20.87 0.33 25.53
N PRO A 79 19.90 0.86 24.76
CA PRO A 79 19.87 2.29 24.42
C PRO A 79 19.84 3.22 25.63
N MET A 80 19.09 2.87 26.68
CA MET A 80 19.02 3.65 27.92
C MET A 80 20.35 3.65 28.67
N LEU A 81 20.99 2.48 28.78
CA LEU A 81 22.30 2.35 29.41
C LEU A 81 23.37 3.13 28.64
N ALA A 82 23.33 3.09 27.30
CA ALA A 82 24.23 3.88 26.47
C ALA A 82 24.04 5.39 26.71
N ALA A 83 22.80 5.87 26.75
CA ALA A 83 22.49 7.29 27.01
C ALA A 83 22.94 7.75 28.41
N LEU A 84 22.81 6.90 29.44
CA LEU A 84 23.25 7.21 30.80
C LEU A 84 24.78 7.24 30.94
N ARG A 85 25.50 6.58 30.03
CA ARG A 85 26.97 6.44 30.06
C ARG A 85 27.70 7.44 29.17
N GLU A 86 26.99 8.25 28.40
CA GLU A 86 27.61 9.28 27.57
C GLU A 86 28.49 10.23 28.41
N PRO A 87 29.65 10.67 27.89
CA PRO A 87 30.48 11.67 28.56
C PRO A 87 29.68 12.95 28.87
N GLY A 88 29.53 13.27 30.15
CA GLY A 88 28.74 14.43 30.57
C GLY A 88 27.22 14.20 30.66
N ALA A 89 26.74 12.96 30.56
CA ALA A 89 25.32 12.58 30.64
C ALA A 89 24.60 13.22 31.85
N SER A 90 25.22 13.22 33.04
CA SER A 90 24.64 13.83 34.24
C SER A 90 24.30 15.32 34.04
N VAL A 91 25.18 16.09 33.40
CA VAL A 91 24.97 17.53 33.14
C VAL A 91 23.93 17.73 32.04
N GLN A 92 23.96 16.91 30.99
CA GLN A 92 23.02 17.01 29.88
C GLN A 92 21.59 16.63 30.29
N LEU A 93 21.44 15.54 31.03
CA LEU A 93 20.15 15.09 31.55
C LEU A 93 19.59 16.08 32.57
N GLN A 94 20.44 16.64 33.45
CA GLN A 94 20.02 17.70 34.37
C GLN A 94 19.54 18.95 33.62
N ARG A 95 20.26 19.39 32.57
CA ARG A 95 19.84 20.53 31.73
C ARG A 95 18.54 20.25 30.98
N SER A 96 18.33 19.02 30.51
CA SER A 96 17.07 18.62 29.87
C SER A 96 15.93 18.65 30.87
N PHE A 97 16.14 18.08 32.06
CA PHE A 97 15.19 18.11 33.16
C PHE A 97 14.83 19.55 33.58
N ASP A 98 15.83 20.42 33.74
CA ASP A 98 15.62 21.81 34.13
C ASP A 98 14.81 22.61 33.10
N ARG A 99 14.94 22.26 31.83
CA ARG A 99 14.19 22.90 30.73
C ARG A 99 12.75 22.36 30.63
N GLN A 100 12.57 21.07 30.85
CA GLN A 100 11.33 20.37 30.49
C GLN A 100 10.40 20.12 31.67
N LEU A 101 10.93 19.96 32.89
CA LEU A 101 10.18 19.44 34.03
C LEU A 101 10.35 20.26 35.32
N ALA A 102 11.51 20.90 35.53
CA ALA A 102 11.75 21.65 36.77
C ALA A 102 10.73 22.79 36.96
N GLY A 103 10.12 22.83 38.16
CA GLY A 103 9.11 23.82 38.51
C GLY A 103 7.74 23.65 37.83
N GLN A 104 7.55 22.62 36.99
CA GLN A 104 6.31 22.39 36.23
C GLN A 104 5.33 21.43 36.93
N ALA A 105 5.23 21.49 38.26
CA ALA A 105 4.43 20.54 39.07
C ALA A 105 2.95 20.44 38.64
N ARG A 106 2.35 21.53 38.12
CA ARG A 106 0.97 21.52 37.62
C ARG A 106 0.84 20.81 36.27
N ALA A 107 1.81 20.99 35.37
CA ALA A 107 1.80 20.36 34.05
C ALA A 107 2.06 18.85 34.17
N VAL A 108 2.97 18.44 35.06
CA VAL A 108 3.24 17.02 35.34
C VAL A 108 2.00 16.33 35.90
N ARG A 109 1.28 16.97 36.84
CA ARG A 109 0.00 16.47 37.37
C ARG A 109 -1.05 16.28 36.28
N GLN A 110 -1.25 17.27 35.43
CA GLN A 110 -2.22 17.19 34.34
C GLN A 110 -1.85 16.12 33.31
N ALA A 111 -0.55 15.99 32.99
CA ALA A 111 -0.06 14.94 32.10
C ALA A 111 -0.33 13.56 32.69
N ALA A 112 0.03 13.31 33.95
CA ALA A 112 -0.23 12.06 34.65
C ALA A 112 -1.72 11.70 34.69
N GLN A 113 -2.60 12.67 34.98
CA GLN A 113 -4.05 12.46 34.97
C GLN A 113 -4.58 12.10 33.56
N SER A 114 -4.12 12.81 32.53
CA SER A 114 -4.55 12.57 31.14
C SER A 114 -4.09 11.21 30.61
N MET A 115 -2.84 10.83 30.89
CA MET A 115 -2.28 9.52 30.53
C MET A 115 -2.97 8.39 31.28
N GLY A 116 -3.31 8.59 32.56
CA GLY A 116 -4.11 7.64 33.34
C GLY A 116 -5.48 7.41 32.73
N ASN A 117 -6.22 8.48 32.41
CA ASN A 117 -7.55 8.38 31.79
C ASN A 117 -7.49 7.71 30.40
N PHE A 118 -6.49 8.07 29.61
CA PHE A 118 -6.26 7.45 28.30
C PHE A 118 -5.93 5.95 28.45
N GLY A 119 -5.01 5.59 29.34
CA GLY A 119 -4.61 4.20 29.59
C GLY A 119 -5.77 3.33 30.08
N VAL A 120 -6.64 3.87 30.96
CA VAL A 120 -7.87 3.19 31.40
C VAL A 120 -8.84 2.99 30.24
N GLN A 121 -9.07 4.00 29.40
CA GLN A 121 -9.95 3.85 28.24
C GLN A 121 -9.39 2.86 27.21
N TYR A 122 -8.08 2.87 26.99
CA TYR A 122 -7.39 1.91 26.12
C TYR A 122 -7.59 0.47 26.62
N LEU A 123 -7.30 0.22 27.90
CA LEU A 123 -7.42 -1.11 28.51
C LEU A 123 -8.87 -1.62 28.51
N ARG A 124 -9.87 -0.75 28.67
CA ARG A 124 -11.30 -1.11 28.61
C ARG A 124 -11.75 -1.65 27.24
N HIS A 125 -11.07 -1.28 26.16
CA HIS A 125 -11.44 -1.68 24.80
C HIS A 125 -10.55 -2.79 24.22
N GLN A 126 -9.59 -3.31 25.00
CA GLN A 126 -8.66 -4.33 24.54
C GLN A 126 -9.23 -5.73 24.78
N LYS A 127 -9.49 -6.48 23.69
CA LYS A 127 -10.15 -7.81 23.72
C LYS A 127 -9.24 -8.99 24.08
N GLY A 128 -7.98 -8.73 24.48
CA GLY A 128 -6.96 -9.77 24.72
C GLY A 128 -6.71 -10.11 26.19
N TYR A 129 -7.45 -9.51 27.14
CA TYR A 129 -7.30 -9.74 28.58
C TYR A 129 -8.51 -10.46 29.16
N THR A 130 -8.28 -11.35 30.12
CA THR A 130 -9.39 -11.87 30.95
C THR A 130 -9.99 -10.74 31.79
N PRO A 131 -11.26 -10.83 32.24
CA PRO A 131 -11.87 -9.80 33.08
C PRO A 131 -11.05 -9.48 34.34
N GLY A 132 -10.45 -10.50 34.97
CA GLY A 132 -9.55 -10.33 36.12
C GLY A 132 -8.24 -9.62 35.78
N GLN A 133 -7.63 -9.93 34.63
CA GLN A 133 -6.42 -9.24 34.15
C GLN A 133 -6.71 -7.79 33.76
N GLN A 134 -7.81 -7.55 33.06
CA GLN A 134 -8.22 -6.21 32.65
C GLN A 134 -8.49 -5.31 33.87
N ALA A 135 -9.18 -5.84 34.88
CA ALA A 135 -9.41 -5.15 36.14
C ALA A 135 -8.08 -4.80 36.84
N HIS A 136 -7.14 -5.76 36.92
CA HIS A 136 -5.82 -5.53 37.50
C HIS A 136 -5.04 -4.43 36.78
N TYR A 137 -4.95 -4.47 35.45
CA TYR A 137 -4.20 -3.47 34.69
C TYR A 137 -4.83 -2.08 34.75
N ILE A 138 -6.16 -1.99 34.78
CA ILE A 138 -6.87 -0.72 34.99
C ILE A 138 -6.51 -0.16 36.37
N GLN A 139 -6.57 -0.98 37.41
CA GLN A 139 -6.20 -0.59 38.76
C GLN A 139 -4.74 -0.13 38.83
N LEU A 140 -3.83 -0.84 38.14
CA LEU A 140 -2.40 -0.51 38.12
C LEU A 140 -2.13 0.84 37.45
N VAL A 141 -2.73 1.09 36.28
CA VAL A 141 -2.62 2.37 35.56
C VAL A 141 -3.18 3.51 36.41
N GLN A 142 -4.31 3.29 37.09
CA GLN A 142 -4.89 4.30 37.98
C GLN A 142 -4.01 4.59 39.20
N THR A 143 -3.43 3.56 39.82
CA THR A 143 -2.51 3.70 40.96
C THR A 143 -1.23 4.44 40.55
N LEU A 144 -0.62 4.09 39.42
CA LEU A 144 0.57 4.77 38.90
C LEU A 144 0.27 6.21 38.45
N ALA A 145 -0.88 6.47 37.85
CA ALA A 145 -1.30 7.82 37.47
C ALA A 145 -1.59 8.69 38.69
N ALA A 146 -2.15 8.13 39.75
CA ALA A 146 -2.34 8.84 41.03
C ALA A 146 -0.99 9.14 41.69
N TRP A 147 -0.12 8.14 41.78
CA TRP A 147 1.25 8.32 42.28
C TRP A 147 2.00 9.41 41.51
N ALA A 148 1.99 9.38 40.18
CA ALA A 148 2.70 10.36 39.36
C ALA A 148 2.14 11.78 39.47
N GLN A 149 0.90 11.95 39.93
CA GLN A 149 0.34 13.26 40.26
C GLN A 149 0.93 13.83 41.56
N ASP A 150 1.15 12.97 42.55
CA ASP A 150 1.59 13.39 43.88
C ASP A 150 3.12 13.33 44.04
N ALA A 151 3.80 12.57 43.19
CA ALA A 151 5.24 12.42 43.22
C ALA A 151 5.96 13.74 42.91
N PRO A 152 7.05 14.08 43.63
CA PRO A 152 7.81 15.33 43.44
C PRO A 152 8.70 15.28 42.18
N ILE A 153 8.15 14.86 41.03
CA ILE A 153 8.87 14.62 39.77
C ILE A 153 9.51 15.90 39.24
N SER A 154 8.93 17.07 39.50
CA SER A 154 9.48 18.37 39.08
C SER A 154 10.50 18.97 40.04
N ASP A 155 10.86 18.28 41.13
CA ASP A 155 11.83 18.75 42.12
C ASP A 155 13.25 18.67 41.56
N ARG A 156 13.91 19.83 41.50
CA ARG A 156 15.26 19.97 40.94
C ARG A 156 16.34 19.27 41.77
N ALA A 157 16.26 19.33 43.09
CA ALA A 157 17.27 18.75 43.98
C ALA A 157 17.20 17.21 43.93
N ARG A 158 15.97 16.67 43.96
CA ARG A 158 15.72 15.22 43.89
C ARG A 158 16.04 14.64 42.52
N ALA A 159 15.77 15.39 41.44
CA ALA A 159 16.19 14.97 40.10
C ALA A 159 17.71 14.93 39.95
N ARG A 160 18.42 15.93 40.51
CA ARG A 160 19.89 15.97 40.45
C ARG A 160 20.53 14.78 41.15
N SER A 161 20.05 14.40 42.33
CA SER A 161 20.54 13.21 43.03
C SER A 161 20.20 11.92 42.28
N SER A 162 18.97 11.81 41.75
CA SER A 162 18.51 10.63 41.00
C SER A 162 19.27 10.41 39.71
N ILE A 163 19.49 11.47 38.92
CA ILE A 163 20.27 11.42 37.67
C ILE A 163 21.71 11.03 37.98
N ALA A 164 22.33 11.60 39.02
CA ALA A 164 23.70 11.25 39.41
C ALA A 164 23.82 9.78 39.84
N ALA A 165 22.86 9.27 40.61
CA ALA A 165 22.82 7.88 41.05
C ALA A 165 22.67 6.92 39.85
N LEU A 166 21.75 7.19 38.93
CA LEU A 166 21.51 6.34 37.75
C LEU A 166 22.69 6.34 36.78
N VAL A 167 23.28 7.51 36.51
CA VAL A 167 24.50 7.62 35.67
C VAL A 167 25.66 6.86 36.32
N GLY A 168 25.86 7.03 37.63
CA GLY A 168 26.92 6.34 38.37
C GLY A 168 26.74 4.82 38.41
N ALA A 169 25.51 4.33 38.50
CA ALA A 169 25.22 2.90 38.46
C ALA A 169 25.36 2.31 37.05
N ALA A 170 24.89 3.01 36.01
CA ALA A 170 25.03 2.59 34.62
C ALA A 170 26.50 2.53 34.17
N ALA A 171 27.34 3.45 34.66
CA ALA A 171 28.78 3.47 34.36
C ALA A 171 29.54 2.23 34.84
N LYS A 172 29.01 1.48 35.82
CA LYS A 172 29.62 0.27 36.39
C LYS A 172 29.29 -1.00 35.60
N ILE A 173 28.41 -0.94 34.59
CA ILE A 173 28.03 -2.09 33.76
C ILE A 173 29.10 -2.35 32.69
N GLY A 174 29.56 -3.59 32.57
CA GLY A 174 30.72 -3.97 31.75
C GLY A 174 30.46 -4.05 30.24
N PHE A 175 29.21 -4.17 29.79
CA PHE A 175 28.85 -4.27 28.37
C PHE A 175 28.19 -3.00 27.84
N GLN A 176 28.42 -2.66 26.57
CA GLN A 176 27.93 -1.43 25.91
C GLN A 176 26.96 -1.69 24.75
N ASP A 177 27.03 -2.87 24.16
CA ASP A 177 26.30 -3.28 22.98
C ASP A 177 25.88 -4.76 23.09
N ASP A 178 25.14 -5.24 22.08
CA ASP A 178 24.68 -6.63 22.03
C ASP A 178 25.84 -7.63 22.06
N ALA A 179 27.01 -7.28 21.49
CA ALA A 179 28.19 -8.14 21.49
C ALA A 179 28.79 -8.29 22.90
N GLY A 180 28.90 -7.20 23.66
CA GLY A 180 29.32 -7.24 25.06
C GLY A 180 28.33 -7.96 25.97
N LEU A 181 27.02 -7.77 25.73
CA LEU A 181 25.95 -8.48 26.46
C LEU A 181 26.01 -9.98 26.17
N GLN A 182 26.23 -10.35 24.92
CA GLN A 182 26.42 -11.73 24.48
C GLN A 182 27.64 -12.38 25.15
N ALA A 183 28.78 -11.67 25.16
CA ALA A 183 30.03 -12.15 25.77
C ALA A 183 29.94 -12.32 27.30
N ALA A 184 29.14 -11.49 27.99
CA ALA A 184 28.90 -11.63 29.42
C ALA A 184 28.06 -12.87 29.77
N GLY A 185 27.38 -13.48 28.78
CA GLY A 185 26.47 -14.60 28.99
C GLY A 185 25.22 -14.22 29.79
N MET A 186 24.26 -15.14 29.91
CA MET A 186 22.99 -14.87 30.60
C MET A 186 23.19 -14.51 32.08
N GLU A 187 23.91 -15.34 32.85
CA GLU A 187 24.12 -15.10 34.28
C GLU A 187 25.03 -13.89 34.55
N GLY A 188 26.11 -13.74 33.78
CA GLY A 188 27.02 -12.60 33.94
C GLY A 188 26.34 -11.27 33.59
N SER A 189 25.44 -11.26 32.60
CA SER A 189 24.61 -10.09 32.29
C SER A 189 23.66 -9.74 33.43
N LEU A 190 22.96 -10.73 34.01
CA LEU A 190 22.05 -10.50 35.13
C LEU A 190 22.77 -10.02 36.40
N GLN A 191 23.95 -10.58 36.70
CA GLN A 191 24.78 -10.15 37.83
C GLN A 191 25.27 -8.70 37.68
N GLN A 192 25.68 -8.32 36.47
CA GLN A 192 26.12 -6.95 36.19
C GLN A 192 24.96 -5.94 36.20
N LEU A 193 23.73 -6.37 35.88
CA LEU A 193 22.54 -5.52 35.92
C LEU A 193 21.95 -5.33 37.32
N ALA A 194 22.14 -6.29 38.24
CA ALA A 194 21.55 -6.24 39.58
C ALA A 194 21.83 -4.94 40.35
N PRO A 195 23.07 -4.40 40.42
CA PRO A 195 23.34 -3.12 41.09
C PRO A 195 22.64 -1.91 40.45
N PHE A 196 22.43 -1.96 39.14
CA PHE A 196 21.69 -0.91 38.42
C PHE A 196 20.20 -0.98 38.73
N ILE A 197 19.61 -2.19 38.74
CA ILE A 197 18.22 -2.40 39.15
C ILE A 197 17.99 -1.95 40.60
N HIS A 198 18.90 -2.29 41.52
CA HIS A 198 18.88 -1.79 42.90
C HIS A 198 18.79 -0.26 42.94
N THR A 199 19.63 0.42 42.16
CA THR A 199 19.66 1.88 42.07
C THR A 199 18.36 2.45 41.48
N VAL A 200 17.80 1.81 40.44
CA VAL A 200 16.50 2.20 39.87
C VAL A 200 15.39 2.08 40.91
N LYS A 201 15.32 0.97 41.65
CA LYS A 201 14.33 0.77 42.73
C LYS A 201 14.50 1.80 43.85
N ALA A 202 15.73 2.10 44.25
CA ALA A 202 16.01 3.14 45.25
C ALA A 202 15.56 4.53 44.78
N VAL A 203 15.77 4.87 43.50
CA VAL A 203 15.28 6.12 42.92
C VAL A 203 13.75 6.15 42.92
N LEU A 204 13.08 5.09 42.47
CA LEU A 204 11.61 5.01 42.48
C LEU A 204 11.05 5.13 43.90
N ALA A 205 11.66 4.47 44.88
CA ALA A 205 11.31 4.59 46.29
C ALA A 205 11.47 6.03 46.79
N SER A 206 12.51 6.74 46.35
CA SER A 206 12.69 8.16 46.68
C SER A 206 11.58 9.06 46.12
N TYR A 207 10.85 8.63 45.09
CA TYR A 207 9.68 9.34 44.57
C TYR A 207 8.35 8.79 45.13
N GLY A 208 8.39 7.89 46.13
CA GLY A 208 7.19 7.31 46.76
C GLY A 208 6.66 6.05 46.08
N LEU A 209 7.43 5.42 45.18
CA LEU A 209 7.08 4.16 44.53
C LEU A 209 8.02 3.03 45.01
N GLY A 210 7.74 2.49 46.18
CA GLY A 210 8.52 1.39 46.78
C GLY A 210 8.24 0.04 46.13
N VAL A 211 9.06 -0.35 45.15
CA VAL A 211 8.93 -1.64 44.44
C VAL A 211 9.26 -2.83 45.36
N ASP A 212 10.27 -2.70 46.22
CA ASP A 212 10.66 -3.78 47.16
C ASP A 212 9.59 -4.03 48.23
N GLU A 213 8.97 -2.96 48.74
CA GLU A 213 7.82 -3.04 49.65
C GLU A 213 6.67 -3.80 48.98
N ALA A 214 6.37 -3.46 47.71
CA ALA A 214 5.33 -4.12 46.94
C ALA A 214 5.60 -5.61 46.75
N LEU A 215 6.84 -5.98 46.41
CA LEU A 215 7.23 -7.38 46.26
C LEU A 215 7.19 -8.16 47.59
N ARG A 216 7.64 -7.56 48.70
CA ARG A 216 7.63 -8.20 50.03
C ARG A 216 6.24 -8.28 50.66
N SER A 217 5.35 -7.36 50.32
CA SER A 217 3.95 -7.36 50.79
C SER A 217 3.08 -8.41 50.11
N MET A 218 3.61 -9.15 49.12
CA MET A 218 2.84 -10.07 48.29
C MET A 218 2.32 -11.28 49.09
N ARG A 219 0.99 -11.37 49.20
CA ARG A 219 0.26 -12.49 49.78
C ARG A 219 -0.57 -13.17 48.70
N GLY A 220 -0.77 -14.48 48.78
CA GLY A 220 -1.56 -15.19 47.78
C GLY A 220 -2.54 -16.19 48.37
N GLU A 221 -3.58 -16.49 47.60
CA GLU A 221 -4.52 -17.56 47.84
C GLU A 221 -4.68 -18.40 46.57
N LEU A 222 -4.82 -19.71 46.74
CA LEU A 222 -5.08 -20.64 45.66
C LEU A 222 -6.57 -20.62 45.31
N LEU A 223 -6.93 -20.27 44.07
CA LEU A 223 -8.32 -20.21 43.63
C LEU A 223 -8.82 -21.53 43.06
N SER A 224 -8.00 -22.23 42.28
CA SER A 224 -8.34 -23.52 41.67
C SER A 224 -7.08 -24.28 41.28
N VAL A 225 -7.19 -25.61 41.24
CA VAL A 225 -6.19 -26.53 40.69
C VAL A 225 -6.91 -27.57 39.84
N GLU A 226 -6.56 -27.64 38.57
CA GLU A 226 -7.10 -28.58 37.59
C GLU A 226 -5.93 -29.29 36.90
N GLY A 227 -5.60 -30.50 37.38
CA GLY A 227 -4.46 -31.27 36.89
C GLY A 227 -3.14 -30.50 37.07
N ASP A 228 -2.45 -30.25 35.96
CA ASP A 228 -1.19 -29.49 35.93
C ASP A 228 -1.38 -27.98 35.80
N ASN A 229 -2.60 -27.46 35.98
CA ASN A 229 -2.86 -26.01 35.97
C ASN A 229 -3.41 -25.53 37.31
N ALA A 230 -2.95 -24.38 37.77
CA ALA A 230 -3.43 -23.73 38.97
C ALA A 230 -3.70 -22.25 38.69
N LEU A 231 -4.72 -21.68 39.34
CA LEU A 231 -4.97 -20.25 39.32
C LEU A 231 -4.77 -19.69 40.73
N VAL A 232 -3.85 -18.75 40.88
CA VAL A 232 -3.55 -18.09 42.16
C VAL A 232 -4.00 -16.64 42.10
N ARG A 233 -4.59 -16.14 43.18
CA ARG A 233 -4.83 -14.72 43.38
C ARG A 233 -3.75 -14.17 44.29
N LEU A 234 -3.07 -13.12 43.86
CA LEU A 234 -2.04 -12.42 44.61
C LEU A 234 -2.55 -11.03 44.99
N GLN A 235 -2.23 -10.61 46.20
CA GLN A 235 -2.48 -9.30 46.76
C GLN A 235 -1.14 -8.67 47.15
N TYR A 236 -0.89 -7.43 46.75
CA TYR A 236 0.32 -6.69 47.11
C TYR A 236 0.01 -5.20 47.23
N GLU A 237 0.83 -4.44 47.95
CA GLU A 237 0.63 -2.99 48.09
C GLU A 237 1.57 -2.21 47.18
N LEU A 238 1.03 -1.31 46.35
CA LEU A 238 1.83 -0.43 45.50
C LEU A 238 1.37 1.01 45.67
N ALA A 239 2.31 1.91 45.97
CA ALA A 239 2.04 3.33 46.26
C ALA A 239 0.90 3.51 47.30
N GLY A 240 0.89 2.67 48.35
CA GLY A 240 -0.10 2.72 49.43
C GLY A 240 -1.50 2.19 49.06
N ARG A 241 -1.65 1.49 47.93
CA ARG A 241 -2.91 0.87 47.50
C ARG A 241 -2.76 -0.64 47.38
N ALA A 242 -3.71 -1.38 47.96
CA ALA A 242 -3.82 -2.82 47.78
C ALA A 242 -4.21 -3.16 46.33
N MET A 243 -3.39 -3.97 45.67
CA MET A 243 -3.50 -4.41 44.29
C MET A 243 -3.78 -5.91 44.27
N THR A 244 -4.73 -6.34 43.43
CA THR A 244 -5.07 -7.77 43.29
C THR A 244 -4.86 -8.23 41.86
N VAL A 245 -4.13 -9.33 41.67
CA VAL A 245 -3.90 -9.96 40.35
C VAL A 245 -4.20 -11.46 40.40
N GLN A 246 -4.75 -12.01 39.32
CA GLN A 246 -4.90 -13.46 39.15
C GLN A 246 -3.86 -13.96 38.16
N VAL A 247 -3.11 -14.97 38.56
CA VAL A 247 -1.95 -15.48 37.84
C VAL A 247 -2.14 -16.97 37.60
N PRO A 248 -2.21 -17.43 36.34
CA PRO A 248 -2.20 -18.84 36.02
C PRO A 248 -0.78 -19.41 36.15
N LEU A 249 -0.68 -20.57 36.79
CA LEU A 249 0.52 -21.37 36.92
C LEU A 249 0.31 -22.73 36.26
N SER A 250 1.39 -23.29 35.71
CA SER A 250 1.40 -24.65 35.20
C SER A 250 2.52 -25.45 35.86
N ARG A 251 2.23 -26.72 36.16
CA ARG A 251 3.15 -27.64 36.80
C ARG A 251 4.05 -28.28 35.74
N ARG A 252 5.37 -28.24 35.95
CA ARG A 252 6.39 -28.92 35.14
C ARG A 252 7.44 -29.50 36.09
N GLU A 253 7.89 -30.73 35.84
CA GLU A 253 8.93 -31.37 36.67
C GLU A 253 8.62 -31.37 38.19
N GLY A 254 7.34 -31.42 38.57
CA GLY A 254 6.91 -31.42 39.98
C GLY A 254 6.78 -30.04 40.65
N HIS A 255 7.11 -28.95 39.94
CA HIS A 255 7.12 -27.59 40.46
C HIS A 255 6.21 -26.65 39.66
N TRP A 256 5.79 -25.52 40.25
CA TRP A 256 4.87 -24.58 39.62
C TRP A 256 5.59 -23.37 39.03
N TYR A 257 5.26 -23.05 37.78
CA TYR A 257 5.82 -21.91 37.06
C TYR A 257 4.70 -21.06 36.46
N LEU A 258 4.98 -19.79 36.17
CA LEU A 258 4.04 -18.92 35.48
C LEU A 258 3.73 -19.49 34.09
N THR A 259 2.46 -19.80 33.81
CA THR A 259 2.04 -20.43 32.54
C THR A 259 2.50 -19.61 31.33
N ARG A 260 2.45 -18.28 31.44
CA ARG A 260 2.90 -17.37 30.38
C ARG A 260 4.40 -17.44 30.16
N THR A 261 5.19 -17.45 31.23
CA THR A 261 6.66 -17.54 31.13
C THR A 261 7.07 -18.85 30.45
N LEU A 262 6.47 -19.98 30.81
CA LEU A 262 6.71 -21.26 30.16
C LEU A 262 6.38 -21.22 28.66
N ALA A 263 5.23 -20.65 28.29
CA ALA A 263 4.82 -20.55 26.90
C ALA A 263 5.79 -19.68 26.07
N ASP A 264 6.25 -18.56 26.65
CA ASP A 264 7.20 -17.65 26.01
C ASP A 264 8.59 -18.32 25.85
N THR A 265 9.09 -19.02 26.88
CA THR A 265 10.39 -19.72 26.81
C THR A 265 10.34 -20.98 25.94
N ASP A 266 9.23 -21.70 25.90
CA ASP A 266 9.02 -22.83 24.97
C ASP A 266 9.02 -22.36 23.52
N ALA A 267 8.44 -21.18 23.24
CA ALA A 267 8.48 -20.59 21.91
C ALA A 267 9.91 -20.18 21.52
N LEU A 268 10.66 -19.54 22.43
CA LEU A 268 12.06 -19.16 22.20
C LEU A 268 12.95 -20.38 21.94
N LEU A 269 12.84 -21.42 22.76
CA LEU A 269 13.66 -22.62 22.58
C LEU A 269 13.32 -23.36 21.29
N ARG A 270 12.05 -23.44 20.88
CA ARG A 270 11.68 -24.03 19.57
C ARG A 270 12.31 -23.28 18.40
N GLN A 271 12.40 -21.94 18.49
CA GLN A 271 13.07 -21.13 17.46
C GLN A 271 14.58 -21.39 17.45
N ALA A 272 15.21 -21.46 18.63
CA ALA A 272 16.64 -21.76 18.76
C ALA A 272 16.98 -23.17 18.25
N ASP A 273 16.16 -24.18 18.57
CA ASP A 273 16.33 -25.55 18.09
C ASP A 273 16.18 -25.62 16.56
N ALA A 274 15.19 -24.93 15.99
CA ALA A 274 14.98 -24.86 14.54
C ALA A 274 16.16 -24.18 13.82
N ALA A 275 16.74 -23.14 14.42
CA ALA A 275 17.93 -22.47 13.90
C ALA A 275 19.16 -23.39 13.92
N ARG A 276 19.35 -24.19 14.98
CA ARG A 276 20.42 -25.19 15.05
C ARG A 276 20.22 -26.33 14.05
N ALA A 277 18.99 -26.82 13.90
CA ALA A 277 18.67 -27.88 12.95
C ALA A 277 18.92 -27.44 11.49
N ALA A 278 18.74 -26.15 11.19
CA ALA A 278 19.04 -25.58 9.88
C ALA A 278 20.55 -25.40 9.61
N ALA A 279 21.41 -25.42 10.64
CA ALA A 279 22.84 -25.14 10.51
C ALA A 279 23.70 -26.34 10.07
N GLY A 280 23.24 -27.59 10.26
CA GLY A 280 23.94 -28.82 9.83
C GLY A 280 25.36 -29.03 10.43
N PRO A 281 25.95 -30.24 10.35
CA PRO A 281 27.35 -30.44 10.74
C PRO A 281 28.25 -29.90 9.63
N GLY A 282 29.04 -28.86 9.92
CA GLY A 282 29.96 -28.25 8.97
C GLY A 282 31.08 -29.23 8.53
N PRO A 283 31.60 -29.12 7.29
CA PRO A 283 32.73 -29.93 6.84
C PRO A 283 34.01 -29.55 7.59
N ASN A 284 34.77 -30.59 7.92
CA ASN A 284 36.11 -30.58 8.49
C ASN A 284 37.05 -29.57 7.77
N PRO A 285 37.81 -28.73 8.50
CA PRO A 285 38.77 -27.83 7.87
C PRO A 285 40.06 -28.59 7.56
N LEU A 286 40.39 -28.74 6.27
CA LEU A 286 41.75 -29.06 5.85
C LEU A 286 42.49 -27.76 5.49
N PRO A 287 43.83 -27.73 5.69
CA PRO A 287 44.60 -26.51 5.92
C PRO A 287 45.14 -25.96 4.61
N PHE A 288 45.16 -24.64 4.46
CA PHE A 288 46.09 -23.98 3.54
C PHE A 288 46.82 -22.85 4.26
N PRO A 289 48.10 -22.61 3.92
CA PRO A 289 49.03 -21.84 4.74
C PRO A 289 49.19 -20.39 4.28
N GLY A 290 49.54 -19.53 5.24
CA GLY A 290 50.61 -18.55 5.10
C GLY A 290 50.24 -17.17 4.53
N GLU A 291 50.28 -16.18 5.43
CA GLU A 291 50.36 -14.74 5.18
C GLU A 291 51.55 -14.36 4.27
N GLU A 292 51.46 -13.24 3.53
CA GLU A 292 52.31 -12.06 3.78
C GLU A 292 52.12 -10.91 2.78
N SER A 293 52.31 -9.70 3.33
CA SER A 293 52.88 -8.47 2.72
C SER A 293 51.98 -7.47 1.98
N GLN A 294 51.80 -6.31 2.64
CA GLN A 294 51.73 -4.98 2.00
C GLN A 294 53.14 -4.57 1.49
N PRO A 295 53.29 -3.63 0.54
CA PRO A 295 53.45 -2.20 0.90
C PRO A 295 52.94 -1.18 -0.14
N THR A 296 53.09 0.12 0.20
CA THR A 296 52.62 1.36 -0.46
C THR A 296 53.64 1.93 -1.52
N PRO A 297 53.63 3.23 -1.94
CA PRO A 297 53.28 3.72 -3.30
C PRO A 297 54.42 4.44 -4.08
N ALA A 298 54.28 4.69 -5.41
CA ALA A 298 54.74 5.90 -6.15
C ALA A 298 54.71 5.78 -7.71
N ASP A 299 54.11 6.80 -8.34
CA ASP A 299 54.43 7.57 -9.55
C ASP A 299 54.90 7.01 -10.93
N THR A 300 54.39 7.74 -11.94
CA THR A 300 54.88 8.08 -13.30
C THR A 300 54.62 7.17 -14.53
N ALA A 301 53.99 7.80 -15.53
CA ALA A 301 53.72 7.36 -16.90
C ALA A 301 54.99 7.40 -17.82
N PRO A 302 54.97 6.94 -19.10
CA PRO A 302 54.36 7.74 -20.20
C PRO A 302 53.73 6.99 -21.41
N ALA A 303 52.77 7.70 -22.02
CA ALA A 303 52.29 7.85 -23.42
C ALA A 303 52.63 6.87 -24.58
N SER A 304 51.60 6.56 -25.40
CA SER A 304 51.37 7.02 -26.81
C SER A 304 50.27 6.16 -27.49
N PRO A 305 49.75 6.48 -28.71
CA PRO A 305 49.07 7.69 -29.18
C PRO A 305 47.66 7.37 -29.78
N SER A 306 46.81 8.38 -29.96
CA SER A 306 45.61 8.28 -30.81
C SER A 306 45.46 9.51 -31.72
N THR A 307 45.22 9.24 -33.00
CA THR A 307 45.00 10.18 -34.09
C THR A 307 43.51 10.37 -34.37
N ASP A 308 43.11 11.64 -34.41
CA ASP A 308 42.05 12.34 -35.17
C ASP A 308 40.91 11.57 -35.86
N ALA A 309 39.67 12.02 -35.56
CA ALA A 309 38.75 12.59 -36.56
C ALA A 309 37.50 13.23 -35.91
N GLY A 310 37.27 14.53 -36.17
CA GLY A 310 35.93 15.10 -36.40
C GLY A 310 35.14 15.68 -35.21
N THR A 311 35.41 16.93 -34.82
CA THR A 311 34.54 17.74 -33.95
C THR A 311 33.78 18.80 -34.79
N PRO A 312 32.45 18.95 -34.69
CA PRO A 312 31.72 20.08 -35.26
C PRO A 312 31.93 21.36 -34.40
N PRO A 313 31.71 22.57 -34.95
CA PRO A 313 32.40 23.76 -34.49
C PRO A 313 31.90 24.22 -33.12
N ALA A 314 32.87 24.49 -32.23
CA ALA A 314 32.64 25.22 -31.01
C ALA A 314 32.16 26.64 -31.34
N THR A 315 30.89 26.92 -31.04
CA THR A 315 30.41 28.28 -30.88
C THR A 315 31.20 28.93 -29.75
N THR A 316 31.99 29.95 -30.10
CA THR A 316 32.70 30.85 -29.20
C THR A 316 31.81 31.29 -28.03
N PRO A 317 32.22 31.11 -26.76
CA PRO A 317 31.52 31.71 -25.64
C PRO A 317 31.73 33.23 -25.70
N VAL A 318 30.66 33.94 -26.04
CA VAL A 318 30.57 35.40 -25.93
C VAL A 318 30.83 35.78 -24.47
N HIS A 319 31.90 36.56 -24.28
CA HIS A 319 32.34 37.25 -23.06
C HIS A 319 31.48 37.04 -21.78
N ALA A 320 31.92 36.15 -20.89
CA ALA A 320 31.52 36.17 -19.50
C ALA A 320 31.98 37.50 -18.86
N ARG A 321 31.07 38.45 -18.68
CA ARG A 321 31.30 39.70 -17.94
C ARG A 321 31.81 39.38 -16.52
N PRO A 322 32.71 40.21 -15.94
CA PRO A 322 33.29 39.94 -14.62
C PRO A 322 32.21 39.91 -13.54
N ALA A 323 32.18 38.83 -12.76
CA ALA A 323 31.30 38.66 -11.62
C ALA A 323 31.49 39.82 -10.63
N GLY A 324 30.50 40.70 -10.51
CA GLY A 324 30.49 41.77 -9.52
C GLY A 324 30.74 41.20 -8.12
N ARG A 325 31.60 41.86 -7.34
CA ARG A 325 31.94 41.42 -5.97
C ARG A 325 30.69 41.45 -5.09
N ARG A 326 30.34 40.29 -4.53
CA ARG A 326 29.19 40.16 -3.62
C ARG A 326 29.37 41.00 -2.36
N PRO A 327 28.27 41.50 -1.77
CA PRO A 327 28.33 42.20 -0.49
C PRO A 327 28.95 41.31 0.60
N LEU A 328 29.84 41.88 1.43
CA LEU A 328 30.51 41.16 2.52
C LEU A 328 29.52 40.54 3.52
N TRP A 329 28.44 41.26 3.84
CA TRP A 329 27.40 40.77 4.75
C TRP A 329 26.74 39.47 4.25
N ALA A 330 26.57 39.32 2.93
CA ALA A 330 25.94 38.14 2.34
C ALA A 330 26.88 36.92 2.40
N ARG A 331 28.20 37.13 2.28
CA ARG A 331 29.21 36.08 2.45
C ARG A 331 29.26 35.58 3.90
N LEU A 332 29.20 36.50 4.86
CA LEU A 332 29.23 36.18 6.29
C LEU A 332 27.95 35.44 6.73
N LEU A 333 26.77 36.00 6.45
CA LEU A 333 25.50 35.37 6.80
C LEU A 333 25.25 34.09 6.00
N GLY A 334 25.70 34.04 4.74
CA GLY A 334 25.64 32.83 3.93
C GLY A 334 26.40 31.66 4.56
N ARG A 335 27.63 31.89 5.04
CA ARG A 335 28.44 30.86 5.74
C ARG A 335 27.80 30.41 7.06
N LEU A 336 27.20 31.32 7.82
CA LEU A 336 26.54 30.97 9.08
C LEU A 336 25.31 30.09 8.88
N VAL A 337 24.56 30.31 7.80
CA VAL A 337 23.32 29.57 7.53
C VAL A 337 23.58 28.26 6.76
N GLU A 338 24.76 28.11 6.17
CA GLU A 338 25.15 27.01 5.29
C GLU A 338 24.95 25.60 5.89
N PRO A 339 25.27 25.32 7.18
CA PRO A 339 25.09 23.99 7.77
C PRO A 339 23.63 23.57 7.93
N TRP A 340 22.71 24.54 7.99
CA TRP A 340 21.29 24.31 8.24
C TRP A 340 20.42 24.44 6.99
N LEU A 341 21.02 24.82 5.86
CA LEU A 341 20.30 25.09 4.61
C LEU A 341 20.75 24.12 3.51
N SER A 342 19.90 23.14 3.20
CA SER A 342 20.04 22.30 2.01
C SER A 342 18.94 22.67 1.01
N LEU A 343 19.31 22.79 -0.26
CA LEU A 343 18.41 23.24 -1.32
C LEU A 343 18.17 22.10 -2.31
N LYS A 344 16.90 21.84 -2.62
CA LYS A 344 16.50 21.08 -3.81
C LYS A 344 16.10 22.09 -4.88
N ILE A 345 16.84 22.12 -5.98
CA ILE A 345 16.62 23.07 -7.09
C ILE A 345 15.81 22.37 -8.18
N GLU A 346 14.76 23.04 -8.67
CA GLU A 346 13.93 22.54 -9.77
C GLU A 346 13.79 23.61 -10.88
N PRO A 347 13.99 23.27 -12.16
CA PRO A 347 14.52 22.00 -12.67
C PRO A 347 15.99 21.77 -12.25
N GLU A 348 16.50 20.54 -12.39
CA GLU A 348 17.88 20.19 -12.01
C GLU A 348 18.92 21.03 -12.77
N ASP A 349 18.67 21.31 -14.05
CA ASP A 349 19.42 22.28 -14.84
C ASP A 349 18.53 23.48 -15.23
N PRO A 350 18.54 24.56 -14.43
CA PRO A 350 17.87 25.81 -14.81
C PRO A 350 18.73 26.64 -15.79
N GLY A 351 19.97 26.24 -16.06
CA GLY A 351 20.88 26.86 -17.02
C GLY A 351 20.42 26.74 -18.47
N GLN A 352 19.57 25.76 -18.79
CA GLN A 352 18.91 25.62 -20.10
C GLN A 352 18.15 26.89 -20.54
N TYR A 353 17.75 27.73 -19.58
CA TYR A 353 17.01 28.97 -19.84
C TYR A 353 17.91 30.21 -19.96
N ASN A 354 19.23 30.06 -19.84
CA ASN A 354 20.18 31.15 -19.90
C ASN A 354 20.73 31.28 -21.34
N ASP A 355 20.13 32.16 -22.12
CA ASP A 355 20.52 32.49 -23.50
C ASP A 355 21.58 33.61 -23.57
N GLY A 356 22.21 33.95 -22.44
CA GLY A 356 23.22 35.01 -22.34
C GLY A 356 22.64 36.42 -22.14
N ARG A 357 21.31 36.59 -22.13
CA ARG A 357 20.66 37.88 -21.85
C ARG A 357 20.68 38.22 -20.35
N PRO A 358 20.61 39.51 -19.98
CA PRO A 358 20.50 39.92 -18.58
C PRO A 358 19.25 39.36 -17.88
N VAL A 359 19.45 38.64 -16.77
CA VAL A 359 18.37 38.01 -15.99
C VAL A 359 18.02 38.81 -14.73
N MET A 360 16.73 39.07 -14.52
CA MET A 360 16.19 39.64 -13.29
C MET A 360 15.27 38.64 -12.59
N TYR A 361 15.58 38.29 -11.36
CA TYR A 361 14.79 37.32 -10.59
C TYR A 361 13.57 37.97 -9.93
N VAL A 362 12.42 37.32 -9.98
CA VAL A 362 11.18 37.78 -9.35
C VAL A 362 10.80 36.85 -8.22
N LEU A 363 10.59 37.38 -7.01
CA LEU A 363 10.11 36.66 -5.84
C LEU A 363 8.67 37.05 -5.48
N GLU A 364 7.97 36.22 -4.73
CA GLU A 364 6.65 36.56 -4.18
C GLU A 364 6.76 37.66 -3.11
N ASP A 365 7.63 37.44 -2.11
CA ASP A 365 7.82 38.31 -0.94
C ASP A 365 9.28 38.73 -0.74
N TYR A 366 9.48 39.99 -0.30
CA TYR A 366 10.79 40.44 0.19
C TYR A 366 11.17 39.77 1.52
N GLY A 367 12.41 39.30 1.61
CA GLY A 367 12.99 38.78 2.85
C GLY A 367 14.48 38.49 2.72
N LEU A 368 15.25 38.78 3.78
CA LEU A 368 16.69 38.51 3.81
C LEU A 368 17.00 37.02 3.60
N SER A 369 16.19 36.14 4.22
CA SER A 369 16.28 34.69 4.05
C SER A 369 16.06 34.28 2.60
N ASN A 370 15.04 34.82 1.94
CA ASN A 370 14.73 34.51 0.53
C ASN A 370 15.87 34.96 -0.40
N ALA A 371 16.48 36.12 -0.12
CA ALA A 371 17.62 36.61 -0.90
C ALA A 371 18.88 35.74 -0.72
N LEU A 372 19.17 35.27 0.50
CA LEU A 372 20.28 34.35 0.76
C LEU A 372 20.04 32.96 0.14
N ILE A 373 18.81 32.45 0.22
CA ILE A 373 18.42 31.19 -0.43
C ILE A 373 18.55 31.30 -1.95
N LEU A 374 18.05 32.39 -2.55
CA LEU A 374 18.17 32.65 -3.98
C LEU A 374 19.64 32.76 -4.42
N ASP A 375 20.49 33.48 -3.67
CA ASP A 375 21.92 33.59 -4.00
C ASP A 375 22.67 32.26 -3.88
N LYS A 376 22.29 31.40 -2.92
CA LYS A 376 22.81 30.03 -2.83
C LYS A 376 22.30 29.15 -3.97
N ALA A 377 21.03 29.24 -4.33
CA ALA A 377 20.45 28.47 -5.43
C ALA A 377 21.09 28.84 -6.77
N CYS A 378 21.23 30.15 -7.07
CA CYS A 378 21.89 30.61 -8.28
C CYS A 378 23.35 30.13 -8.35
N ARG A 379 24.06 30.09 -7.21
CA ARG A 379 25.42 29.52 -7.14
C ARG A 379 25.48 28.04 -7.50
N GLN A 380 24.62 27.22 -6.89
CA GLN A 380 24.60 25.78 -7.12
C GLN A 380 24.20 25.45 -8.56
N ALA A 381 23.37 26.31 -9.17
CA ALA A 381 22.90 26.21 -10.54
C ALA A 381 23.80 26.89 -11.59
N GLY A 382 24.92 27.51 -11.21
CA GLY A 382 25.80 28.23 -12.15
C GLY A 382 25.20 29.52 -12.75
N LEU A 383 24.13 30.07 -12.17
CA LEU A 383 23.45 31.28 -12.64
C LEU A 383 24.03 32.58 -12.05
N PRO A 384 23.83 33.75 -12.70
CA PRO A 384 24.25 35.06 -12.19
C PRO A 384 23.73 35.35 -10.77
N SER A 385 24.56 35.97 -9.93
CA SER A 385 24.14 36.28 -8.56
C SER A 385 23.03 37.34 -8.54
N PRO A 386 21.92 37.11 -7.82
CA PRO A 386 20.84 38.10 -7.66
C PRO A 386 21.27 39.34 -6.88
N LEU A 387 22.41 39.26 -6.15
CA LEU A 387 22.95 40.35 -5.33
C LEU A 387 23.89 41.27 -6.10
N VAL A 388 24.12 41.01 -7.39
CA VAL A 388 24.87 41.88 -8.29
C VAL A 388 23.86 42.67 -9.15
N PRO A 389 24.02 43.99 -9.33
CA PRO A 389 23.11 44.77 -10.18
C PRO A 389 23.24 44.41 -11.66
N LEU A 390 22.14 44.62 -12.39
CA LEU A 390 22.15 44.66 -13.86
C LEU A 390 22.95 45.88 -14.37
N ALA A 391 23.43 45.80 -15.61
CA ALA A 391 24.12 46.91 -16.27
C ALA A 391 23.23 48.17 -16.33
N GLY A 392 23.67 49.25 -15.65
CA GLY A 392 22.92 50.50 -15.52
C GLY A 392 21.91 50.57 -14.37
N ASP A 393 21.84 49.55 -13.50
CA ASP A 393 20.97 49.45 -12.30
C ASP A 393 19.58 50.11 -12.48
N PRO A 394 18.71 49.57 -13.35
CA PRO A 394 17.42 50.19 -13.70
C PRO A 394 16.48 50.37 -12.49
N THR A 395 16.74 49.67 -11.38
CA THR A 395 15.95 49.78 -10.15
C THR A 395 16.53 50.76 -9.12
N GLY A 396 17.80 51.14 -9.26
CA GLY A 396 18.56 51.94 -8.28
C GLY A 396 18.80 51.22 -6.95
N ARG A 397 18.74 49.88 -6.93
CA ARG A 397 18.78 49.07 -5.69
C ARG A 397 20.03 48.19 -5.57
N LYS A 398 20.99 48.33 -6.50
CA LYS A 398 22.25 47.58 -6.54
C LYS A 398 22.06 46.05 -6.47
N ARG A 399 21.01 45.52 -7.12
CA ARG A 399 20.63 44.10 -7.11
C ARG A 399 19.83 43.71 -8.35
N ALA A 400 19.85 42.43 -8.73
CA ALA A 400 19.12 41.84 -9.86
C ALA A 400 17.94 40.96 -9.40
N TYR A 401 17.23 41.35 -8.33
CA TYR A 401 15.95 40.73 -7.97
C TYR A 401 14.91 41.75 -7.48
N LEU A 402 13.64 41.43 -7.69
CA LEU A 402 12.48 42.17 -7.20
C LEU A 402 11.47 41.23 -6.55
N ALA A 403 10.53 41.76 -5.77
CA ALA A 403 9.41 40.99 -5.24
C ALA A 403 8.07 41.68 -5.52
N LEU A 404 7.01 40.89 -5.66
CA LEU A 404 5.67 41.39 -6.00
C LEU A 404 4.95 42.04 -4.82
N SER A 405 5.23 41.58 -3.60
CA SER A 405 4.60 42.05 -2.37
C SER A 405 5.64 42.62 -1.38
N ARG A 406 5.34 43.78 -0.77
CA ARG A 406 5.95 44.18 0.50
C ARG A 406 4.95 43.79 1.58
N ARG A 407 5.33 42.91 2.51
CA ARG A 407 4.57 42.81 3.77
C ARG A 407 4.52 44.19 4.40
N SER A 408 3.31 44.72 4.61
CA SER A 408 3.08 45.91 5.40
C SER A 408 3.58 45.63 6.81
N SER A 409 4.81 46.06 7.12
CA SER A 409 5.27 46.11 8.49
C SER A 409 4.54 47.26 9.15
N SER A 410 3.53 46.97 9.96
CA SER A 410 2.96 47.91 10.91
C SER A 410 3.99 48.18 12.02
N ASN A 411 5.04 48.92 11.69
CA ASN A 411 5.91 49.56 12.67
C ASN A 411 5.23 50.88 13.04
N SER A 412 4.29 50.82 13.98
CA SER A 412 3.72 52.00 14.63
C SER A 412 4.77 52.57 15.57
N LEU A 413 5.58 53.53 15.11
CA LEU A 413 6.26 54.53 15.96
C LEU A 413 6.64 55.83 15.21
N ILE A 414 6.21 56.00 13.94
CA ILE A 414 6.34 57.27 13.20
C ILE A 414 5.02 57.52 12.47
N PRO A 415 4.28 58.61 12.76
CA PRO A 415 3.08 58.97 12.03
C PRO A 415 3.48 59.74 10.77
N GLU A 416 3.71 59.04 9.65
CA GLU A 416 3.80 59.69 8.35
C GLU A 416 2.92 59.01 7.29
N GLN A 417 2.14 59.89 6.66
CA GLN A 417 1.20 59.80 5.55
C GLN A 417 1.09 58.45 4.79
N ARG A 418 -0.12 57.87 4.88
CA ARG A 418 -0.61 56.80 4.00
C ARG A 418 -0.85 57.33 2.59
N GLY A 419 0.09 57.06 1.68
CA GLY A 419 -0.18 56.96 0.24
C GLY A 419 -0.23 55.49 -0.16
N ALA A 420 -1.41 55.00 -0.57
CA ALA A 420 -1.60 53.66 -1.08
C ALA A 420 -0.84 53.47 -2.41
N LYS A 421 0.43 53.05 -2.35
CA LYS A 421 1.18 52.60 -3.52
C LYS A 421 1.24 51.07 -3.53
N THR A 422 0.21 50.47 -4.12
CA THR A 422 0.04 49.01 -4.26
C THR A 422 0.76 48.43 -5.48
N HIS A 423 1.54 49.24 -6.21
CA HIS A 423 2.27 48.79 -7.38
C HIS A 423 3.76 48.63 -7.05
N SER A 424 4.35 47.53 -7.51
CA SER A 424 5.80 47.34 -7.47
C SER A 424 6.48 48.44 -8.30
N ASP A 425 6.84 49.56 -7.65
CA ASP A 425 7.61 50.65 -8.27
C ASP A 425 8.88 50.13 -8.96
N SER A 426 9.46 49.04 -8.45
CA SER A 426 10.63 48.40 -9.06
C SER A 426 10.32 47.76 -10.41
N LEU A 427 9.15 47.13 -10.58
CA LEU A 427 8.76 46.56 -11.88
C LEU A 427 8.47 47.67 -12.90
N ALA A 428 7.81 48.75 -12.48
CA ALA A 428 7.56 49.92 -13.32
C ALA A 428 8.87 50.57 -13.81
N LYS A 429 9.86 50.72 -12.92
CA LYS A 429 11.19 51.25 -13.27
C LYS A 429 11.95 50.38 -14.27
N VAL A 430 11.88 49.05 -14.13
CA VAL A 430 12.52 48.12 -15.08
C VAL A 430 11.86 48.23 -16.46
N LEU A 431 10.53 48.27 -16.52
CA LEU A 431 9.79 48.42 -17.77
C LEU A 431 10.06 49.79 -18.42
N GLN A 432 10.14 50.86 -17.64
CA GLN A 432 10.47 52.19 -18.16
C GLN A 432 11.92 52.24 -18.67
N ALA A 433 12.88 51.67 -17.94
CA ALA A 433 14.26 51.58 -18.39
C ALA A 433 14.39 50.79 -19.70
N HIS A 434 13.63 49.71 -19.85
CA HIS A 434 13.59 48.88 -21.06
C HIS A 434 12.89 49.58 -22.25
N ARG A 435 12.00 50.55 -22.02
CA ARG A 435 11.40 51.40 -23.07
C ARG A 435 12.33 52.51 -23.56
N VAL A 436 13.22 52.99 -22.69
CA VAL A 436 14.16 54.08 -22.99
C VAL A 436 15.46 53.53 -23.60
N ARG A 437 15.79 52.27 -23.30
CA ARG A 437 17.03 51.61 -23.73
C ARG A 437 16.74 50.39 -24.59
N ASP A 438 16.95 50.52 -25.89
CA ASP A 438 16.79 49.41 -26.83
C ASP A 438 17.85 48.32 -26.66
N ASP A 439 19.00 48.63 -26.08
CA ASP A 439 20.06 47.67 -25.77
C ASP A 439 19.77 46.77 -24.56
N LEU A 440 18.71 47.07 -23.79
CA LEU A 440 18.39 46.41 -22.53
C LEU A 440 17.26 45.39 -22.71
N ASP A 441 17.58 44.18 -23.16
CA ASP A 441 16.61 43.06 -23.23
C ASP A 441 16.71 42.17 -21.98
N VAL A 442 15.80 42.35 -21.03
CA VAL A 442 15.86 41.68 -19.71
C VAL A 442 14.85 40.54 -19.62
N HIS A 443 15.33 39.36 -19.22
CA HIS A 443 14.47 38.22 -18.90
C HIS A 443 14.05 38.24 -17.43
N LEU A 444 12.74 38.21 -17.18
CA LEU A 444 12.20 38.01 -15.83
C LEU A 444 12.11 36.52 -15.52
N VAL A 445 12.80 36.06 -14.49
CA VAL A 445 12.72 34.66 -14.03
C VAL A 445 11.97 34.60 -12.70
N PRO A 446 10.72 34.12 -12.68
CA PRO A 446 10.00 33.88 -11.43
C PRO A 446 10.68 32.76 -10.63
N VAL A 447 10.95 33.01 -9.34
CA VAL A 447 11.55 32.04 -8.44
C VAL A 447 10.68 31.85 -7.20
N SER A 448 10.19 30.62 -7.02
CA SER A 448 9.39 30.23 -5.86
C SER A 448 10.28 29.55 -4.83
N ILE A 449 10.22 30.02 -3.56
CA ILE A 449 11.05 29.51 -2.47
C ILE A 449 10.14 28.98 -1.37
N PHE A 450 10.28 27.69 -1.04
CA PHE A 450 9.49 27.01 -0.02
C PHE A 450 10.39 26.50 1.12
N VAL A 451 10.27 27.10 2.31
CA VAL A 451 11.06 26.76 3.50
C VAL A 451 10.17 25.96 4.48
N GLY A 452 10.26 24.64 4.44
CA GLY A 452 9.36 23.74 5.19
C GLY A 452 7.95 23.68 4.58
N ARG A 453 7.42 22.46 4.36
CA ARG A 453 6.17 22.20 3.63
C ARG A 453 4.90 22.22 4.50
N ALA A 454 4.88 23.01 5.58
CA ALA A 454 3.73 23.08 6.47
C ALA A 454 2.80 24.24 6.08
N PRO A 455 1.50 24.00 5.84
CA PRO A 455 0.54 25.09 5.76
C PRO A 455 0.52 25.87 7.08
N ASP A 456 0.56 27.20 7.00
CA ASP A 456 0.44 28.11 8.16
C ASP A 456 -0.97 27.96 8.75
N LYS A 457 -1.17 26.96 9.61
CA LYS A 457 -2.23 26.74 10.62
C LYS A 457 -2.09 25.30 11.13
N GLN A 458 -1.26 25.08 12.15
CA GLN A 458 -1.15 23.76 12.78
C GLN A 458 -1.81 23.77 14.16
N SER A 459 -2.91 23.02 14.27
CA SER A 459 -3.49 22.56 15.54
C SER A 459 -2.75 21.32 16.04
N GLY A 460 -2.09 21.45 17.19
CA GLY A 460 -1.30 20.41 17.87
C GLY A 460 -0.37 21.07 18.88
N TRP A 461 0.16 20.32 19.86
CA TRP A 461 0.87 20.79 21.08
C TRP A 461 1.89 21.95 20.94
N PHE A 462 2.36 22.26 19.73
CA PHE A 462 3.09 23.49 19.38
C PHE A 462 2.27 24.80 19.50
N ALA A 463 0.93 24.76 19.44
CA ALA A 463 0.08 25.94 19.58
C ALA A 463 0.09 26.52 21.01
N VAL A 464 0.38 25.71 22.02
CA VAL A 464 0.43 26.14 23.43
C VAL A 464 1.74 26.90 23.75
N LEU A 465 2.80 26.65 23.00
CA LEU A 465 4.06 27.40 23.12
C LEU A 465 4.06 28.73 22.35
N PHE A 466 3.01 29.01 21.55
CA PHE A 466 2.93 30.18 20.68
C PHE A 466 1.52 30.77 20.57
N SER A 467 0.73 30.74 21.65
CA SER A 467 -0.55 31.44 21.71
C SER A 467 -0.36 32.96 21.85
N GLU A 468 -0.69 33.67 20.78
CA GLU A 468 -1.38 34.97 20.69
C GLU A 468 -1.02 36.17 21.56
N ASN A 469 0.11 36.20 22.30
CA ASN A 469 0.55 37.42 22.99
C ASN A 469 2.04 37.79 22.81
N TRP A 470 2.62 37.49 21.65
CA TRP A 470 3.90 38.07 21.25
C TRP A 470 3.85 38.66 19.84
N ALA A 471 3.43 39.93 19.76
CA ALA A 471 3.54 40.77 18.56
C ALA A 471 5.00 41.19 18.24
N LEU A 472 5.95 40.78 19.07
CA LEU A 472 7.38 40.93 18.83
C LEU A 472 7.95 39.62 18.25
N VAL A 473 8.74 39.77 17.20
CA VAL A 473 9.64 38.76 16.60
C VAL A 473 9.13 37.86 15.45
N GLY A 474 8.58 38.49 14.41
CA GLY A 474 8.40 37.85 13.09
C GLY A 474 9.69 37.42 12.37
N ARG A 475 10.86 38.02 12.70
CA ARG A 475 12.17 37.64 12.12
C ARG A 475 12.78 36.38 12.75
N PHE A 476 12.49 36.13 14.02
CA PHE A 476 13.00 34.96 14.77
C PHE A 476 12.20 33.70 14.46
N ARG A 477 10.88 33.78 14.27
CA ARG A 477 10.09 32.65 13.72
C ARG A 477 10.63 32.17 12.38
N ARG A 478 11.06 33.10 11.51
CA ARG A 478 11.63 32.78 10.19
C ARG A 478 13.04 32.21 10.28
N LEU A 479 13.86 32.69 11.22
CA LEU A 479 15.16 32.10 11.55
C LEU A 479 15.00 30.69 12.11
N LEU A 480 14.08 30.48 13.05
CA LEU A 480 13.79 29.18 13.64
C LEU A 480 13.20 28.20 12.62
N GLY A 481 12.31 28.67 11.75
CA GLY A 481 11.80 27.88 10.62
C GLY A 481 12.91 27.45 9.66
N LEU A 482 13.92 28.29 9.45
CA LEU A 482 15.10 27.96 8.64
C LEU A 482 16.09 27.05 9.39
N LEU A 483 16.21 27.16 10.71
CA LEU A 483 17.04 26.24 11.53
C LEU A 483 16.42 24.84 11.62
N LEU A 484 15.08 24.75 11.74
CA LEU A 484 14.36 23.48 11.91
C LEU A 484 14.00 22.80 10.58
N ASN A 485 13.68 23.58 9.55
CA ASN A 485 13.21 23.08 8.25
C ASN A 485 14.08 23.53 7.06
N GLY A 486 15.20 24.23 7.30
CA GLY A 486 16.06 24.74 6.21
C GLY A 486 16.70 23.63 5.37
N ARG A 487 16.86 22.42 5.91
CA ARG A 487 17.36 21.26 5.16
C ARG A 487 16.33 20.68 4.17
N SER A 488 15.06 21.11 4.23
CA SER A 488 14.00 20.72 3.29
C SER A 488 13.49 21.92 2.49
N THR A 489 14.41 22.79 2.05
CA THR A 489 14.08 23.98 1.25
C THR A 489 14.03 23.61 -0.24
N ILE A 490 12.93 23.94 -0.91
CA ILE A 490 12.80 23.79 -2.36
C ILE A 490 12.87 25.17 -3.02
N VAL A 491 13.66 25.28 -4.08
CA VAL A 491 13.76 26.48 -4.92
C VAL A 491 13.38 26.09 -6.34
N ARG A 492 12.29 26.68 -6.87
CA ARG A 492 11.80 26.41 -8.21
C ARG A 492 11.99 27.63 -9.11
N PHE A 493 12.78 27.48 -10.16
CA PHE A 493 12.95 28.45 -11.24
C PHE A 493 11.89 28.18 -12.32
N ALA A 494 11.12 29.20 -12.68
CA ALA A 494 10.17 29.13 -13.78
C ALA A 494 10.81 29.58 -15.11
N PRO A 495 10.24 29.21 -16.26
CA PRO A 495 10.70 29.70 -17.56
C PRO A 495 10.77 31.24 -17.61
N PRO A 496 11.81 31.81 -18.26
CA PRO A 496 11.99 33.25 -18.35
C PRO A 496 10.87 33.89 -19.17
N ILE A 497 10.41 35.05 -18.71
CA ILE A 497 9.46 35.91 -19.42
C ILE A 497 10.25 37.04 -20.06
N SER A 498 10.25 37.10 -21.39
CA SER A 498 10.83 38.23 -22.13
C SER A 498 10.02 39.50 -21.87
N LEU A 499 10.70 40.58 -21.49
CA LEU A 499 10.04 41.87 -21.31
C LEU A 499 9.74 42.56 -22.64
N ARG A 500 10.58 42.35 -23.66
CA ARG A 500 10.41 42.91 -25.01
C ARG A 500 9.08 42.48 -25.61
N SER A 501 8.78 41.18 -25.61
CA SER A 501 7.54 40.65 -26.18
C SER A 501 6.27 41.22 -25.54
N ILE A 502 6.33 41.63 -24.26
CA ILE A 502 5.19 42.23 -23.55
C ILE A 502 5.08 43.74 -23.86
N ILE A 503 6.21 44.42 -24.05
CA ILE A 503 6.22 45.86 -24.40
C ILE A 503 5.76 46.05 -25.84
N ASP A 504 6.15 45.15 -26.75
CA ASP A 504 5.79 45.18 -28.18
C ASP A 504 4.28 45.03 -28.42
N GLU A 505 3.49 44.60 -27.42
CA GLU A 505 2.02 44.62 -27.45
C GLU A 505 1.43 46.05 -27.52
N GLY A 506 2.23 47.10 -27.35
CA GLY A 506 1.81 48.50 -27.52
C GLY A 506 0.88 49.04 -26.42
N LEU A 507 0.80 48.35 -25.27
CA LEU A 507 -0.06 48.78 -24.16
C LEU A 507 0.51 49.99 -23.40
N GLU A 508 -0.39 50.82 -22.87
CA GLU A 508 -0.04 51.90 -21.92
C GLU A 508 0.87 51.37 -20.78
N PRO A 509 1.88 52.16 -20.32
CA PRO A 509 2.86 51.69 -19.34
C PRO A 509 2.21 51.13 -18.06
N GLU A 510 1.17 51.79 -17.55
CA GLU A 510 0.46 51.33 -16.36
C GLU A 510 -0.30 50.02 -16.58
N ARG A 511 -0.91 49.84 -17.76
CA ARG A 511 -1.64 48.61 -18.12
C ARG A 511 -0.67 47.45 -18.26
N THR A 512 0.50 47.70 -18.85
CA THR A 512 1.60 46.72 -18.99
C THR A 512 2.06 46.22 -17.62
N VAL A 513 2.32 47.13 -16.66
CA VAL A 513 2.70 46.78 -15.29
C VAL A 513 1.63 45.95 -14.60
N ARG A 514 0.34 46.34 -14.72
CA ARG A 514 -0.78 45.61 -14.11
C ARG A 514 -0.97 44.22 -14.71
N LYS A 515 -0.88 44.08 -16.04
CA LYS A 515 -0.95 42.78 -16.75
C LYS A 515 0.15 41.86 -16.24
N LEU A 516 1.41 42.32 -16.25
CA LEU A 516 2.56 41.54 -15.80
C LEU A 516 2.47 41.15 -14.32
N GLN A 517 2.06 42.05 -13.45
CA GLN A 517 1.81 41.73 -12.04
C GLN A 517 0.72 40.67 -11.86
N ARG A 518 -0.38 40.75 -12.61
CA ARG A 518 -1.47 39.78 -12.55
C ARG A 518 -1.00 38.40 -13.02
N VAL A 519 -0.24 38.34 -14.11
CA VAL A 519 0.34 37.09 -14.63
C VAL A 519 1.27 36.46 -13.58
N LEU A 520 2.23 37.24 -13.04
CA LEU A 520 3.18 36.75 -12.04
C LEU A 520 2.48 36.32 -10.74
N ARG A 521 1.51 37.09 -10.24
CA ARG A 521 0.71 36.71 -9.05
C ARG A 521 -0.07 35.41 -9.27
N THR A 522 -0.68 35.26 -10.44
CA THR A 522 -1.44 34.06 -10.80
C THR A 522 -0.51 32.85 -10.91
N HIS A 523 0.69 33.04 -11.49
CA HIS A 523 1.74 32.02 -11.56
C HIS A 523 2.19 31.55 -10.18
N PHE A 524 2.58 32.46 -9.28
CA PHE A 524 2.99 32.10 -7.91
C PHE A 524 1.87 31.40 -7.13
N ARG A 525 0.62 31.86 -7.27
CA ARG A 525 -0.54 31.20 -6.63
C ARG A 525 -0.72 29.77 -7.12
N ARG A 526 -0.66 29.53 -8.44
CA ARG A 526 -0.78 28.17 -9.02
C ARG A 526 0.33 27.23 -8.56
N ILE A 527 1.59 27.71 -8.53
CA ILE A 527 2.71 26.90 -8.04
C ILE A 527 2.54 26.60 -6.56
N ARG A 528 2.17 27.60 -5.74
CA ARG A 528 1.96 27.43 -4.31
C ARG A 528 0.83 26.43 -4.00
N GLU A 529 -0.29 26.51 -4.71
CA GLU A 529 -1.38 25.51 -4.61
C GLU A 529 -0.88 24.09 -4.95
N SER A 530 -0.02 23.93 -5.97
CA SER A 530 0.52 22.61 -6.32
C SER A 530 1.52 22.03 -5.30
N VAL A 531 2.24 22.90 -4.57
CA VAL A 531 3.32 22.51 -3.63
C VAL A 531 2.85 22.44 -2.18
N ILE A 532 1.92 23.31 -1.78
CA ILE A 532 1.41 23.43 -0.40
C ILE A 532 -0.03 22.91 -0.28
N GLY A 533 -0.79 22.87 -1.37
CA GLY A 533 -2.21 22.51 -1.36
C GLY A 533 -3.10 23.73 -1.03
N PRO A 534 -4.43 23.61 -1.21
CA PRO A 534 -5.38 24.60 -0.69
C PRO A 534 -5.37 24.65 0.86
N ASP A 535 -5.90 25.71 1.47
CA ASP A 535 -5.98 25.83 2.94
C ASP A 535 -6.86 24.69 3.48
N LEU A 536 -6.25 23.76 4.21
CA LEU A 536 -6.91 22.55 4.67
C LEU A 536 -7.95 22.89 5.74
N SER A 537 -9.23 22.76 5.39
CA SER A 537 -10.32 22.79 6.34
C SER A 537 -10.22 21.58 7.27
N THR A 538 -10.30 21.82 8.59
CA THR A 538 -10.32 20.72 9.56
C THR A 538 -11.46 19.74 9.27
N ARG A 539 -11.27 18.46 9.60
CA ARG A 539 -12.28 17.41 9.40
C ARG A 539 -13.68 17.80 9.88
N ARG A 540 -13.77 18.51 11.01
CA ARG A 540 -15.03 19.05 11.55
C ARG A 540 -15.73 19.97 10.57
N LEU A 541 -15.01 20.97 10.06
CA LEU A 541 -15.55 21.95 9.11
C LEU A 541 -16.02 21.28 7.81
N LEU A 542 -15.28 20.30 7.30
CA LEU A 542 -15.71 19.54 6.11
C LEU A 542 -16.99 18.75 6.37
N VAL A 543 -17.09 18.07 7.51
CA VAL A 543 -18.31 17.33 7.87
C VAL A 543 -19.50 18.27 8.06
N ASP A 544 -19.31 19.40 8.73
CA ASP A 544 -20.36 20.38 8.93
C ASP A 544 -20.86 20.95 7.58
N GLN A 545 -19.95 21.22 6.64
CA GLN A 545 -20.29 21.65 5.27
C GLN A 545 -21.08 20.60 4.51
N VAL A 546 -20.68 19.32 4.61
CA VAL A 546 -21.40 18.20 3.96
C VAL A 546 -22.82 18.07 4.52
N LEU A 547 -22.99 18.16 5.84
CA LEU A 547 -24.31 18.04 6.48
C LEU A 547 -25.21 19.27 6.24
N ALA A 548 -24.61 20.42 5.94
CA ALA A 548 -25.33 21.65 5.59
C ALA A 548 -25.79 21.69 4.13
N ALA A 549 -25.25 20.83 3.25
CA ALA A 549 -25.63 20.79 1.84
C ALA A 549 -27.09 20.34 1.67
N GLU A 550 -27.82 20.99 0.75
CA GLU A 550 -29.26 20.74 0.58
C GLU A 550 -29.56 19.30 0.16
N THR A 551 -28.74 18.73 -0.73
CA THR A 551 -28.82 17.34 -1.20
C THR A 551 -28.76 16.33 -0.04
N VAL A 552 -27.91 16.59 0.95
CA VAL A 552 -27.79 15.76 2.15
C VAL A 552 -28.97 15.99 3.09
N ARG A 553 -29.46 17.23 3.23
CA ARG A 553 -30.65 17.55 4.04
C ARG A 553 -31.91 16.88 3.49
N GLU A 554 -32.10 16.88 2.18
CA GLU A 554 -33.19 16.18 1.49
C GLU A 554 -33.08 14.66 1.66
N ALA A 555 -31.87 14.10 1.55
CA ALA A 555 -31.62 12.69 1.79
C ALA A 555 -31.92 12.30 3.26
N ILE A 556 -31.56 13.16 4.23
CA ILE A 556 -31.90 12.99 5.65
C ILE A 556 -33.41 12.98 5.85
N ALA A 557 -34.13 13.93 5.23
CA ALA A 557 -35.59 14.02 5.33
C ALA A 557 -36.27 12.80 4.70
N SER A 558 -35.79 12.35 3.54
CA SER A 558 -36.29 11.17 2.82
C SER A 558 -36.04 9.88 3.60
N GLN A 559 -34.85 9.74 4.21
CA GLN A 559 -34.53 8.59 5.06
C GLN A 559 -35.39 8.58 6.33
N ALA A 560 -35.60 9.73 6.96
CA ALA A 560 -36.46 9.84 8.14
C ALA A 560 -37.91 9.39 7.83
N LYS A 561 -38.45 9.81 6.68
CA LYS A 561 -39.77 9.37 6.18
C LYS A 561 -39.81 7.87 5.91
N ARG A 562 -38.79 7.32 5.22
CA ARG A 562 -38.73 5.90 4.86
C ARG A 562 -38.61 4.97 6.07
N ASP A 563 -37.81 5.36 7.06
CA ASP A 563 -37.58 4.57 8.29
C ASP A 563 -38.63 4.83 9.39
N ASN A 564 -39.62 5.71 9.14
CA ASN A 564 -40.56 6.23 10.14
C ASN A 564 -39.86 6.69 11.44
N SER A 565 -38.73 7.38 11.29
CA SER A 565 -37.85 7.81 12.39
C SER A 565 -37.79 9.33 12.50
N LYS A 566 -37.32 9.84 13.64
CA LYS A 566 -37.15 11.29 13.83
C LYS A 566 -36.03 11.82 12.93
N THR A 567 -36.22 13.01 12.36
CA THR A 567 -35.19 13.68 11.54
C THR A 567 -33.85 13.83 12.26
N SER A 568 -33.87 14.00 13.60
CA SER A 568 -32.66 14.03 14.43
C SER A 568 -31.85 12.73 14.36
N ASP A 569 -32.50 11.58 14.28
CA ASP A 569 -31.83 10.28 14.27
C ASP A 569 -31.27 9.97 12.87
N ALA A 570 -31.99 10.36 11.81
CA ALA A 570 -31.46 10.36 10.46
C ALA A 570 -30.25 11.31 10.31
N TRP A 571 -30.29 12.50 10.95
CA TRP A 571 -29.15 13.41 10.99
C TRP A 571 -27.96 12.80 11.73
N LYS A 572 -28.16 12.15 12.89
CA LYS A 572 -27.08 11.45 13.60
C LYS A 572 -26.47 10.33 12.74
N LYS A 573 -27.28 9.59 11.98
CA LYS A 573 -26.80 8.59 11.00
C LYS A 573 -25.95 9.27 9.92
N ALA A 574 -26.42 10.37 9.33
CA ALA A 574 -25.69 11.12 8.32
C ALA A 574 -24.36 11.68 8.85
N HIS A 575 -24.37 12.24 10.07
CA HIS A 575 -23.16 12.71 10.75
C HIS A 575 -22.19 11.56 11.02
N ALA A 576 -22.67 10.39 11.47
CA ALA A 576 -21.83 9.21 11.64
C ALA A 576 -21.22 8.75 10.31
N TYR A 577 -21.97 8.78 9.21
CA TYR A 577 -21.44 8.48 7.87
C TYR A 577 -20.40 9.51 7.41
N ALA A 578 -20.67 10.80 7.55
CA ALA A 578 -19.72 11.85 7.19
C ALA A 578 -18.43 11.73 8.02
N TRP A 579 -18.55 11.43 9.31
CA TRP A 579 -17.41 11.18 10.19
C TRP A 579 -16.66 9.89 9.79
N GLU A 580 -17.37 8.80 9.49
CA GLU A 580 -16.77 7.55 9.00
C GLU A 580 -15.97 7.76 7.71
N ILE A 581 -16.48 8.59 6.79
CA ILE A 581 -15.85 8.89 5.52
C ILE A 581 -14.62 9.79 5.74
N ALA A 582 -14.81 10.98 6.32
CA ALA A 582 -13.85 12.08 6.24
C ALA A 582 -12.41 11.78 6.70
N ALA A 583 -11.44 12.32 5.96
CA ALA A 583 -10.02 12.31 6.29
C ALA A 583 -9.68 13.31 7.41
N ASP A 584 -8.51 13.15 8.04
CA ASP A 584 -7.99 14.03 9.11
C ASP A 584 -6.55 14.45 8.84
N TYR A 585 -6.27 15.01 7.65
CA TYR A 585 -4.92 15.23 7.16
C TYR A 585 -4.03 16.00 8.17
N SER A 586 -2.82 15.49 8.39
CA SER A 586 -1.86 16.03 9.35
C SER A 586 -0.44 16.04 8.79
N SER A 587 0.07 17.23 8.43
CA SER A 587 1.43 17.37 7.88
C SER A 587 2.55 16.79 8.76
N PRO A 588 2.53 16.91 10.11
CA PRO A 588 3.53 16.27 10.95
C PRO A 588 3.53 14.75 10.83
N VAL A 589 2.35 14.13 10.76
CA VAL A 589 2.24 12.67 10.61
C VAL A 589 2.75 12.23 9.24
N VAL A 590 2.38 12.93 8.17
CA VAL A 590 2.89 12.68 6.82
C VAL A 590 4.41 12.80 6.77
N ARG A 591 4.99 13.82 7.42
CA ARG A 591 6.46 13.99 7.51
C ARG A 591 7.13 12.81 8.21
N SER A 592 6.60 12.40 9.37
CA SER A 592 7.14 11.26 10.12
C SER A 592 7.00 9.95 9.35
N ALA A 593 5.86 9.73 8.70
CA ALA A 593 5.61 8.56 7.86
C ALA A 593 6.57 8.52 6.66
N SER A 594 6.84 9.66 6.01
CA SER A 594 7.80 9.74 4.90
C SER A 594 9.22 9.34 5.31
N PHE A 595 9.67 9.70 6.52
CA PHE A 595 10.97 9.28 7.03
C PHE A 595 11.04 7.75 7.20
N MET A 596 10.01 7.14 7.80
CA MET A 596 9.93 5.69 7.96
C MET A 596 9.87 4.97 6.60
N LEU A 597 9.01 5.45 5.69
CA LEU A 597 8.84 4.87 4.36
C LEU A 597 10.11 4.98 3.52
N SER A 598 10.89 6.07 3.64
CA SER A 598 12.18 6.18 2.96
C SER A 598 13.12 5.02 3.30
N HIS A 599 13.13 4.56 4.55
CA HIS A 599 13.94 3.41 4.94
C HIS A 599 13.40 2.11 4.34
N VAL A 600 12.08 1.91 4.37
CA VAL A 600 11.41 0.74 3.77
C VAL A 600 11.77 0.62 2.28
N TRP A 601 11.64 1.72 1.52
CA TRP A 601 11.86 1.73 0.08
C TRP A 601 13.32 1.59 -0.35
N ASN A 602 14.27 1.96 0.50
CA ASN A 602 15.70 1.83 0.19
C ASN A 602 16.33 0.55 0.75
N ARG A 603 15.66 -0.13 1.69
CA ARG A 603 16.20 -1.31 2.37
C ARG A 603 15.55 -2.61 1.96
N ILE A 604 14.23 -2.62 1.67
CA ILE A 604 13.51 -3.78 1.14
C ILE A 604 13.61 -3.79 -0.38
N TYR A 605 13.33 -2.64 -0.97
CA TYR A 605 13.51 -2.39 -2.40
C TYR A 605 14.82 -1.63 -2.61
N ALA A 606 15.43 -1.78 -3.78
CA ALA A 606 16.62 -1.02 -4.20
C ALA A 606 16.24 0.38 -4.69
N GLY A 607 15.32 1.06 -3.98
CA GLY A 607 14.78 2.38 -4.31
C GLY A 607 13.52 2.36 -5.17
N VAL A 608 13.00 3.58 -5.42
CA VAL A 608 11.82 3.83 -6.29
C VAL A 608 12.27 4.64 -7.51
N LEU A 609 12.19 4.03 -8.69
CA LEU A 609 12.42 4.71 -9.96
C LEU A 609 11.15 5.42 -10.39
N VAL A 610 11.29 6.65 -10.90
CA VAL A 610 10.15 7.48 -11.27
C VAL A 610 10.39 8.09 -12.63
N HIS A 611 9.51 7.79 -13.59
CA HIS A 611 9.59 8.32 -14.94
C HIS A 611 8.43 9.24 -15.27
N HIS A 612 8.70 10.19 -16.19
CA HIS A 612 7.72 11.13 -16.74
C HIS A 612 7.04 12.08 -15.73
N LEU A 613 7.58 12.20 -14.50
CA LEU A 613 7.08 13.13 -13.48
C LEU A 613 7.15 14.58 -13.95
N ASP A 614 8.17 14.97 -14.71
CA ASP A 614 8.34 16.35 -15.18
C ASP A 614 7.23 16.78 -16.13
N LYS A 615 6.79 15.85 -17.01
CA LYS A 615 5.64 16.06 -17.91
C LYS A 615 4.36 16.30 -17.08
N PHE A 616 4.16 15.55 -15.99
CA PHE A 616 3.06 15.79 -15.07
C PHE A 616 3.18 17.14 -14.34
N LYS A 617 4.36 17.48 -13.81
CA LYS A 617 4.62 18.76 -13.12
C LYS A 617 4.39 19.98 -14.03
N ALA A 618 4.49 19.81 -15.34
CA ALA A 618 4.16 20.83 -16.33
C ALA A 618 2.65 20.95 -16.60
N ALA A 619 1.90 19.83 -16.61
CA ALA A 619 0.46 19.81 -16.90
C ALA A 619 -0.42 20.11 -15.67
N ALA A 620 -0.01 19.71 -14.47
CA ALA A 620 -0.78 19.84 -13.23
C ALA A 620 -1.14 21.28 -12.81
N PRO A 621 -0.27 22.30 -12.96
CA PRO A 621 -0.57 23.64 -12.46
C PRO A 621 -1.84 24.25 -13.07
N GLY A 622 -2.78 24.64 -12.20
CA GLY A 622 -4.07 25.20 -12.62
C GLY A 622 -5.20 24.18 -12.75
N HIS A 623 -4.91 22.89 -12.61
CA HIS A 623 -5.91 21.80 -12.61
C HIS A 623 -6.16 21.23 -11.21
N GLU A 624 -7.33 20.62 -11.04
CA GLU A 624 -7.62 19.71 -9.94
C GLU A 624 -7.18 18.31 -10.35
N VAL A 625 -6.15 17.79 -9.69
CA VAL A 625 -5.54 16.53 -10.09
C VAL A 625 -6.24 15.36 -9.41
N VAL A 626 -6.69 14.40 -10.22
CA VAL A 626 -7.22 13.13 -9.78
C VAL A 626 -6.25 12.03 -10.21
N TYR A 627 -5.51 11.50 -9.25
CA TYR A 627 -4.57 10.40 -9.47
C TYR A 627 -5.33 9.09 -9.60
N VAL A 628 -5.08 8.37 -10.69
CA VAL A 628 -5.73 7.09 -11.02
C VAL A 628 -4.65 6.03 -11.28
N PRO A 629 -4.02 5.51 -10.22
CA PRO A 629 -3.01 4.46 -10.33
C PRO A 629 -3.61 3.07 -10.61
N SER A 630 -2.81 2.20 -11.22
CA SER A 630 -3.05 0.74 -11.22
C SER A 630 -2.93 0.17 -9.80
N HIS A 631 -3.74 -0.83 -9.45
CA HIS A 631 -3.71 -1.45 -8.13
C HIS A 631 -3.06 -2.84 -8.12
N ARG A 632 -1.84 -2.93 -7.61
CA ARG A 632 -1.00 -4.13 -7.60
C ARG A 632 -0.69 -4.64 -6.19
N SER A 633 -0.51 -3.76 -5.21
CA SER A 633 -0.12 -4.11 -3.83
C SER A 633 -0.83 -3.22 -2.80
N HIS A 634 -0.93 -3.68 -1.55
CA HIS A 634 -1.33 -2.82 -0.43
C HIS A 634 -0.37 -1.66 -0.18
N MET A 635 0.86 -1.75 -0.70
CA MET A 635 1.85 -0.70 -0.60
C MET A 635 1.62 0.48 -1.56
N ASP A 636 0.75 0.35 -2.57
CA ASP A 636 0.55 1.37 -3.62
C ASP A 636 0.12 2.73 -3.05
N TYR A 637 -0.84 2.73 -2.11
CA TYR A 637 -1.36 3.94 -1.45
C TYR A 637 -0.23 4.71 -0.71
N LEU A 638 0.67 3.96 -0.08
CA LEU A 638 1.79 4.51 0.67
C LEU A 638 2.90 4.98 -0.28
N LEU A 639 3.12 4.23 -1.37
CA LEU A 639 4.13 4.52 -2.39
C LEU A 639 3.85 5.85 -3.09
N LEU A 640 2.65 6.06 -3.62
CA LEU A 640 2.34 7.28 -4.36
C LEU A 640 2.36 8.51 -3.44
N SER A 641 1.76 8.40 -2.25
CA SER A 641 1.80 9.47 -1.24
C SER A 641 3.23 9.81 -0.80
N TYR A 642 4.06 8.79 -0.57
CA TYR A 642 5.48 8.97 -0.26
C TYR A 642 6.22 9.68 -1.38
N LEU A 643 6.06 9.20 -2.63
CA LEU A 643 6.72 9.73 -3.81
C LEU A 643 6.32 11.18 -4.05
N LEU A 644 5.03 11.50 -4.04
CA LEU A 644 4.55 12.86 -4.21
C LEU A 644 5.12 13.76 -3.11
N TYR A 645 5.06 13.32 -1.85
CA TYR A 645 5.65 14.07 -0.75
C TYR A 645 7.15 14.29 -0.98
N ASP A 646 7.96 13.27 -1.21
CA ASP A 646 9.41 13.40 -1.44
C ASP A 646 9.73 14.40 -2.58
N ARG A 647 8.95 14.34 -3.66
CA ARG A 647 9.07 15.21 -4.85
C ARG A 647 8.47 16.60 -4.70
N GLY A 648 8.03 16.98 -3.49
CA GLY A 648 7.56 18.33 -3.18
C GLY A 648 6.14 18.63 -3.64
N ILE A 649 5.36 17.58 -3.88
CA ILE A 649 3.95 17.64 -4.28
C ILE A 649 3.12 17.22 -3.06
N VAL A 650 1.97 17.85 -2.84
CA VAL A 650 1.11 17.49 -1.72
C VAL A 650 0.49 16.11 -1.93
N PRO A 651 0.54 15.23 -0.91
CA PRO A 651 -0.17 13.95 -0.96
C PRO A 651 -1.68 14.14 -1.14
N PRO A 652 -2.33 13.30 -1.95
CA PRO A 652 -3.75 13.43 -2.23
C PRO A 652 -4.62 12.93 -1.06
N HIS A 653 -5.92 13.24 -1.14
CA HIS A 653 -6.94 12.56 -0.36
C HIS A 653 -7.22 11.20 -1.00
N ILE A 654 -7.01 10.12 -0.24
CA ILE A 654 -6.97 8.77 -0.78
C ILE A 654 -8.28 8.05 -0.49
N VAL A 655 -8.94 7.53 -1.51
CA VAL A 655 -10.09 6.62 -1.33
C VAL A 655 -9.58 5.27 -0.81
N ALA A 656 -9.97 4.90 0.41
CA ALA A 656 -9.61 3.64 1.04
C ALA A 656 -10.85 2.80 1.37
N GLY A 657 -10.76 1.47 1.21
CA GLY A 657 -11.82 0.58 1.68
C GLY A 657 -11.89 0.52 3.20
N ILE A 658 -13.10 0.46 3.77
CA ILE A 658 -13.31 0.42 5.23
C ILE A 658 -12.65 -0.79 5.92
N ASN A 659 -12.35 -1.86 5.18
CA ASN A 659 -11.58 -3.01 5.66
C ASN A 659 -10.16 -2.65 6.12
N LEU A 660 -9.64 -1.49 5.71
CA LEU A 660 -8.32 -0.98 6.11
C LEU A 660 -8.39 -0.09 7.37
N ASN A 661 -9.59 0.24 7.86
CA ASN A 661 -9.79 1.09 9.04
C ASN A 661 -9.63 0.29 10.34
N LEU A 662 -8.42 -0.18 10.61
CA LEU A 662 -8.08 -0.89 11.85
C LEU A 662 -7.76 0.10 12.98
N PRO A 663 -7.89 -0.31 14.26
CA PRO A 663 -7.44 0.50 15.39
C PRO A 663 -5.98 0.96 15.19
N VAL A 664 -5.67 2.22 15.52
CA VAL A 664 -4.36 2.87 15.31
C VAL A 664 -4.00 3.13 13.84
N VAL A 665 -3.93 2.09 12.99
CA VAL A 665 -3.56 2.21 11.56
C VAL A 665 -4.54 3.09 10.81
N GLY A 666 -5.84 2.86 10.99
CA GLY A 666 -6.87 3.69 10.37
C GLY A 666 -6.74 5.15 10.77
N THR A 667 -6.33 5.45 12.00
CA THR A 667 -6.08 6.83 12.44
C THR A 667 -4.87 7.43 11.75
N LEU A 668 -3.78 6.67 11.62
CA LEU A 668 -2.57 7.09 10.90
C LEU A 668 -2.88 7.34 9.41
N LEU A 669 -3.62 6.43 8.76
CA LEU A 669 -4.04 6.55 7.37
C LEU A 669 -4.96 7.76 7.17
N ARG A 670 -5.94 8.01 8.06
CA ARG A 670 -6.75 9.25 8.03
C ARG A 670 -5.89 10.50 8.12
N LYS A 671 -4.87 10.46 8.98
CA LYS A 671 -3.88 11.54 9.11
C LYS A 671 -2.95 11.68 7.92
N GLY A 672 -2.78 10.62 7.13
CA GLY A 672 -2.12 10.62 5.84
C GLY A 672 -2.98 11.17 4.69
N GLY A 673 -4.28 11.36 4.88
CA GLY A 673 -5.22 11.82 3.84
C GLY A 673 -6.25 10.77 3.40
N ALA A 674 -6.24 9.56 3.97
CA ALA A 674 -7.20 8.53 3.61
C ALA A 674 -8.62 8.83 4.12
N PHE A 675 -9.61 8.72 3.23
CA PHE A 675 -11.03 8.72 3.58
C PHE A 675 -11.65 7.37 3.21
N PHE A 676 -12.54 6.86 4.07
CA PHE A 676 -12.94 5.46 4.04
C PHE A 676 -14.31 5.26 3.41
N ILE A 677 -14.39 4.35 2.46
CA ILE A 677 -15.63 3.99 1.78
C ILE A 677 -16.02 2.53 2.06
N ARG A 678 -17.34 2.28 2.10
CA ARG A 678 -17.89 0.93 2.25
C ARG A 678 -17.77 0.15 0.94
N ARG A 679 -17.64 -1.18 1.03
CA ARG A 679 -17.52 -2.07 -0.15
C ARG A 679 -18.78 -2.04 -1.04
N SER A 680 -19.96 -1.91 -0.44
CA SER A 680 -21.21 -1.68 -1.17
C SER A 680 -21.85 -0.39 -0.68
N ILE A 681 -22.15 0.48 -1.64
CA ILE A 681 -22.89 1.74 -1.46
C ILE A 681 -24.36 1.52 -1.88
N ARG A 682 -24.62 0.47 -2.67
CA ARG A 682 -25.92 0.18 -3.27
C ARG A 682 -26.94 -0.15 -2.19
N GLY A 683 -28.11 0.48 -2.27
CA GLY A 683 -29.22 0.30 -1.32
C GLY A 683 -29.24 1.30 -0.17
N ASN A 684 -28.20 2.13 0.03
CA ASN A 684 -28.19 3.18 1.03
C ASN A 684 -28.11 4.58 0.39
N ALA A 685 -29.28 5.18 0.14
CA ALA A 685 -29.39 6.49 -0.50
C ALA A 685 -28.76 7.61 0.35
N LEU A 686 -28.94 7.55 1.68
CA LEU A 686 -28.37 8.55 2.59
C LEU A 686 -26.83 8.52 2.57
N TYR A 687 -26.23 7.34 2.66
CA TYR A 687 -24.77 7.19 2.57
C TYR A 687 -24.24 7.65 1.21
N SER A 688 -24.94 7.31 0.12
CA SER A 688 -24.57 7.73 -1.24
C SER A 688 -24.56 9.25 -1.38
N ALA A 689 -25.57 9.94 -0.83
CA ALA A 689 -25.66 11.40 -0.83
C ALA A 689 -24.52 12.04 -0.02
N VAL A 690 -24.27 11.57 1.20
CA VAL A 690 -23.18 12.06 2.06
C VAL A 690 -21.81 11.88 1.40
N LEU A 691 -21.55 10.70 0.81
CA LEU A 691 -20.29 10.43 0.12
C LEU A 691 -20.12 11.29 -1.13
N SER A 692 -21.16 11.43 -1.96
CA SER A 692 -21.11 12.25 -3.18
C SER A 692 -20.86 13.71 -2.84
N GLU A 693 -21.52 14.22 -1.80
CA GLU A 693 -21.31 15.58 -1.33
C GLU A 693 -19.89 15.78 -0.76
N TYR A 694 -19.38 14.83 0.02
CA TYR A 694 -18.00 14.89 0.52
C TYR A 694 -16.98 14.97 -0.62
N VAL A 695 -17.12 14.14 -1.65
CA VAL A 695 -16.27 14.21 -2.85
C VAL A 695 -16.44 15.56 -3.55
N ALA A 696 -17.66 16.08 -3.65
CA ALA A 696 -17.90 17.37 -4.28
C ALA A 696 -17.28 18.55 -3.51
N GLN A 697 -17.24 18.49 -2.18
CA GLN A 697 -16.49 19.46 -1.36
C GLN A 697 -14.97 19.35 -1.57
N LEU A 698 -14.44 18.13 -1.75
CA LEU A 698 -13.02 17.95 -2.06
C LEU A 698 -12.64 18.52 -3.42
N VAL A 699 -13.44 18.23 -4.44
CA VAL A 699 -13.27 18.77 -5.80
C VAL A 699 -13.40 20.29 -5.75
N ALA A 700 -14.50 20.84 -5.23
CA ALA A 700 -14.70 22.29 -5.15
C ALA A 700 -13.63 23.04 -4.32
N GLY A 701 -13.04 22.37 -3.33
CA GLY A 701 -11.92 22.88 -2.53
C GLY A 701 -10.57 22.85 -3.24
N GLY A 702 -10.49 22.23 -4.42
CA GLY A 702 -9.26 22.06 -5.19
C GLY A 702 -8.27 21.05 -4.59
N TYR A 703 -8.75 20.12 -3.77
CA TYR A 703 -7.92 19.06 -3.18
C TYR A 703 -7.62 17.99 -4.23
N SER A 704 -6.36 17.53 -4.30
CA SER A 704 -6.04 16.36 -5.11
C SER A 704 -6.66 15.10 -4.50
N ILE A 705 -7.17 14.22 -5.36
CA ILE A 705 -7.82 12.96 -4.96
C ILE A 705 -7.07 11.79 -5.60
N GLU A 706 -6.97 10.67 -4.89
CA GLU A 706 -6.43 9.42 -5.41
C GLU A 706 -7.47 8.31 -5.26
N TYR A 707 -7.72 7.57 -6.34
CA TYR A 707 -8.47 6.32 -6.28
C TYR A 707 -8.09 5.31 -7.34
N PHE A 708 -8.21 4.04 -6.98
CA PHE A 708 -7.98 2.92 -7.88
C PHE A 708 -9.27 2.62 -8.63
N VAL A 709 -9.28 2.94 -9.92
CA VAL A 709 -10.46 2.76 -10.78
C VAL A 709 -10.88 1.30 -10.88
N GLU A 710 -9.94 0.36 -10.73
CA GLU A 710 -10.16 -1.08 -10.69
C GLU A 710 -11.05 -1.55 -9.52
N GLY A 711 -11.13 -0.78 -8.42
CA GLY A 711 -11.89 -1.11 -7.22
C GLY A 711 -11.27 -2.21 -6.34
N GLY A 712 -10.14 -2.80 -6.75
CA GLY A 712 -9.39 -3.79 -5.99
C GLY A 712 -8.05 -4.16 -6.65
N ARG A 713 -7.17 -4.82 -5.89
CA ARG A 713 -5.86 -5.30 -6.38
C ARG A 713 -6.03 -6.36 -7.46
N SER A 714 -5.26 -6.30 -8.53
CA SER A 714 -5.17 -7.42 -9.48
C SER A 714 -4.40 -8.59 -8.87
N ARG A 715 -4.94 -9.82 -8.99
CA ARG A 715 -4.22 -11.06 -8.60
C ARG A 715 -3.49 -11.73 -9.77
N THR A 716 -3.84 -11.37 -11.00
CA THR A 716 -3.31 -11.99 -12.22
C THR A 716 -2.29 -11.11 -12.93
N GLY A 717 -2.03 -9.89 -12.45
CA GLY A 717 -1.16 -8.91 -13.13
C GLY A 717 -1.86 -8.15 -14.27
N ARG A 718 -3.08 -8.53 -14.65
CA ARG A 718 -3.89 -7.79 -15.63
C ARG A 718 -4.64 -6.63 -14.99
N LEU A 719 -4.88 -5.55 -15.73
CA LEU A 719 -5.80 -4.50 -15.25
C LEU A 719 -7.21 -5.06 -15.17
N LEU A 720 -7.93 -4.73 -14.10
CA LEU A 720 -9.32 -5.13 -13.92
C LEU A 720 -10.27 -4.19 -14.67
N GLN A 721 -11.50 -4.65 -14.91
CA GLN A 721 -12.54 -3.79 -15.48
C GLN A 721 -12.84 -2.61 -14.54
N PRO A 722 -12.82 -1.36 -15.05
CA PRO A 722 -12.94 -0.17 -14.23
C PRO A 722 -14.33 -0.04 -13.59
N LYS A 723 -14.38 0.61 -12.41
CA LYS A 723 -15.61 0.94 -11.68
C LYS A 723 -15.90 2.43 -11.82
N GLY A 724 -16.94 2.77 -12.60
CA GLY A 724 -17.31 4.15 -12.91
C GLY A 724 -17.82 5.01 -11.74
N GLY A 725 -18.02 4.45 -10.54
CA GLY A 725 -18.64 5.17 -9.41
C GLY A 725 -17.90 6.44 -8.99
N MET A 726 -16.59 6.35 -8.70
CA MET A 726 -15.78 7.51 -8.31
C MET A 726 -15.58 8.51 -9.45
N ILE A 727 -15.47 8.02 -10.69
CA ILE A 727 -15.37 8.86 -11.90
C ILE A 727 -16.66 9.66 -12.07
N SER A 728 -17.82 9.01 -11.93
CA SER A 728 -19.14 9.64 -11.99
C SER A 728 -19.32 10.70 -10.90
N MET A 729 -18.92 10.41 -9.65
CA MET A 729 -18.95 11.39 -8.57
C MET A 729 -18.04 12.60 -8.85
N THR A 730 -16.83 12.35 -9.34
CA THR A 730 -15.87 13.41 -9.71
C THR A 730 -16.42 14.28 -10.84
N LEU A 731 -16.97 13.66 -11.89
CA LEU A 731 -17.56 14.35 -13.03
C LEU A 731 -18.76 15.20 -12.60
N ARG A 732 -19.69 14.64 -11.81
CA ARG A 732 -20.84 15.38 -11.28
C ARG A 732 -20.41 16.56 -10.40
N ALA A 733 -19.42 16.35 -9.54
CA ALA A 733 -18.87 17.41 -8.71
C ALA A 733 -18.31 18.58 -9.55
N PHE A 734 -17.58 18.27 -10.62
CA PHE A 734 -17.09 19.28 -11.57
C PHE A 734 -18.21 20.00 -12.31
N LEU A 735 -19.18 19.26 -12.87
CA LEU A 735 -20.30 19.85 -13.62
C LEU A 735 -21.18 20.76 -12.75
N ARG A 736 -21.28 20.48 -11.44
CA ARG A 736 -22.02 21.32 -10.49
C ARG A 736 -21.36 22.68 -10.26
N GLN A 737 -20.03 22.73 -10.30
CA GLN A 737 -19.24 23.94 -10.08
C GLN A 737 -17.98 23.94 -10.97
N PRO A 738 -18.09 24.26 -12.27
CA PRO A 738 -16.98 24.17 -13.23
C PRO A 738 -15.99 25.35 -13.08
N ARG A 739 -15.39 25.50 -11.89
CA ARG A 739 -14.49 26.61 -11.54
C ARG A 739 -13.05 26.35 -11.96
N LYS A 740 -12.57 25.13 -11.73
CA LYS A 740 -11.19 24.73 -12.01
C LYS A 740 -11.23 23.42 -12.81
N PRO A 741 -10.52 23.31 -13.93
CA PRO A 741 -10.57 22.13 -14.78
C PRO A 741 -9.97 20.91 -14.06
N VAL A 742 -10.57 19.75 -14.24
CA VAL A 742 -10.10 18.48 -13.68
C VAL A 742 -9.12 17.80 -14.64
N LEU A 743 -8.03 17.26 -14.09
CA LEU A 743 -7.03 16.50 -14.81
C LEU A 743 -6.89 15.11 -14.17
N PHE A 744 -7.27 14.07 -14.90
CA PHE A 744 -6.99 12.70 -14.49
C PHE A 744 -5.54 12.37 -14.83
N GLN A 745 -4.79 11.85 -13.86
CA GLN A 745 -3.40 11.43 -14.02
C GLN A 745 -3.29 9.90 -13.89
N PRO A 746 -3.28 9.17 -15.03
CA PRO A 746 -2.95 7.74 -15.11
C PRO A 746 -1.56 7.45 -14.55
N ILE A 747 -1.43 6.45 -13.68
CA ILE A 747 -0.15 6.04 -13.10
C ILE A 747 -0.01 4.52 -13.17
N TYR A 748 1.09 4.07 -13.76
CA TYR A 748 1.47 2.66 -13.72
C TYR A 748 2.44 2.43 -12.55
N ILE A 749 2.22 1.35 -11.79
CA ILE A 749 3.11 0.90 -10.72
C ILE A 749 3.60 -0.51 -11.07
N GLY A 750 4.92 -0.65 -11.22
CA GLY A 750 5.60 -1.91 -11.51
C GLY A 750 6.46 -2.37 -10.33
N TYR A 751 6.32 -3.63 -9.94
CA TYR A 751 7.18 -4.28 -8.96
C TYR A 751 7.98 -5.40 -9.63
N GLU A 752 9.21 -5.63 -9.18
CA GLU A 752 9.99 -6.83 -9.56
C GLU A 752 9.64 -8.04 -8.68
N LYS A 753 9.21 -7.79 -7.43
CA LYS A 753 8.74 -8.81 -6.49
C LYS A 753 7.65 -8.26 -5.57
N LEU A 754 6.59 -9.05 -5.36
CA LEU A 754 5.46 -8.67 -4.50
C LEU A 754 5.60 -9.27 -3.11
N MET A 755 5.33 -8.48 -2.07
CA MET A 755 5.27 -8.97 -0.68
C MET A 755 4.09 -9.92 -0.46
N GLU A 756 2.99 -9.71 -1.19
CA GLU A 756 1.78 -10.54 -1.13
C GLU A 756 1.79 -11.72 -2.11
N GLY A 757 2.95 -12.09 -2.68
CA GLY A 757 3.01 -13.18 -3.67
C GLY A 757 2.44 -14.51 -3.14
N GLY A 758 2.75 -14.87 -1.89
CA GLY A 758 2.28 -16.13 -1.30
C GLY A 758 0.75 -16.22 -1.17
N SER A 759 0.08 -15.13 -0.77
CA SER A 759 -1.37 -15.13 -0.67
C SER A 759 -2.05 -15.14 -2.02
N TYR A 760 -1.43 -14.56 -3.05
CA TYR A 760 -1.95 -14.63 -4.41
C TYR A 760 -1.88 -16.06 -4.93
N LEU A 761 -0.78 -16.76 -4.66
CA LEU A 761 -0.68 -18.19 -4.95
C LEU A 761 -1.79 -19.00 -4.26
N ASP A 762 -2.05 -18.72 -2.98
CA ASP A 762 -3.10 -19.40 -2.22
C ASP A 762 -4.50 -19.13 -2.77
N GLU A 763 -4.86 -17.85 -3.02
CA GLU A 763 -6.15 -17.46 -3.59
C GLU A 763 -6.37 -18.08 -4.99
N LEU A 764 -5.34 -18.06 -5.84
CA LEU A 764 -5.41 -18.58 -7.22
C LEU A 764 -5.44 -20.12 -7.26
N SER A 765 -4.91 -20.79 -6.24
CA SER A 765 -5.03 -22.23 -6.05
C SER A 765 -6.40 -22.66 -5.48
N GLY A 766 -7.32 -21.72 -5.30
CA GLY A 766 -8.69 -21.98 -4.84
C GLY A 766 -8.85 -21.99 -3.31
N ARG A 767 -7.82 -21.60 -2.54
CA ARG A 767 -7.97 -21.43 -1.09
C ARG A 767 -8.85 -20.21 -0.79
N PRO A 768 -9.68 -20.26 0.26
CA PRO A 768 -10.55 -19.14 0.61
C PRO A 768 -9.72 -17.91 0.92
N LYS A 769 -10.19 -16.77 0.41
CA LYS A 769 -9.55 -15.47 0.59
C LYS A 769 -9.39 -15.12 2.07
N GLU A 770 -8.15 -15.12 2.56
CA GLU A 770 -7.85 -14.62 3.89
C GLU A 770 -7.93 -13.09 3.93
N LYS A 771 -8.36 -12.56 5.08
CA LYS A 771 -8.39 -11.10 5.30
C LYS A 771 -6.96 -10.63 5.56
N GLU A 772 -6.19 -10.42 4.50
CA GLU A 772 -4.88 -9.78 4.62
C GLU A 772 -5.00 -8.38 5.21
N SER A 773 -4.17 -8.09 6.20
CA SER A 773 -4.12 -6.80 6.86
C SER A 773 -2.83 -6.05 6.51
N ILE A 774 -2.94 -4.75 6.19
CA ILE A 774 -1.78 -3.84 6.08
C ILE A 774 -0.90 -3.93 7.34
N TRP A 775 -1.51 -4.21 8.50
CA TRP A 775 -0.79 -4.43 9.76
C TRP A 775 0.15 -5.64 9.72
N GLN A 776 -0.31 -6.78 9.17
CA GLN A 776 0.53 -7.98 9.04
C GLN A 776 1.71 -7.72 8.08
N LEU A 777 1.47 -6.95 7.02
CA LEU A 777 2.52 -6.55 6.08
C LEU A 777 3.56 -5.62 6.73
N LEU A 778 3.11 -4.62 7.51
CA LEU A 778 3.99 -3.70 8.25
C LEU A 778 4.79 -4.41 9.36
N TRP A 779 4.21 -5.36 10.09
CA TRP A 779 4.92 -6.16 11.11
C TRP A 779 5.81 -7.25 10.50
N GLY A 780 5.57 -7.62 9.23
CA GLY A 780 6.45 -8.52 8.48
C GLY A 780 7.74 -7.84 7.99
N ILE A 781 7.80 -6.51 7.98
CA ILE A 781 8.96 -5.72 7.51
C ILE A 781 10.29 -6.18 8.15
N PRO A 782 10.42 -6.39 9.48
CA PRO A 782 11.65 -6.90 10.11
C PRO A 782 12.14 -8.23 9.53
N LYS A 783 11.22 -9.14 9.17
CA LYS A 783 11.53 -10.45 8.58
C LYS A 783 11.93 -10.31 7.10
N VAL A 784 11.30 -9.37 6.40
CA VAL A 784 11.49 -9.11 4.96
C VAL A 784 12.71 -8.22 4.66
N LEU A 785 13.19 -7.42 5.62
CA LEU A 785 14.39 -6.59 5.50
C LEU A 785 15.69 -7.39 5.23
N LYS A 786 15.68 -8.71 5.39
CA LYS A 786 16.79 -9.62 5.01
C LYS A 786 16.73 -10.09 3.55
N GLN A 787 15.66 -9.81 2.82
CA GLN A 787 15.45 -10.28 1.45
C GLN A 787 15.50 -9.12 0.46
N ASN A 788 16.08 -9.35 -0.71
CA ASN A 788 16.11 -8.39 -1.81
C ASN A 788 14.85 -8.54 -2.66
N TYR A 789 14.00 -7.50 -2.69
CA TYR A 789 12.76 -7.48 -3.47
C TYR A 789 12.91 -6.76 -4.82
N GLY A 790 14.12 -6.40 -5.20
CA GLY A 790 14.39 -5.69 -6.44
C GLY A 790 13.93 -4.24 -6.38
N GLN A 791 13.50 -3.68 -7.50
CA GLN A 791 13.08 -2.28 -7.63
C GLN A 791 11.56 -2.11 -7.75
N VAL A 792 11.10 -0.89 -7.42
CA VAL A 792 9.74 -0.43 -7.71
C VAL A 792 9.80 0.72 -8.69
N VAL A 793 8.96 0.67 -9.72
CA VAL A 793 8.91 1.70 -10.77
C VAL A 793 7.54 2.36 -10.77
N VAL A 794 7.52 3.69 -10.84
CA VAL A 794 6.30 4.49 -10.96
C VAL A 794 6.38 5.35 -12.22
N ASN A 795 5.51 5.06 -13.19
CA ASN A 795 5.44 5.77 -14.46
C ASN A 795 4.18 6.63 -14.52
N PHE A 796 4.39 7.93 -14.78
CA PHE A 796 3.29 8.86 -15.02
C PHE A 796 2.84 8.76 -16.48
N GLY A 797 1.61 8.26 -16.68
CA GLY A 797 0.97 8.17 -18.00
C GLY A 797 0.55 9.54 -18.55
N GLU A 798 0.01 9.54 -19.76
CA GLU A 798 -0.48 10.78 -20.37
C GLU A 798 -1.72 11.28 -19.63
N PRO A 799 -1.73 12.55 -19.17
CA PRO A 799 -2.86 13.08 -18.43
C PRO A 799 -4.08 13.25 -19.34
N ILE A 800 -5.27 13.07 -18.78
CA ILE A 800 -6.55 13.22 -19.48
C ILE A 800 -7.23 14.45 -18.90
N ALA A 801 -7.30 15.52 -19.71
CA ALA A 801 -8.05 16.71 -19.34
C ALA A 801 -9.55 16.45 -19.51
N LEU A 802 -10.32 16.68 -18.45
CA LEU A 802 -11.75 16.39 -18.47
C LEU A 802 -12.50 17.24 -19.52
N ASN A 803 -12.08 18.49 -19.70
CA ASN A 803 -12.68 19.41 -20.67
C ASN A 803 -12.57 18.90 -22.10
N ASP A 804 -11.48 18.23 -22.47
CA ASP A 804 -11.30 17.70 -23.83
C ASP A 804 -12.27 16.54 -24.08
N VAL A 805 -12.47 15.68 -23.07
CA VAL A 805 -13.45 14.58 -23.15
C VAL A 805 -14.88 15.12 -23.20
N LEU A 806 -15.17 16.18 -22.45
CA LEU A 806 -16.47 16.85 -22.50
C LEU A 806 -16.71 17.54 -23.85
N ALA A 807 -15.72 18.17 -24.45
CA ALA A 807 -15.84 18.75 -25.78
C ALA A 807 -16.16 17.69 -26.85
N GLU A 808 -15.64 16.46 -26.68
CA GLU A 808 -15.90 15.34 -27.58
C GLU A 808 -17.27 14.68 -27.35
N LYS A 809 -17.64 14.41 -26.09
CA LYS A 809 -18.84 13.62 -25.76
C LYS A 809 -20.07 14.46 -25.44
N ALA A 810 -19.89 15.73 -25.11
CA ALA A 810 -20.93 16.70 -24.79
C ALA A 810 -20.71 18.03 -25.53
N PRO A 811 -20.65 18.02 -26.88
CA PRO A 811 -20.36 19.23 -27.67
C PRO A 811 -21.39 20.35 -27.48
N GLU A 812 -22.62 19.99 -27.09
CA GLU A 812 -23.73 20.92 -26.83
C GLU A 812 -23.63 21.58 -25.44
N TRP A 813 -22.77 21.09 -24.54
CA TRP A 813 -22.62 21.65 -23.20
C TRP A 813 -21.75 22.92 -23.23
N GLY A 814 -22.37 24.08 -23.03
CA GLY A 814 -21.72 25.39 -23.07
C GLY A 814 -20.81 25.75 -21.88
N GLY A 815 -20.49 24.80 -21.00
CA GLY A 815 -19.67 25.04 -19.80
C GLY A 815 -20.44 25.59 -18.60
N GLU A 816 -21.77 25.58 -18.65
CA GLU A 816 -22.64 26.03 -17.55
C GLU A 816 -22.76 24.97 -16.44
N ALA A 817 -23.11 25.42 -15.24
CA ALA A 817 -23.31 24.52 -14.10
C ALA A 817 -24.56 23.65 -14.34
N VAL A 818 -24.40 22.33 -14.23
CA VAL A 818 -25.48 21.35 -14.37
C VAL A 818 -26.06 21.03 -12.99
N SER A 819 -27.38 21.02 -12.88
CA SER A 819 -28.06 20.68 -11.62
C SER A 819 -27.93 19.18 -11.29
N GLU A 820 -28.07 18.79 -10.01
CA GLU A 820 -27.91 17.38 -9.63
C GLU A 820 -29.03 16.46 -10.16
N ASP A 821 -30.25 17.00 -10.27
CA ASP A 821 -31.42 16.27 -10.76
C ASP A 821 -31.36 16.02 -12.27
N GLU A 822 -30.62 16.87 -12.98
CA GLU A 822 -30.38 16.72 -14.40
C GLU A 822 -29.42 15.56 -14.65
N LYS A 823 -29.86 14.62 -15.48
CA LYS A 823 -29.07 13.46 -15.92
C LYS A 823 -28.93 13.51 -17.44
N PRO A 824 -27.96 14.28 -17.96
CA PRO A 824 -27.73 14.34 -19.38
C PRO A 824 -27.45 12.96 -19.95
N SER A 825 -27.97 12.66 -21.14
CA SER A 825 -27.81 11.36 -21.81
C SER A 825 -26.34 11.03 -22.08
N TRP A 826 -25.51 12.04 -22.34
CA TRP A 826 -24.07 11.88 -22.57
C TRP A 826 -23.27 11.55 -21.31
N LEU A 827 -23.82 11.72 -20.09
CA LEU A 827 -23.06 11.58 -18.85
C LEU A 827 -22.50 10.16 -18.65
N SER A 828 -23.30 9.12 -18.89
CA SER A 828 -22.85 7.72 -18.77
C SER A 828 -21.74 7.42 -19.77
N THR A 829 -21.93 7.84 -21.03
CA THR A 829 -20.95 7.64 -22.10
C THR A 829 -19.63 8.36 -21.81
N THR A 830 -19.67 9.56 -21.23
CA THR A 830 -18.48 10.28 -20.77
C THR A 830 -17.76 9.54 -19.65
N VAL A 831 -18.48 9.00 -18.66
CA VAL A 831 -17.90 8.19 -17.58
C VAL A 831 -17.22 6.93 -18.13
N ASP A 832 -17.88 6.21 -19.04
CA ASP A 832 -17.34 5.00 -19.64
C ASP A 832 -16.09 5.31 -20.49
N THR A 833 -16.13 6.40 -21.27
CA THR A 833 -14.98 6.89 -22.06
C THR A 833 -13.79 7.27 -21.17
N LEU A 834 -14.03 7.96 -20.05
CA LEU A 834 -12.99 8.30 -19.09
C LEU A 834 -12.40 7.03 -18.47
N ALA A 835 -13.25 6.09 -18.05
CA ALA A 835 -12.83 4.84 -17.44
C ALA A 835 -11.93 4.01 -18.37
N GLU A 836 -12.33 3.87 -19.63
CA GLU A 836 -11.55 3.19 -20.66
C GLU A 836 -10.23 3.92 -20.96
N ARG A 837 -10.27 5.23 -21.20
CA ARG A 837 -9.06 6.03 -21.46
C ARG A 837 -8.06 5.94 -20.32
N ILE A 838 -8.52 5.95 -19.07
CA ILE A 838 -7.63 5.79 -17.91
C ILE A 838 -6.86 4.46 -18.01
N GLN A 839 -7.55 3.34 -18.26
CA GLN A 839 -6.87 2.04 -18.36
C GLN A 839 -5.89 1.98 -19.55
N VAL A 840 -6.31 2.50 -20.71
CA VAL A 840 -5.44 2.59 -21.90
C VAL A 840 -4.19 3.42 -21.60
N ARG A 841 -4.32 4.56 -20.92
CA ARG A 841 -3.18 5.43 -20.56
C ARG A 841 -2.32 4.88 -19.44
N ILE A 842 -2.86 4.05 -18.53
CA ILE A 842 -2.06 3.27 -17.56
C ILE A 842 -1.20 2.25 -18.31
N ASN A 843 -1.80 1.46 -19.21
CA ASN A 843 -1.07 0.48 -20.02
C ASN A 843 -0.04 1.13 -20.95
N GLY A 844 -0.35 2.31 -21.49
CA GLY A 844 0.58 3.12 -22.29
C GLY A 844 1.76 3.72 -21.51
N ALA A 845 1.82 3.51 -20.19
CA ALA A 845 2.91 3.92 -19.31
C ALA A 845 3.59 2.71 -18.63
N ALA A 846 3.36 1.50 -19.13
CA ALA A 846 3.94 0.28 -18.54
C ALA A 846 5.47 0.35 -18.48
N ASP A 847 6.03 -0.21 -17.40
CA ASP A 847 7.46 -0.47 -17.26
C ASP A 847 7.74 -1.95 -17.53
N VAL A 848 8.69 -2.20 -18.45
CA VAL A 848 9.20 -3.53 -18.77
C VAL A 848 10.49 -3.76 -18.00
N ASN A 849 10.35 -4.41 -16.85
CA ASN A 849 11.46 -4.74 -15.96
C ASN A 849 12.12 -6.10 -16.33
N PRO A 850 13.29 -6.43 -15.75
CA PRO A 850 14.00 -7.70 -15.99
C PRO A 850 13.11 -8.94 -15.80
N ILE A 851 12.26 -8.94 -14.76
CA ILE A 851 11.41 -10.08 -14.40
C ILE A 851 10.26 -10.26 -15.40
N ASN A 852 9.75 -9.18 -15.99
CA ASN A 852 8.75 -9.26 -17.05
C ASN A 852 9.30 -9.99 -18.29
N LEU A 853 10.53 -9.66 -18.71
CA LEU A 853 11.18 -10.28 -19.87
C LEU A 853 11.49 -11.76 -19.62
N LEU A 854 11.98 -12.10 -18.43
CA LEU A 854 12.20 -13.49 -18.02
C LEU A 854 10.88 -14.27 -17.96
N ALA A 855 9.81 -13.68 -17.45
CA ALA A 855 8.50 -14.31 -17.42
C ALA A 855 7.97 -14.61 -18.83
N LEU A 856 8.14 -13.68 -19.78
CA LEU A 856 7.76 -13.89 -21.19
C LEU A 856 8.57 -15.04 -21.82
N ALA A 857 9.87 -15.12 -21.55
CA ALA A 857 10.73 -16.14 -22.13
C ALA A 857 10.53 -17.53 -21.48
N LEU A 858 10.61 -17.64 -20.15
CA LEU A 858 10.60 -18.92 -19.44
C LEU A 858 9.22 -19.58 -19.40
N LEU A 859 8.13 -18.80 -19.29
CA LEU A 859 6.78 -19.38 -19.33
C LEU A 859 6.40 -19.88 -20.73
N SER A 860 7.21 -19.59 -21.74
CA SER A 860 7.03 -20.09 -23.09
C SER A 860 7.54 -21.52 -23.29
N THR A 861 8.35 -22.05 -22.35
CA THR A 861 8.98 -23.36 -22.48
C THR A 861 8.36 -24.43 -21.58
N PRO A 862 8.42 -25.70 -21.98
CA PRO A 862 8.09 -26.81 -21.10
C PRO A 862 8.98 -26.79 -19.85
N LYS A 863 8.41 -27.13 -18.69
CA LYS A 863 9.09 -27.09 -17.37
C LYS A 863 9.62 -25.73 -16.94
N HIS A 864 9.32 -24.65 -17.68
CA HIS A 864 9.79 -23.29 -17.39
C HIS A 864 11.31 -23.20 -17.25
N ALA A 865 12.01 -23.90 -18.15
CA ALA A 865 13.45 -23.96 -18.21
C ALA A 865 13.95 -23.66 -19.63
N MET A 866 15.09 -23.00 -19.73
CA MET A 866 15.71 -22.63 -21.01
C MET A 866 17.23 -22.66 -20.87
N GLY A 867 17.95 -23.05 -21.94
CA GLY A 867 19.41 -22.90 -21.99
C GLY A 867 19.79 -21.43 -21.89
N GLU A 868 20.93 -21.12 -21.27
CA GLU A 868 21.34 -19.71 -21.06
C GLU A 868 21.46 -18.92 -22.37
N ALA A 869 22.09 -19.51 -23.41
CA ALA A 869 22.25 -18.86 -24.71
C ALA A 869 20.89 -18.58 -25.39
N ASP A 870 19.96 -19.54 -25.32
CA ASP A 870 18.60 -19.38 -25.86
C ASP A 870 17.82 -18.31 -25.10
N LEU A 871 17.99 -18.24 -23.78
CA LEU A 871 17.34 -17.25 -22.94
C LEU A 871 17.84 -15.84 -23.24
N ILE A 872 19.16 -15.67 -23.40
CA ILE A 872 19.78 -14.42 -23.83
C ILE A 872 19.20 -13.98 -25.18
N ALA A 873 19.21 -14.88 -26.18
CA ALA A 873 18.69 -14.58 -27.52
C ALA A 873 17.19 -14.23 -27.50
N GLN A 874 16.39 -14.92 -26.68
CA GLN A 874 14.96 -14.66 -26.56
C GLN A 874 14.67 -13.31 -25.87
N ILE A 875 15.42 -12.97 -24.81
CA ILE A 875 15.30 -11.67 -24.14
C ILE A 875 15.71 -10.54 -25.10
N GLU A 876 16.79 -10.73 -25.84
CA GLU A 876 17.25 -9.72 -26.80
C GLU A 876 16.22 -9.50 -27.91
N LEU A 877 15.64 -10.56 -28.48
CA LEU A 877 14.54 -10.45 -29.45
C LEU A 877 13.33 -9.71 -28.86
N CYS A 878 12.93 -10.01 -27.62
CA CYS A 878 11.85 -9.29 -26.95
C CYS A 878 12.16 -7.80 -26.80
N LYS A 879 13.40 -7.43 -26.47
CA LYS A 879 13.85 -6.04 -26.37
C LYS A 879 13.86 -5.35 -27.73
N THR A 880 14.38 -6.00 -28.77
CA THR A 880 14.34 -5.49 -30.16
C THR A 880 12.91 -5.18 -30.58
N LEU A 881 11.96 -6.09 -30.32
CA LEU A 881 10.55 -5.85 -30.63
C LEU A 881 9.97 -4.65 -29.87
N LEU A 882 10.33 -4.43 -28.61
CA LEU A 882 9.85 -3.27 -27.85
C LEU A 882 10.41 -1.93 -28.35
N VAL A 883 11.65 -1.94 -28.87
CA VAL A 883 12.31 -0.74 -29.43
C VAL A 883 11.80 -0.42 -30.82
N GLU A 884 11.71 -1.43 -31.69
CA GLU A 884 11.29 -1.27 -33.10
C GLU A 884 9.77 -1.06 -33.23
N MET A 885 8.99 -1.68 -32.34
CA MET A 885 7.52 -1.59 -32.31
C MET A 885 7.06 -0.92 -31.00
N PRO A 886 7.39 0.36 -30.76
CA PRO A 886 7.03 1.03 -29.51
C PRO A 886 5.50 1.07 -29.34
N TYR A 887 5.05 0.80 -28.12
CA TYR A 887 3.62 0.85 -27.79
C TYR A 887 3.14 2.30 -27.56
N SER A 888 3.97 3.10 -26.91
CA SER A 888 3.72 4.48 -26.53
C SER A 888 5.04 5.14 -26.13
N GLY A 889 5.15 6.46 -26.33
CA GLY A 889 6.33 7.25 -25.91
C GLY A 889 6.49 7.42 -24.38
N ARG A 890 5.73 6.67 -23.57
CA ARG A 890 5.80 6.61 -22.10
C ARG A 890 6.06 5.20 -21.55
N VAL A 891 6.25 4.21 -22.42
CA VAL A 891 6.71 2.88 -21.99
C VAL A 891 8.20 2.97 -21.70
N THR A 892 8.61 2.36 -20.60
CA THR A 892 10.02 2.24 -20.22
C THR A 892 10.45 0.78 -20.34
N VAL A 893 11.70 0.57 -20.76
CA VAL A 893 12.31 -0.76 -20.87
C VAL A 893 13.61 -0.73 -20.09
N THR A 894 13.86 -1.79 -19.32
CA THR A 894 15.08 -1.90 -18.53
C THR A 894 16.33 -1.70 -19.40
N PRO A 895 17.30 -0.88 -18.96
CA PRO A 895 18.55 -0.68 -19.71
C PRO A 895 19.53 -1.85 -19.58
N HIS A 896 19.25 -2.83 -18.72
CA HIS A 896 20.12 -3.98 -18.50
C HIS A 896 20.29 -4.82 -19.78
N SER A 897 21.51 -5.35 -20.00
CA SER A 897 21.74 -6.39 -21.01
C SER A 897 21.05 -7.70 -20.61
N PRO A 898 20.78 -8.62 -21.55
CA PRO A 898 20.19 -9.93 -21.22
C PRO A 898 20.96 -10.69 -20.12
N GLU A 899 22.30 -10.65 -20.14
CA GLU A 899 23.15 -11.31 -19.15
C GLU A 899 22.96 -10.67 -17.76
N ARG A 900 22.88 -9.32 -17.71
CA ARG A 900 22.62 -8.61 -16.45
C ARG A 900 21.21 -8.88 -15.93
N ILE A 901 20.22 -9.06 -16.82
CA ILE A 901 18.85 -9.46 -16.45
C ILE A 901 18.85 -10.82 -15.76
N ILE A 902 19.58 -11.80 -16.31
CA ILE A 902 19.73 -13.14 -15.73
C ILE A 902 20.41 -13.05 -14.36
N ALA A 903 21.56 -12.37 -14.26
CA ALA A 903 22.29 -12.21 -13.01
C ALA A 903 21.45 -11.52 -11.92
N HIS A 904 20.69 -10.48 -12.28
CA HIS A 904 19.78 -9.78 -11.37
C HIS A 904 18.67 -10.71 -10.85
N ALA A 905 18.13 -11.58 -11.70
CA ALA A 905 17.10 -12.53 -11.29
C ALA A 905 17.62 -13.63 -10.36
N GLU A 906 18.88 -14.03 -10.50
CA GLU A 906 19.57 -14.90 -9.55
C GLU A 906 19.77 -14.16 -8.20
N GLU A 907 20.20 -12.89 -8.21
CA GLU A 907 20.38 -12.06 -7.00
C GLU A 907 19.11 -11.92 -6.15
N ILE A 908 17.93 -11.82 -6.79
CA ILE A 908 16.64 -11.71 -6.09
C ILE A 908 15.93 -13.05 -5.86
N ASN A 909 16.62 -14.17 -6.14
CA ASN A 909 16.15 -15.55 -5.98
C ASN A 909 14.87 -15.87 -6.78
N VAL A 910 14.77 -15.38 -8.01
CA VAL A 910 13.70 -15.75 -8.95
C VAL A 910 14.13 -16.91 -9.84
N LEU A 911 15.40 -16.95 -10.23
CA LEU A 911 15.96 -17.92 -11.17
C LEU A 911 16.96 -18.86 -10.50
N THR A 912 16.96 -20.13 -10.91
CA THR A 912 17.94 -21.13 -10.47
C THR A 912 18.76 -21.62 -11.65
N ARG A 913 20.07 -21.63 -11.50
CA ARG A 913 21.01 -22.15 -12.50
C ARG A 913 21.41 -23.59 -12.19
N ILE A 914 21.25 -24.45 -13.18
CA ILE A 914 21.66 -25.85 -13.14
C ILE A 914 22.85 -26.00 -14.08
N LYS A 915 24.04 -26.21 -13.51
CA LYS A 915 25.25 -26.41 -14.28
C LYS A 915 25.19 -27.72 -15.05
N HIS A 916 25.54 -27.69 -16.33
CA HIS A 916 25.52 -28.88 -17.17
C HIS A 916 26.65 -28.84 -18.23
N PRO A 917 27.32 -29.98 -18.53
CA PRO A 917 28.47 -29.99 -19.45
C PRO A 917 28.19 -29.49 -20.87
N LEU A 918 26.92 -29.52 -21.30
CA LEU A 918 26.47 -29.05 -22.63
C LEU A 918 25.94 -27.61 -22.62
N GLY A 919 26.14 -26.87 -21.53
CA GLY A 919 25.62 -25.52 -21.33
C GLY A 919 24.61 -25.47 -20.19
N ASP A 920 24.67 -24.40 -19.41
CA ASP A 920 23.85 -24.22 -18.22
C ASP A 920 22.37 -24.04 -18.57
N VAL A 921 21.51 -24.63 -17.73
CA VAL A 921 20.05 -24.52 -17.85
C VAL A 921 19.53 -23.64 -16.72
N LEU A 922 18.76 -22.63 -17.09
CA LEU A 922 18.12 -21.71 -16.17
C LEU A 922 16.65 -22.13 -16.01
N SER A 923 16.21 -22.31 -14.77
CA SER A 923 14.85 -22.78 -14.48
C SER A 923 14.23 -22.04 -13.29
N VAL A 924 12.89 -22.08 -13.23
CA VAL A 924 12.09 -21.54 -12.13
C VAL A 924 11.30 -22.67 -11.47
N SER A 925 11.12 -22.59 -10.15
CA SER A 925 10.30 -23.57 -9.42
C SER A 925 8.81 -23.43 -9.79
N GLY A 926 7.99 -24.48 -9.53
CA GLY A 926 6.57 -24.48 -9.88
C GLY A 926 5.77 -23.31 -9.30
N ASP A 927 5.92 -23.03 -8.00
CA ASP A 927 5.23 -21.92 -7.33
C ASP A 927 5.71 -20.56 -7.86
N THR A 928 7.01 -20.42 -8.10
CA THR A 928 7.58 -19.20 -8.71
C THR A 928 7.07 -19.00 -10.14
N ALA A 929 6.89 -20.07 -10.92
CA ALA A 929 6.36 -19.98 -12.28
C ALA A 929 4.92 -19.46 -12.31
N VAL A 930 4.08 -19.89 -11.36
CA VAL A 930 2.73 -19.33 -11.20
C VAL A 930 2.80 -17.84 -10.88
N LEU A 931 3.73 -17.40 -10.01
CA LEU A 931 3.96 -15.96 -9.78
C LEU A 931 4.50 -15.23 -11.02
N LEU A 932 5.35 -15.85 -11.83
CA LEU A 932 5.83 -15.23 -13.06
C LEU A 932 4.70 -14.96 -14.05
N SER A 933 3.61 -15.73 -14.03
CA SER A 933 2.44 -15.44 -14.88
C SER A 933 1.85 -14.05 -14.61
N TYR A 934 1.90 -13.60 -13.35
CA TYR A 934 1.55 -12.23 -12.95
C TYR A 934 2.45 -11.21 -13.66
N PHE A 935 3.76 -11.39 -13.60
CA PHE A 935 4.72 -10.46 -14.18
C PHE A 935 4.68 -10.46 -15.71
N ARG A 936 4.44 -11.61 -16.36
CA ARG A 936 4.16 -11.68 -17.79
C ARG A 936 2.95 -10.82 -18.16
N ASN A 937 1.87 -10.95 -17.39
CA ASN A 937 0.61 -10.27 -17.66
C ASN A 937 0.67 -8.74 -17.50
N ASN A 938 1.67 -8.22 -16.77
CA ASN A 938 1.91 -6.77 -16.69
C ASN A 938 2.35 -6.14 -18.01
N VAL A 939 2.89 -6.93 -18.95
CA VAL A 939 3.48 -6.42 -20.21
C VAL A 939 2.96 -7.13 -21.47
N VAL A 940 2.11 -8.15 -21.34
CA VAL A 940 1.63 -8.96 -22.47
C VAL A 940 0.91 -8.12 -23.54
N HIS A 941 0.24 -7.03 -23.14
CA HIS A 941 -0.41 -6.08 -24.05
C HIS A 941 0.57 -5.36 -24.98
N LEU A 942 1.85 -5.25 -24.59
CA LEU A 942 2.89 -4.64 -25.42
C LEU A 942 3.25 -5.51 -26.63
N PHE A 943 3.13 -6.84 -26.48
CA PHE A 943 3.52 -7.84 -27.47
C PHE A 943 2.35 -8.34 -28.34
N THR A 944 1.17 -7.74 -28.25
CA THR A 944 -0.05 -8.30 -28.87
C THR A 944 0.08 -8.53 -30.38
N ALA A 945 0.64 -7.59 -31.13
CA ALA A 945 0.84 -7.75 -32.58
C ALA A 945 1.86 -8.86 -32.91
N SER A 946 3.00 -8.87 -32.22
CA SER A 946 4.06 -9.89 -32.37
C SER A 946 3.56 -11.28 -32.03
N SER A 947 2.85 -11.42 -30.90
CA SER A 947 2.25 -12.68 -30.47
C SER A 947 1.14 -13.13 -31.41
N TRP A 948 0.32 -12.21 -31.95
CA TRP A 948 -0.68 -12.54 -32.95
C TRP A 948 -0.05 -13.14 -34.21
N VAL A 949 0.92 -12.44 -34.81
CA VAL A 949 1.65 -12.90 -35.99
C VAL A 949 2.27 -14.28 -35.71
N ALA A 950 2.97 -14.42 -34.57
CA ALA A 950 3.59 -15.67 -34.18
C ALA A 950 2.59 -16.84 -34.01
N CYS A 951 1.43 -16.60 -33.37
CA CYS A 951 0.37 -17.59 -33.20
C CYS A 951 -0.09 -18.19 -34.52
N CYS A 952 -0.28 -17.36 -35.56
CA CYS A 952 -0.74 -17.82 -36.88
C CYS A 952 0.25 -18.79 -37.55
N PHE A 953 1.54 -18.72 -37.23
CA PHE A 953 2.57 -19.61 -37.78
C PHE A 953 2.93 -20.81 -36.87
N GLN A 954 2.31 -20.94 -35.68
CA GLN A 954 2.52 -22.11 -34.83
C GLN A 954 1.96 -23.38 -35.49
N ASN A 955 0.72 -23.30 -35.96
CA ASN A 955 0.00 -24.43 -36.57
C ASN A 955 -0.02 -24.38 -38.11
N ASN A 956 0.22 -23.22 -38.72
CA ASN A 956 0.34 -23.08 -40.17
C ASN A 956 1.78 -22.79 -40.57
N ARG A 957 2.24 -23.43 -41.64
CA ARG A 957 3.59 -23.16 -42.16
C ARG A 957 3.63 -21.96 -43.09
N ARG A 958 2.55 -21.71 -43.82
CA ARG A 958 2.44 -20.67 -44.85
C ARG A 958 1.11 -19.94 -44.73
N MET A 959 1.13 -18.63 -44.95
CA MET A 959 -0.07 -17.78 -44.92
C MET A 959 0.16 -16.54 -45.79
N SER A 960 -0.88 -16.00 -46.42
CA SER A 960 -0.78 -14.72 -47.12
C SER A 960 -0.73 -13.56 -46.13
N ARG A 961 0.06 -12.52 -46.44
CA ARG A 961 0.14 -11.29 -45.63
C ARG A 961 -1.25 -10.66 -45.43
N THR A 962 -2.01 -10.52 -46.52
CA THR A 962 -3.37 -9.97 -46.49
C THR A 962 -4.31 -10.78 -45.59
N GLY A 963 -4.25 -12.11 -45.65
CA GLY A 963 -5.07 -12.98 -44.81
C GLY A 963 -4.74 -12.84 -43.32
N LEU A 964 -3.46 -12.69 -42.99
CA LEU A 964 -2.99 -12.49 -41.62
C LEU A 964 -3.48 -11.17 -41.02
N VAL A 965 -3.42 -10.09 -41.79
CA VAL A 965 -3.93 -8.76 -41.39
C VAL A 965 -5.45 -8.79 -41.23
N GLN A 966 -6.18 -9.42 -42.16
CA GLN A 966 -7.64 -9.49 -42.10
C GLN A 966 -8.16 -10.30 -40.90
N LEU A 967 -7.53 -11.43 -40.59
CA LEU A 967 -7.86 -12.19 -39.38
C LEU A 967 -7.52 -11.39 -38.12
N GLY A 968 -6.41 -10.64 -38.14
CA GLY A 968 -6.01 -9.76 -37.04
C GLY A 968 -7.04 -8.69 -36.74
N ARG A 969 -7.56 -8.00 -37.77
CA ARG A 969 -8.67 -7.03 -37.64
C ARG A 969 -9.90 -7.64 -36.99
N THR A 970 -10.26 -8.84 -37.44
CA THR A 970 -11.45 -9.56 -36.96
C THR A 970 -11.37 -9.90 -35.46
N VAL A 971 -10.19 -10.28 -34.98
CA VAL A 971 -9.94 -10.69 -33.60
C VAL A 971 -9.64 -9.50 -32.67
N TYR A 972 -9.16 -8.39 -33.22
CA TYR A 972 -8.67 -7.23 -32.46
C TYR A 972 -9.68 -6.67 -31.43
N PRO A 973 -10.98 -6.49 -31.73
CA PRO A 973 -11.92 -5.91 -30.76
C PRO A 973 -12.02 -6.67 -29.43
N PHE A 974 -11.76 -7.99 -29.43
CA PHE A 974 -11.75 -8.82 -28.23
C PHE A 974 -10.48 -8.61 -27.41
N LEU A 975 -9.33 -8.60 -28.09
CA LEU A 975 -8.04 -8.30 -27.47
C LEU A 975 -8.01 -6.87 -26.93
N GLN A 976 -8.57 -5.91 -27.67
CA GLN A 976 -8.69 -4.52 -27.27
C GLN A 976 -9.49 -4.37 -25.98
N ALA A 977 -10.67 -5.01 -25.90
CA ALA A 977 -11.51 -4.95 -24.71
C ALA A 977 -10.91 -5.68 -23.49
N GLU A 978 -10.18 -6.78 -23.72
CA GLU A 978 -9.54 -7.55 -22.65
C GLU A 978 -8.25 -6.90 -22.13
N LEU A 979 -7.46 -6.28 -23.01
CA LEU A 979 -6.11 -5.77 -22.71
C LEU A 979 -6.01 -4.23 -22.73
N PHE A 980 -7.10 -3.50 -22.94
CA PHE A 980 -7.15 -2.04 -23.03
C PHE A 980 -6.14 -1.47 -24.03
N LEU A 981 -6.21 -1.95 -25.28
CA LEU A 981 -5.30 -1.55 -26.36
C LEU A 981 -5.73 -0.20 -26.98
N PRO A 982 -4.78 0.70 -27.34
CA PRO A 982 -5.08 2.08 -27.69
C PRO A 982 -5.51 2.28 -29.15
N TRP A 983 -5.25 1.31 -30.02
CA TRP A 983 -5.34 1.50 -31.46
C TRP A 983 -6.76 1.30 -31.98
N SER A 984 -7.08 1.94 -33.09
CA SER A 984 -8.16 1.51 -33.98
C SER A 984 -7.82 0.18 -34.67
N GLU A 985 -8.81 -0.46 -35.29
CA GLU A 985 -8.60 -1.67 -36.08
C GLU A 985 -7.61 -1.45 -37.24
N ASP A 986 -7.63 -0.27 -37.87
CA ASP A 986 -6.73 0.09 -38.96
C ASP A 986 -5.28 0.32 -38.48
N GLU A 987 -5.11 1.02 -37.36
CA GLU A 987 -3.78 1.21 -36.75
C GLU A 987 -3.21 -0.13 -36.26
N PHE A 988 -4.04 -1.03 -35.71
CA PHE A 988 -3.59 -2.36 -35.33
C PHE A 988 -3.18 -3.20 -36.56
N ALA A 989 -3.93 -3.11 -37.66
CA ALA A 989 -3.58 -3.74 -38.92
C ALA A 989 -2.23 -3.24 -39.47
N GLN A 990 -2.00 -1.93 -39.45
CA GLN A 990 -0.71 -1.35 -39.82
C GLN A 990 0.42 -1.87 -38.91
N ARG A 991 0.14 -2.02 -37.62
CA ARG A 991 1.10 -2.55 -36.65
C ARG A 991 1.42 -4.02 -36.90
N ILE A 992 0.44 -4.82 -37.32
CA ILE A 992 0.67 -6.21 -37.78
C ILE A 992 1.61 -6.19 -38.99
N ASP A 993 1.34 -5.35 -39.98
CA ASP A 993 2.19 -5.26 -41.17
C ASP A 993 3.64 -4.89 -40.85
N GLN A 994 3.86 -3.89 -40.02
CA GLN A 994 5.20 -3.51 -39.56
C GLN A 994 5.88 -4.64 -38.78
N THR A 995 5.12 -5.36 -37.95
CA THR A 995 5.63 -6.52 -37.19
C THR A 995 6.07 -7.64 -38.12
N ILE A 996 5.34 -7.89 -39.22
CA ILE A 996 5.72 -8.86 -40.24
C ILE A 996 7.06 -8.49 -40.86
N ASP A 997 7.26 -7.22 -41.20
CA ASP A 997 8.52 -6.75 -41.80
C ASP A 997 9.70 -6.96 -40.83
N VAL A 998 9.50 -6.69 -39.53
CA VAL A 998 10.50 -7.01 -38.48
C VAL A 998 10.75 -8.52 -38.42
N PHE A 999 9.71 -9.37 -38.41
CA PHE A 999 9.89 -10.82 -38.34
C PHE A 999 10.62 -11.39 -39.57
N VAL A 1000 10.42 -10.80 -40.75
CA VAL A 1000 11.16 -11.17 -41.96
C VAL A 1000 12.63 -10.77 -41.84
N ARG A 1001 12.91 -9.56 -41.37
CA ARG A 1001 14.27 -9.05 -41.15
C ARG A 1001 15.05 -9.88 -40.12
N GLU A 1002 14.41 -10.23 -39.00
CA GLU A 1002 14.99 -11.08 -37.94
C GLU A 1002 15.05 -12.57 -38.32
N GLY A 1003 14.66 -12.94 -39.54
CA GLY A 1003 14.72 -14.32 -40.06
C GLY A 1003 13.70 -15.29 -39.45
N LEU A 1004 12.72 -14.79 -38.68
CA LEU A 1004 11.63 -15.60 -38.11
C LEU A 1004 10.62 -16.03 -39.18
N LEU A 1005 10.41 -15.19 -40.20
CA LEU A 1005 9.58 -15.44 -41.37
C LEU A 1005 10.36 -15.15 -42.66
N GLN A 1006 9.87 -15.68 -43.78
CA GLN A 1006 10.43 -15.48 -45.10
C GLN A 1006 9.32 -15.23 -46.12
N ASN A 1007 9.58 -14.35 -47.10
CA ASN A 1007 8.70 -14.17 -48.25
C ASN A 1007 9.00 -15.25 -49.30
N VAL A 1008 7.98 -16.03 -49.66
CA VAL A 1008 8.11 -17.14 -50.62
C VAL A 1008 7.70 -16.75 -52.04
N ASN A 1009 6.80 -15.77 -52.20
CA ASN A 1009 6.36 -15.27 -53.50
C ASN A 1009 5.90 -13.82 -53.37
N GLU A 1010 6.29 -12.96 -54.31
CA GLU A 1010 5.97 -11.51 -54.32
C GLU A 1010 4.65 -11.20 -55.06
N ASP A 1011 4.23 -12.03 -56.03
CA ASP A 1011 3.22 -11.64 -57.03
C ASP A 1011 1.73 -11.86 -56.67
N ASP A 1012 1.36 -12.07 -55.39
CA ASP A 1012 -0.06 -12.16 -55.00
C ASP A 1012 -0.29 -11.88 -53.49
N GLY A 1013 0.08 -10.68 -53.04
CA GLY A 1013 -0.08 -10.28 -51.64
C GLY A 1013 0.88 -10.97 -50.65
N GLY A 1014 2.02 -11.49 -51.15
CA GLY A 1014 3.12 -12.00 -50.33
C GLY A 1014 2.78 -13.26 -49.53
N ILE A 1015 3.17 -14.45 -49.99
CA ILE A 1015 3.09 -15.65 -49.12
C ILE A 1015 4.25 -15.64 -48.14
N LEU A 1016 3.92 -15.54 -46.85
CA LEU A 1016 4.85 -15.66 -45.74
C LEU A 1016 4.98 -17.13 -45.36
N ALA A 1017 6.21 -17.55 -45.03
CA ALA A 1017 6.48 -18.87 -44.48
C ALA A 1017 7.47 -18.80 -43.33
N ARG A 1018 7.28 -19.66 -42.33
CA ARG A 1018 8.33 -19.93 -41.33
C ARG A 1018 9.32 -20.99 -41.82
N ASN A 1019 10.52 -20.98 -41.26
CA ASN A 1019 11.59 -21.93 -41.57
C ASN A 1019 11.18 -23.40 -41.40
N THR A 1020 11.81 -24.29 -42.16
CA THR A 1020 11.66 -25.74 -42.06
C THR A 1020 12.56 -26.32 -40.97
N GLY A 1021 12.03 -27.23 -40.15
CA GLY A 1021 12.79 -27.93 -39.11
C GLY A 1021 12.55 -27.40 -37.70
N GLN A 1022 13.34 -27.87 -36.76
CA GLN A 1022 13.40 -27.39 -35.37
C GLN A 1022 14.58 -26.42 -35.22
N THR A 1023 14.57 -25.32 -35.97
CA THR A 1023 15.61 -24.28 -35.85
C THR A 1023 15.31 -23.35 -34.68
N ASP A 1024 16.33 -22.61 -34.22
CA ASP A 1024 16.21 -21.68 -33.10
C ASP A 1024 15.21 -20.56 -33.41
N GLU A 1025 15.08 -20.13 -34.67
CA GLU A 1025 14.08 -19.12 -35.09
C GLU A 1025 12.65 -19.63 -34.89
N VAL A 1026 12.40 -20.92 -35.20
CA VAL A 1026 11.08 -21.53 -34.99
C VAL A 1026 10.76 -21.63 -33.50
N PHE A 1027 11.77 -21.93 -32.68
CA PHE A 1027 11.63 -21.92 -31.22
C PHE A 1027 11.30 -20.53 -30.69
N ARG A 1028 12.07 -19.49 -31.08
CA ARG A 1028 11.84 -18.10 -30.67
C ARG A 1028 10.48 -17.57 -31.13
N LEU A 1029 10.08 -17.90 -32.36
CA LEU A 1029 8.75 -17.56 -32.88
C LEU A 1029 7.65 -18.23 -32.05
N ARG A 1030 7.80 -19.52 -31.72
CA ARG A 1030 6.83 -20.22 -30.84
C ARG A 1030 6.75 -19.56 -29.47
N ALA A 1031 7.89 -19.17 -28.91
CA ALA A 1031 7.97 -18.53 -27.61
C ALA A 1031 7.15 -17.22 -27.56
N ILE A 1032 7.28 -16.37 -28.58
CA ILE A 1032 6.49 -15.13 -28.72
C ILE A 1032 4.99 -15.40 -28.81
N GLY A 1033 4.58 -16.41 -29.58
CA GLY A 1033 3.16 -16.76 -29.75
C GLY A 1033 2.49 -17.26 -28.47
N HIS A 1034 3.23 -17.91 -27.57
CA HIS A 1034 2.63 -18.51 -26.37
C HIS A 1034 1.93 -17.48 -25.45
N SER A 1035 2.37 -16.22 -25.51
CA SER A 1035 1.83 -15.11 -24.72
C SER A 1035 0.33 -14.84 -24.93
N LEU A 1036 -0.21 -15.06 -26.13
CA LEU A 1036 -1.65 -14.89 -26.42
C LEU A 1036 -2.41 -16.21 -26.56
N GLN A 1037 -1.73 -17.35 -26.60
CA GLN A 1037 -2.35 -18.64 -26.87
C GLN A 1037 -3.52 -18.95 -25.90
N GLN A 1038 -3.32 -18.72 -24.61
CA GLN A 1038 -4.34 -18.95 -23.58
C GLN A 1038 -5.59 -18.06 -23.76
N ALA A 1039 -5.46 -16.86 -24.32
CA ALA A 1039 -6.62 -16.02 -24.61
C ALA A 1039 -7.47 -16.63 -25.72
N PHE A 1040 -6.84 -17.10 -26.81
CA PHE A 1040 -7.55 -17.75 -27.90
C PHE A 1040 -8.17 -19.08 -27.51
N GLU A 1041 -7.52 -19.84 -26.64
CA GLU A 1041 -8.09 -21.05 -26.05
C GLU A 1041 -9.38 -20.74 -25.29
N ARG A 1042 -9.39 -19.67 -24.46
CA ARG A 1042 -10.62 -19.23 -23.77
C ARG A 1042 -11.71 -18.80 -24.75
N TYR A 1043 -11.38 -18.02 -25.78
CA TYR A 1043 -12.35 -17.60 -26.78
C TYR A 1043 -12.96 -18.81 -27.50
N TYR A 1044 -12.14 -19.78 -27.85
CA TYR A 1044 -12.60 -21.02 -28.48
C TYR A 1044 -13.45 -21.88 -27.54
N ILE A 1045 -13.11 -21.99 -26.25
CA ILE A 1045 -13.96 -22.66 -25.26
C ILE A 1045 -15.35 -22.02 -25.25
N ALA A 1046 -15.44 -20.69 -25.20
CA ALA A 1046 -16.72 -19.99 -25.16
C ALA A 1046 -17.55 -20.21 -26.43
N ILE A 1047 -16.92 -20.12 -27.60
CA ILE A 1047 -17.59 -20.37 -28.89
C ILE A 1047 -18.01 -21.85 -28.99
N SER A 1048 -17.12 -22.79 -28.68
CA SER A 1048 -17.38 -24.23 -28.74
C SER A 1048 -18.55 -24.64 -27.83
N VAL A 1049 -18.57 -24.16 -26.58
CA VAL A 1049 -19.68 -24.44 -25.66
C VAL A 1049 -20.98 -23.83 -26.17
N LEU A 1050 -20.95 -22.61 -26.72
CA LEU A 1050 -22.15 -21.97 -27.27
C LEU A 1050 -22.69 -22.71 -28.51
N VAL A 1051 -21.82 -23.00 -29.48
CA VAL A 1051 -22.17 -23.70 -30.74
C VAL A 1051 -22.65 -25.12 -30.48
N LYS A 1052 -21.97 -25.88 -29.62
CA LYS A 1052 -22.33 -27.28 -29.30
C LYS A 1052 -23.73 -27.41 -28.69
N ASN A 1053 -24.16 -26.40 -27.93
CA ASN A 1053 -25.48 -26.38 -27.30
C ASN A 1053 -26.60 -25.90 -28.25
N GLY A 1054 -26.24 -25.12 -29.26
CA GLY A 1054 -27.15 -24.54 -30.24
C GLY A 1054 -27.76 -23.20 -29.79
N PRO A 1055 -28.28 -22.41 -30.75
CA PRO A 1055 -28.85 -21.10 -30.47
C PRO A 1055 -30.08 -21.20 -29.56
N GLY A 1056 -30.27 -20.20 -28.70
CA GLY A 1056 -31.45 -20.09 -27.82
C GLY A 1056 -31.46 -21.04 -26.62
N THR A 1057 -30.37 -21.77 -26.36
CA THR A 1057 -30.31 -22.77 -25.27
C THR A 1057 -29.73 -22.21 -23.97
N LEU A 1058 -28.63 -21.45 -24.08
CA LEU A 1058 -27.85 -20.95 -22.93
C LEU A 1058 -28.05 -19.45 -22.72
N GLY A 1059 -28.24 -19.03 -21.48
CA GLY A 1059 -28.11 -17.62 -21.08
C GLY A 1059 -26.63 -17.24 -20.88
N ALA A 1060 -26.35 -15.94 -20.78
CA ALA A 1060 -24.97 -15.44 -20.61
C ALA A 1060 -24.28 -15.97 -19.33
N ALA A 1061 -24.99 -16.02 -18.21
CA ALA A 1061 -24.44 -16.51 -16.94
C ALA A 1061 -24.23 -18.04 -16.93
N GLU A 1062 -25.10 -18.78 -17.63
CA GLU A 1062 -24.96 -20.23 -17.79
C GLU A 1062 -23.73 -20.55 -18.65
N LEU A 1063 -23.59 -19.87 -19.79
CA LEU A 1063 -22.43 -19.99 -20.67
C LEU A 1063 -21.13 -19.66 -19.90
N GLU A 1064 -21.10 -18.56 -19.16
CA GLU A 1064 -19.97 -18.16 -18.31
C GLU A 1064 -19.56 -19.29 -17.35
N SER A 1065 -20.52 -19.92 -16.67
CA SER A 1065 -20.27 -21.01 -15.73
C SER A 1065 -19.76 -22.29 -16.42
N LEU A 1066 -20.33 -22.67 -17.56
CA LEU A 1066 -19.92 -23.84 -18.32
C LEU A 1066 -18.52 -23.68 -18.91
N CYS A 1067 -18.18 -22.48 -19.39
CA CYS A 1067 -16.83 -22.17 -19.87
C CYS A 1067 -15.79 -22.29 -18.77
N GLN A 1068 -16.09 -21.78 -17.57
CA GLN A 1068 -15.20 -21.90 -16.42
C GLN A 1068 -14.96 -23.38 -16.05
N GLN A 1069 -16.01 -24.19 -16.00
CA GLN A 1069 -15.89 -25.63 -15.69
C GLN A 1069 -15.10 -26.39 -16.77
N ALA A 1070 -15.33 -26.07 -18.05
CA ALA A 1070 -14.58 -26.66 -19.15
C ALA A 1070 -13.08 -26.30 -19.07
N ALA A 1071 -12.76 -25.04 -18.76
CA ALA A 1071 -11.38 -24.57 -18.58
C ALA A 1071 -10.69 -25.25 -17.38
N GLN A 1072 -11.37 -25.36 -16.24
CA GLN A 1072 -10.86 -26.07 -15.05
C GLN A 1072 -10.56 -27.55 -15.34
N ARG A 1073 -11.48 -28.22 -16.05
CA ARG A 1073 -11.29 -29.61 -16.45
C ARG A 1073 -10.12 -29.77 -17.42
N LEU A 1074 -9.96 -28.84 -18.36
CA LEU A 1074 -8.85 -28.85 -19.30
C LEU A 1074 -7.50 -28.63 -18.60
N SER A 1075 -7.43 -27.72 -17.60
CA SER A 1075 -6.20 -27.50 -16.83
C SER A 1075 -5.78 -28.69 -15.97
N LEU A 1076 -6.72 -29.54 -15.55
CA LEU A 1076 -6.41 -30.78 -14.86
C LEU A 1076 -5.83 -31.86 -15.80
N LEU A 1077 -6.04 -31.74 -17.11
CA LEU A 1077 -5.70 -32.75 -18.11
C LEU A 1077 -4.41 -32.45 -18.88
N TYR A 1078 -4.05 -31.18 -19.12
CA TYR A 1078 -3.00 -30.79 -20.08
C TYR A 1078 -1.91 -29.85 -19.52
N ALA A 1079 -1.51 -30.05 -18.25
CA ALA A 1079 -0.45 -29.31 -17.51
C ALA A 1079 -0.96 -28.06 -16.75
N PRO A 1080 -0.20 -27.53 -15.76
CA PRO A 1080 -0.68 -26.45 -14.89
C PRO A 1080 -0.95 -25.19 -15.72
N ALA A 1081 -2.24 -24.91 -15.93
CA ALA A 1081 -2.67 -23.70 -16.61
C ALA A 1081 -2.41 -22.49 -15.70
N ALA A 1082 -2.07 -21.36 -16.34
CA ALA A 1082 -1.97 -20.10 -15.60
C ALA A 1082 -3.34 -19.77 -14.97
N PRO A 1083 -3.40 -19.18 -13.77
CA PRO A 1083 -4.65 -19.02 -13.03
C PRO A 1083 -5.74 -18.23 -13.76
N GLU A 1084 -5.36 -17.33 -14.67
CA GLU A 1084 -6.29 -16.58 -15.53
C GLU A 1084 -7.06 -17.46 -16.53
N PHE A 1085 -6.63 -18.70 -16.78
CA PHE A 1085 -7.24 -19.58 -17.77
C PHE A 1085 -8.70 -19.92 -17.45
N PHE A 1086 -9.03 -20.03 -16.17
CA PHE A 1086 -10.37 -20.31 -15.66
C PHE A 1086 -10.99 -19.09 -14.96
N ASP A 1087 -10.50 -17.88 -15.23
CA ASP A 1087 -11.06 -16.65 -14.67
C ASP A 1087 -12.44 -16.35 -15.29
N LYS A 1088 -13.46 -16.42 -14.45
CA LYS A 1088 -14.86 -16.19 -14.80
C LYS A 1088 -15.11 -14.80 -15.40
N SER A 1089 -14.36 -13.79 -14.96
CA SER A 1089 -14.52 -12.40 -15.41
C SER A 1089 -14.05 -12.19 -16.85
N LEU A 1090 -13.03 -12.93 -17.30
CA LEU A 1090 -12.54 -12.87 -18.67
C LEU A 1090 -13.57 -13.46 -19.65
N PHE A 1091 -14.18 -14.60 -19.30
CA PHE A 1091 -15.29 -15.16 -20.09
C PHE A 1091 -16.47 -14.19 -20.18
N ARG A 1092 -16.84 -13.55 -19.06
CA ARG A 1092 -17.91 -12.55 -19.06
C ARG A 1092 -17.61 -11.38 -19.99
N GLY A 1093 -16.38 -10.84 -19.94
CA GLY A 1093 -15.95 -9.76 -20.82
C GLY A 1093 -16.02 -10.14 -22.29
N PHE A 1094 -15.55 -11.34 -22.63
CA PHE A 1094 -15.63 -11.87 -23.99
C PHE A 1094 -17.08 -12.03 -24.48
N ILE A 1095 -17.97 -12.62 -23.67
CA ILE A 1095 -19.41 -12.78 -23.98
C ILE A 1095 -20.07 -11.41 -24.16
N GLN A 1096 -19.72 -10.43 -23.32
CA GLN A 1096 -20.23 -9.07 -23.46
C GLN A 1096 -19.76 -8.44 -24.77
N LYS A 1097 -18.49 -8.64 -25.16
CA LYS A 1097 -17.98 -8.13 -26.44
C LYS A 1097 -18.65 -8.78 -27.65
N LEU A 1098 -18.93 -10.09 -27.59
CA LEU A 1098 -19.74 -10.79 -28.61
C LEU A 1098 -21.12 -10.14 -28.78
N ARG A 1099 -21.73 -9.65 -27.69
CA ARG A 1099 -23.02 -8.96 -27.73
C ARG A 1099 -22.92 -7.56 -28.31
N GLU A 1100 -21.90 -6.80 -27.93
CA GLU A 1100 -21.64 -5.46 -28.48
C GLU A 1100 -21.45 -5.50 -30.00
N LEU A 1101 -20.71 -6.51 -30.48
CA LEU A 1101 -20.47 -6.74 -31.92
C LEU A 1101 -21.66 -7.39 -32.64
N ARG A 1102 -22.76 -7.68 -31.92
CA ARG A 1102 -23.95 -8.37 -32.45
C ARG A 1102 -23.64 -9.71 -33.13
N LEU A 1103 -22.67 -10.44 -32.59
CA LEU A 1103 -22.40 -11.84 -32.94
C LEU A 1103 -23.29 -12.78 -32.12
N VAL A 1104 -23.72 -12.32 -30.96
CA VAL A 1104 -24.66 -13.04 -30.08
C VAL A 1104 -25.66 -12.03 -29.50
N TRP A 1105 -26.93 -12.37 -29.39
CA TRP A 1105 -27.95 -11.50 -28.79
C TRP A 1105 -28.98 -12.29 -27.96
N PRO A 1106 -29.58 -11.70 -26.91
CA PRO A 1106 -30.60 -12.39 -26.13
C PRO A 1106 -31.93 -12.49 -26.91
N ASP A 1107 -32.64 -13.61 -26.74
CA ASP A 1107 -34.05 -13.78 -27.09
C ASP A 1107 -34.98 -13.25 -25.99
N GLU A 1108 -36.29 -13.47 -26.15
CA GLU A 1108 -37.33 -13.07 -25.18
C GLU A 1108 -37.12 -13.70 -23.78
N ASN A 1109 -36.46 -14.86 -23.71
CA ASN A 1109 -36.15 -15.58 -22.48
C ASN A 1109 -34.74 -15.29 -21.96
N SER A 1110 -34.05 -14.28 -22.50
CA SER A 1110 -32.65 -13.96 -22.20
C SER A 1110 -31.65 -15.08 -22.53
N LYS A 1111 -32.01 -15.99 -23.44
CA LYS A 1111 -31.14 -17.02 -24.01
C LYS A 1111 -30.44 -16.49 -25.26
N LEU A 1112 -29.21 -16.93 -25.47
CA LEU A 1112 -28.31 -16.39 -26.48
C LEU A 1112 -28.58 -17.02 -27.86
N LEU A 1113 -29.01 -16.20 -28.81
CA LEU A 1113 -29.08 -16.48 -30.24
C LEU A 1113 -27.79 -16.05 -30.93
N PHE A 1114 -27.42 -16.76 -31.99
CA PHE A 1114 -26.27 -16.46 -32.86
C PHE A 1114 -26.56 -17.01 -34.26
N ASP A 1115 -25.85 -16.51 -35.27
CA ASP A 1115 -25.97 -16.94 -36.67
C ASP A 1115 -24.69 -17.63 -37.17
N ASP A 1116 -24.70 -18.02 -38.44
CA ASP A 1116 -23.62 -18.75 -39.13
C ASP A 1116 -22.27 -18.01 -39.10
N ARG A 1117 -22.21 -16.71 -38.79
CA ARG A 1117 -20.94 -15.97 -38.64
C ARG A 1117 -20.11 -16.52 -37.50
N LEU A 1118 -20.74 -17.04 -36.44
CA LEU A 1118 -20.05 -17.67 -35.32
C LEU A 1118 -19.43 -19.04 -35.72
N ASP A 1119 -20.06 -19.75 -36.65
CA ASP A 1119 -19.53 -21.00 -37.20
C ASP A 1119 -18.31 -20.75 -38.12
N ALA A 1120 -18.30 -19.65 -38.86
CA ALA A 1120 -17.12 -19.22 -39.61
C ALA A 1120 -15.93 -18.93 -38.67
N TRP A 1121 -16.18 -18.26 -37.55
CA TRP A 1121 -15.19 -18.02 -36.50
C TRP A 1121 -14.64 -19.31 -35.87
N ALA A 1122 -15.51 -20.28 -35.59
CA ALA A 1122 -15.08 -21.60 -35.11
C ALA A 1122 -14.17 -22.32 -36.13
N LYS A 1123 -14.43 -22.14 -37.43
CA LYS A 1123 -13.56 -22.66 -38.50
C LYS A 1123 -12.22 -21.92 -38.55
N ASP A 1124 -12.19 -20.61 -38.35
CA ASP A 1124 -10.95 -19.80 -38.38
C ASP A 1124 -10.05 -20.02 -37.16
N ALA A 1125 -10.61 -20.47 -36.03
CA ALA A 1125 -9.83 -20.92 -34.87
C ALA A 1125 -8.83 -22.03 -35.24
N LYS A 1126 -9.02 -22.72 -36.38
CA LYS A 1126 -8.08 -23.73 -36.85
C LYS A 1126 -6.69 -23.20 -37.18
N PHE A 1127 -6.58 -21.91 -37.48
CA PHE A 1127 -5.32 -21.25 -37.80
C PHE A 1127 -4.50 -20.97 -36.55
N ILE A 1128 -5.15 -20.86 -35.38
CA ILE A 1128 -4.52 -20.43 -34.13
C ILE A 1128 -4.29 -21.61 -33.19
N LEU A 1129 -5.28 -22.49 -33.03
CA LEU A 1129 -5.24 -23.60 -32.07
C LEU A 1129 -4.87 -24.92 -32.74
N GLY A 1130 -4.10 -25.77 -32.06
CA GLY A 1130 -3.71 -27.10 -32.57
C GLY A 1130 -4.91 -28.06 -32.69
N ARG A 1131 -4.84 -29.03 -33.62
CA ARG A 1131 -5.93 -29.99 -33.85
C ARG A 1131 -6.29 -30.80 -32.59
N GLU A 1132 -5.29 -31.26 -31.85
CA GLU A 1132 -5.49 -32.04 -30.62
C GLU A 1132 -6.22 -31.22 -29.55
N LEU A 1133 -5.82 -29.96 -29.38
CA LEU A 1133 -6.41 -29.06 -28.40
C LEU A 1133 -7.85 -28.72 -28.76
N ARG A 1134 -8.15 -28.43 -30.04
CA ARG A 1134 -9.54 -28.18 -30.50
C ARG A 1134 -10.45 -29.38 -30.24
N HIS A 1135 -10.02 -30.57 -30.65
CA HIS A 1135 -10.77 -31.81 -30.41
C HIS A 1135 -10.96 -32.10 -28.92
N THR A 1136 -9.96 -31.79 -28.10
CA THR A 1136 -10.05 -31.91 -26.65
C THR A 1136 -11.08 -30.92 -26.08
N ILE A 1137 -11.02 -29.65 -26.48
CA ILE A 1137 -11.99 -28.63 -26.05
C ILE A 1137 -13.40 -29.05 -26.45
N GLU A 1138 -13.62 -29.53 -27.68
CA GLU A 1138 -14.93 -30.03 -28.13
C GLU A 1138 -15.43 -31.23 -27.31
N ARG A 1139 -14.54 -32.16 -26.97
CA ARG A 1139 -14.84 -33.33 -26.14
C ARG A 1139 -15.15 -32.96 -24.69
N VAL A 1140 -14.44 -31.99 -24.13
CA VAL A 1140 -14.58 -31.53 -22.75
C VAL A 1140 -15.74 -30.54 -22.58
N SER A 1141 -16.11 -29.83 -23.67
CA SER A 1141 -17.21 -28.86 -23.68
C SER A 1141 -18.53 -29.52 -23.26
N PRO A 1142 -19.16 -29.08 -22.16
CA PRO A 1142 -20.38 -29.68 -21.65
C PRO A 1142 -21.58 -29.42 -22.58
N GLU A 1143 -22.46 -30.41 -22.69
CA GLU A 1143 -23.81 -30.25 -23.26
C GLU A 1143 -24.78 -29.93 -22.12
N ALA A 1144 -25.56 -28.86 -22.27
CA ALA A 1144 -26.73 -28.59 -21.47
C ALA A 1144 -27.67 -29.78 -21.62
N ALA A 1145 -28.13 -30.33 -20.50
CA ALA A 1145 -28.96 -31.53 -20.47
C ALA A 1145 -30.21 -31.34 -21.35
N ARG A 1146 -30.20 -31.90 -22.57
CA ARG A 1146 -31.41 -32.02 -23.39
C ARG A 1146 -32.28 -33.11 -22.78
N LEU A 1147 -33.47 -32.74 -22.28
CA LEU A 1147 -34.56 -33.68 -21.99
C LEU A 1147 -34.94 -34.40 -23.29
N ASN A 1148 -34.28 -35.53 -23.57
CA ASN A 1148 -34.46 -36.32 -24.78
C ASN A 1148 -35.75 -37.15 -24.70
N LEU A 1149 -36.87 -36.55 -25.09
CA LEU A 1149 -38.21 -37.16 -25.13
C LEU A 1149 -38.30 -38.42 -26.03
N ARG A 1150 -37.31 -38.70 -26.88
CA ARG A 1150 -37.28 -39.89 -27.76
C ARG A 1150 -36.77 -41.19 -27.12
N ARG A 1151 -36.08 -41.14 -25.97
CA ARG A 1151 -35.70 -42.37 -25.24
C ARG A 1151 -36.82 -42.92 -24.35
N LEU A 1152 -37.85 -42.13 -24.07
CA LEU A 1152 -38.97 -42.53 -23.19
C LEU A 1152 -39.97 -43.48 -23.86
N SER A 1153 -40.07 -43.51 -25.20
CA SER A 1153 -40.98 -44.42 -25.90
C SER A 1153 -40.45 -45.86 -25.98
N GLY A 1154 -39.13 -46.05 -26.08
CA GLY A 1154 -38.51 -47.38 -26.11
C GLY A 1154 -38.31 -48.01 -24.73
N LEU A 1155 -38.01 -47.20 -23.71
CA LEU A 1155 -37.81 -47.71 -22.34
C LEU A 1155 -39.11 -48.12 -21.65
N ALA A 1156 -40.25 -47.52 -22.00
CA ALA A 1156 -41.56 -47.89 -21.41
C ALA A 1156 -41.99 -49.32 -21.77
N ALA A 1157 -41.58 -49.85 -22.93
CA ALA A 1157 -41.95 -51.20 -23.36
C ALA A 1157 -41.01 -52.30 -22.80
N LEU A 1158 -39.75 -51.97 -22.51
CA LEU A 1158 -38.77 -52.94 -22.00
C LEU A 1158 -38.73 -53.05 -20.47
N ILE A 1159 -39.11 -51.98 -19.75
CA ILE A 1159 -39.18 -51.99 -18.28
C ILE A 1159 -40.38 -52.79 -17.74
N ALA A 1160 -41.39 -53.08 -18.57
CA ALA A 1160 -42.51 -53.94 -18.19
C ALA A 1160 -42.17 -55.43 -18.11
N ALA A 1161 -41.01 -55.89 -18.63
CA ALA A 1161 -40.76 -57.33 -18.83
C ALA A 1161 -39.59 -57.95 -18.04
N ALA A 1162 -38.71 -57.20 -17.39
CA ALA A 1162 -37.62 -57.80 -16.62
C ALA A 1162 -37.25 -56.94 -15.41
N GLY A 1163 -37.75 -57.37 -14.25
CA GLY A 1163 -37.34 -56.79 -12.96
C GLY A 1163 -35.86 -57.06 -12.71
N LEU A 1164 -35.06 -56.00 -12.67
CA LEU A 1164 -33.81 -55.83 -11.91
C LEU A 1164 -33.14 -54.52 -12.35
N ALA A 1165 -33.28 -53.45 -11.55
CA ALA A 1165 -32.27 -52.40 -11.45
C ALA A 1165 -32.55 -51.53 -10.21
N VAL A 1166 -31.67 -51.66 -9.21
CA VAL A 1166 -31.52 -50.72 -8.10
C VAL A 1166 -31.12 -49.37 -8.68
N ALA A 1167 -31.96 -48.35 -8.49
CA ALA A 1167 -31.63 -46.95 -8.75
C ALA A 1167 -31.09 -46.30 -7.47
N SER A 1168 -29.87 -45.78 -7.53
CA SER A 1168 -29.31 -44.88 -6.53
C SER A 1168 -30.11 -43.56 -6.50
N VAL A 1169 -30.87 -43.35 -5.43
CA VAL A 1169 -31.66 -42.13 -5.21
C VAL A 1169 -30.76 -41.02 -4.67
N GLN A 1170 -30.64 -39.91 -5.39
CA GLN A 1170 -30.05 -38.66 -4.89
C GLN A 1170 -30.99 -38.02 -3.85
N ALA A 1171 -30.44 -37.59 -2.71
CA ALA A 1171 -31.17 -36.81 -1.72
C ALA A 1171 -31.42 -35.39 -2.25
N ALA A 1172 -32.62 -34.86 -2.06
CA ALA A 1172 -32.94 -33.48 -2.40
C ALA A 1172 -32.93 -32.64 -1.11
N GLU A 1173 -32.30 -31.47 -1.17
CA GLU A 1173 -32.09 -30.56 -0.03
C GLU A 1173 -32.75 -29.20 -0.32
N ALA A 1174 -33.47 -28.66 0.66
CA ALA A 1174 -34.03 -27.31 0.62
C ALA A 1174 -33.52 -26.50 1.82
N CYS A 1175 -32.93 -25.34 1.57
CA CYS A 1175 -32.33 -24.49 2.61
C CYS A 1175 -32.91 -23.07 2.61
N VAL A 1176 -32.96 -22.47 3.80
CA VAL A 1176 -33.21 -21.04 4.01
C VAL A 1176 -32.02 -20.45 4.76
N ASP A 1177 -31.45 -19.38 4.20
CA ASP A 1177 -30.38 -18.60 4.79
C ASP A 1177 -30.93 -17.23 5.24
N ASP A 1178 -30.64 -16.83 6.48
CA ASP A 1178 -31.08 -15.55 7.04
C ASP A 1178 -30.06 -15.05 8.10
N THR A 1179 -30.36 -13.93 8.77
CA THR A 1179 -29.57 -13.38 9.88
C THR A 1179 -30.44 -13.12 11.09
N LEU A 1180 -30.02 -13.63 12.26
CA LEU A 1180 -30.79 -13.45 13.50
C LEU A 1180 -30.71 -12.00 14.00
N PRO A 1181 -31.82 -11.28 14.19
CA PRO A 1181 -31.78 -9.90 14.64
C PRO A 1181 -31.40 -9.76 16.13
N GLY A 1182 -30.58 -8.77 16.47
CA GLY A 1182 -30.44 -8.27 17.85
C GLY A 1182 -29.45 -9.02 18.75
N ARG A 1183 -29.90 -9.54 19.90
CA ARG A 1183 -29.07 -10.04 21.04
C ARG A 1183 -28.06 -11.14 20.70
N LEU A 1184 -28.15 -11.76 19.51
CA LEU A 1184 -27.28 -12.85 19.04
C LEU A 1184 -26.22 -12.39 18.01
N ALA A 1185 -25.85 -11.11 18.04
CA ALA A 1185 -24.75 -10.52 17.27
C ALA A 1185 -24.90 -10.64 15.73
N ASP A 1186 -26.12 -10.62 15.21
CA ASP A 1186 -26.44 -10.74 13.78
C ASP A 1186 -25.82 -11.99 13.13
N ALA A 1187 -25.75 -13.09 13.88
CA ALA A 1187 -25.17 -14.35 13.41
C ALA A 1187 -25.94 -14.89 12.19
N PRO A 1188 -25.25 -15.31 11.12
CA PRO A 1188 -25.90 -15.94 9.98
C PRO A 1188 -26.49 -17.27 10.42
N VAL A 1189 -27.76 -17.48 10.10
CA VAL A 1189 -28.50 -18.71 10.34
C VAL A 1189 -28.83 -19.39 9.02
N ARG A 1190 -28.59 -20.69 8.95
CA ARG A 1190 -29.00 -21.53 7.82
C ARG A 1190 -29.82 -22.69 8.36
N LEU A 1191 -30.99 -22.95 7.80
CA LEU A 1191 -31.81 -24.11 8.11
C LEU A 1191 -32.01 -24.91 6.83
N CYS A 1192 -31.64 -26.19 6.81
CA CYS A 1192 -31.85 -27.08 5.68
C CYS A 1192 -32.70 -28.29 6.07
N ILE A 1193 -33.50 -28.75 5.11
CA ILE A 1193 -34.26 -30.00 5.17
C ILE A 1193 -33.77 -30.92 4.05
N GLU A 1194 -33.27 -32.08 4.44
CA GLU A 1194 -32.89 -33.15 3.53
C GLU A 1194 -33.99 -34.22 3.53
N ALA A 1195 -34.54 -34.53 2.36
CA ALA A 1195 -35.45 -35.66 2.20
C ALA A 1195 -34.81 -36.74 1.32
N LYS A 1196 -34.90 -37.99 1.77
CA LYS A 1196 -34.54 -39.19 1.00
C LYS A 1196 -35.79 -40.04 0.83
N ALA A 1197 -36.00 -40.60 -0.37
CA ALA A 1197 -37.15 -41.46 -0.63
C ALA A 1197 -37.19 -42.63 0.38
N GLY A 1198 -38.27 -42.71 1.17
CA GLY A 1198 -38.47 -43.74 2.18
C GLY A 1198 -37.86 -43.47 3.57
N GLN A 1199 -37.27 -42.29 3.82
CA GLN A 1199 -36.76 -41.86 5.13
C GLN A 1199 -37.45 -40.59 5.63
N PRO A 1200 -37.61 -40.40 6.96
CA PRO A 1200 -38.10 -39.14 7.50
C PRO A 1200 -37.14 -38.00 7.15
N ALA A 1201 -37.70 -36.82 6.85
CA ALA A 1201 -36.90 -35.66 6.48
C ALA A 1201 -36.01 -35.20 7.65
N ARG A 1202 -34.75 -34.87 7.37
CA ARG A 1202 -33.77 -34.46 8.38
C ARG A 1202 -33.54 -32.96 8.34
N TYR A 1203 -33.61 -32.32 9.50
CA TYR A 1203 -33.45 -30.89 9.69
C TYR A 1203 -32.06 -30.60 10.25
N GLN A 1204 -31.38 -29.61 9.71
CA GLN A 1204 -30.09 -29.12 10.22
C GLN A 1204 -30.11 -27.59 10.29
N LEU A 1205 -29.78 -27.04 11.46
CA LEU A 1205 -29.64 -25.61 11.70
C LEU A 1205 -28.17 -25.28 11.95
N TRP A 1206 -27.61 -24.39 11.14
CA TRP A 1206 -26.29 -23.81 11.35
C TRP A 1206 -26.41 -22.40 11.91
N LEU A 1207 -25.56 -22.08 12.87
CA LEU A 1207 -25.31 -20.72 13.33
C LEU A 1207 -23.82 -20.41 13.21
N ALA A 1208 -23.50 -19.30 12.55
CA ALA A 1208 -22.12 -18.88 12.25
C ALA A 1208 -21.24 -19.96 11.57
N GLY A 1209 -21.85 -20.83 10.76
CA GLY A 1209 -21.15 -21.86 9.97
C GLY A 1209 -20.98 -23.22 10.66
N GLU A 1210 -21.47 -23.39 11.89
CA GLU A 1210 -21.44 -24.68 12.61
C GLU A 1210 -22.85 -25.22 12.85
N VAL A 1211 -23.05 -26.54 12.70
CA VAL A 1211 -24.34 -27.20 12.99
C VAL A 1211 -24.59 -27.12 14.50
N ARG A 1212 -25.69 -26.48 14.89
CA ARG A 1212 -26.10 -26.32 16.29
C ARG A 1212 -27.30 -27.19 16.66
N ILE A 1213 -28.16 -27.48 15.68
CA ILE A 1213 -29.31 -28.37 15.87
C ILE A 1213 -29.38 -29.32 14.67
N SER A 1214 -29.57 -30.62 14.92
CA SER A 1214 -29.83 -31.62 13.88
C SER A 1214 -30.84 -32.64 14.40
N GLY A 1215 -31.81 -33.04 13.57
CA GLY A 1215 -32.72 -34.13 13.92
C GLY A 1215 -33.77 -34.43 12.86
N ASP A 1216 -34.42 -35.57 12.98
CA ASP A 1216 -35.41 -36.04 12.00
C ASP A 1216 -36.80 -35.44 12.27
N GLU A 1217 -37.69 -35.47 11.27
CA GLU A 1217 -39.01 -34.82 11.30
C GLU A 1217 -39.85 -35.11 12.56
N PRO A 1218 -39.91 -36.34 13.11
CA PRO A 1218 -40.64 -36.60 14.36
C PRO A 1218 -40.07 -35.82 15.55
N ALA A 1219 -38.74 -35.69 15.64
CA ALA A 1219 -38.05 -34.95 16.69
C ALA A 1219 -38.16 -33.44 16.46
N ALA A 1220 -38.10 -32.97 15.22
CA ALA A 1220 -38.33 -31.56 14.87
C ALA A 1220 -39.75 -31.09 15.25
N ARG A 1221 -40.76 -31.97 15.20
CA ARG A 1221 -42.13 -31.66 15.66
C ARG A 1221 -42.26 -31.59 17.18
N GLN A 1222 -41.53 -32.43 17.91
CA GLN A 1222 -41.54 -32.43 19.38
C GLN A 1222 -40.73 -31.24 19.95
N GLY A 1223 -39.65 -30.86 19.26
CA GLY A 1223 -38.75 -29.77 19.59
C GLY A 1223 -37.32 -30.29 19.71
N LEU A 1224 -36.41 -29.76 18.90
CA LEU A 1224 -34.99 -30.09 18.93
C LEU A 1224 -34.24 -29.07 19.78
N GLY A 1225 -33.38 -29.55 20.68
CA GLY A 1225 -32.54 -28.71 21.54
C GLY A 1225 -31.12 -28.56 20.99
N GLY A 1226 -30.53 -27.39 21.20
CA GLY A 1226 -29.11 -27.11 20.96
C GLY A 1226 -28.56 -26.10 21.95
N ASP A 1227 -27.29 -25.72 21.79
CA ASP A 1227 -26.66 -24.67 22.60
C ASP A 1227 -25.86 -23.70 21.73
N TRP A 1228 -25.93 -22.42 22.08
CA TRP A 1228 -25.10 -21.37 21.50
C TRP A 1228 -24.39 -20.59 22.61
N TYR A 1229 -23.16 -21.00 22.94
CA TYR A 1229 -22.32 -20.34 23.95
C TYR A 1229 -23.01 -20.16 25.31
N GLY A 1230 -23.70 -21.21 25.78
CA GLY A 1230 -24.44 -21.20 27.05
C GLY A 1230 -25.87 -20.66 26.97
N HIS A 1231 -26.36 -20.35 25.77
CA HIS A 1231 -27.75 -20.01 25.50
C HIS A 1231 -28.48 -21.23 24.91
N PRO A 1232 -29.40 -21.90 25.64
CA PRO A 1232 -30.18 -23.00 25.10
C PRO A 1232 -31.04 -22.58 23.91
N LEU A 1233 -30.91 -23.33 22.82
CA LEU A 1233 -31.67 -23.19 21.59
C LEU A 1233 -32.79 -24.22 21.51
N GLY A 1234 -33.95 -23.83 20.99
CA GLY A 1234 -35.05 -24.74 20.68
C GLY A 1234 -35.55 -24.54 19.25
N LEU A 1235 -35.56 -25.58 18.42
CA LEU A 1235 -36.14 -25.54 17.08
C LEU A 1235 -37.38 -26.42 17.02
N ARG A 1236 -38.53 -25.85 16.71
CA ARG A 1236 -39.78 -26.59 16.52
C ARG A 1236 -40.34 -26.33 15.13
N CYS A 1237 -40.53 -27.40 14.35
CA CYS A 1237 -41.08 -27.35 13.01
C CYS A 1237 -42.48 -27.96 12.96
N THR A 1238 -43.46 -27.20 12.48
CA THR A 1238 -44.87 -27.59 12.39
C THR A 1238 -45.44 -27.34 10.99
N GLY A 1239 -46.47 -28.09 10.60
CA GLY A 1239 -47.14 -27.93 9.30
C GLY A 1239 -47.69 -29.24 8.76
N ALA A 1240 -48.80 -29.16 8.02
CA ALA A 1240 -49.39 -30.26 7.27
C ALA A 1240 -49.20 -30.00 5.76
N GLY A 1241 -48.74 -31.00 5.00
CA GLY A 1241 -48.49 -30.88 3.55
C GLY A 1241 -47.01 -30.72 3.17
N ASN A 1242 -46.73 -30.00 2.08
CA ASN A 1242 -45.37 -29.85 1.51
C ASN A 1242 -44.58 -28.65 2.08
N VAL A 1243 -45.11 -27.87 3.02
CA VAL A 1243 -44.41 -26.74 3.64
C VAL A 1243 -44.32 -26.97 5.15
N ARG A 1244 -43.20 -26.57 5.74
CA ARG A 1244 -42.87 -26.71 7.17
C ARG A 1244 -42.48 -25.33 7.69
N ARG A 1245 -43.20 -24.85 8.70
CA ARG A 1245 -42.85 -23.64 9.43
C ARG A 1245 -42.02 -24.02 10.64
N CYS A 1246 -40.80 -23.51 10.72
CA CYS A 1246 -39.84 -23.78 11.76
C CYS A 1246 -39.59 -22.53 12.58
N ASP A 1247 -39.89 -22.59 13.88
CA ASP A 1247 -39.68 -21.51 14.83
C ASP A 1247 -38.47 -21.86 15.72
N LEU A 1248 -37.52 -20.93 15.81
CA LEU A 1248 -36.33 -20.99 16.65
C LEU A 1248 -36.54 -20.13 17.90
N THR A 1249 -36.34 -20.75 19.07
CA THR A 1249 -36.27 -20.08 20.37
C THR A 1249 -34.86 -20.07 20.91
N VAL A 1250 -34.52 -19.02 21.64
CA VAL A 1250 -33.24 -18.87 22.38
C VAL A 1250 -33.58 -18.44 23.80
N ASP A 1251 -33.05 -19.15 24.79
CA ASP A 1251 -33.38 -18.95 26.20
C ASP A 1251 -34.90 -19.06 26.51
N GLY A 1252 -35.63 -19.81 25.66
CA GLY A 1252 -37.09 -19.95 25.75
C GLY A 1252 -37.91 -18.83 25.09
N GLU A 1253 -37.28 -17.78 24.56
CA GLU A 1253 -37.96 -16.69 23.83
C GLU A 1253 -37.88 -16.90 22.31
N ALA A 1254 -38.91 -16.49 21.56
CA ALA A 1254 -38.93 -16.61 20.10
C ALA A 1254 -37.92 -15.66 19.45
N ALA A 1255 -36.99 -16.22 18.67
CA ALA A 1255 -35.88 -15.48 18.06
C ALA A 1255 -35.99 -15.36 16.54
N TRP A 1256 -36.51 -16.39 15.86
CA TRP A 1256 -36.59 -16.43 14.39
C TRP A 1256 -37.58 -17.47 13.90
N SER A 1257 -38.13 -17.29 12.69
CA SER A 1257 -39.04 -18.24 12.06
C SER A 1257 -38.85 -18.29 10.56
N ALA A 1258 -38.89 -19.47 9.95
CA ALA A 1258 -38.84 -19.64 8.50
C ALA A 1258 -39.81 -20.73 8.01
N GLU A 1259 -40.25 -20.60 6.76
CA GLU A 1259 -41.03 -21.62 6.07
C GLU A 1259 -40.17 -22.29 4.99
N LEU A 1260 -40.13 -23.62 5.01
CA LEU A 1260 -39.40 -24.43 4.05
C LEU A 1260 -40.33 -25.41 3.36
N ALA A 1261 -40.22 -25.50 2.03
CA ALA A 1261 -40.90 -26.54 1.28
C ALA A 1261 -40.09 -27.85 1.36
N LEU A 1262 -40.75 -28.96 1.69
CA LEU A 1262 -40.15 -30.29 1.62
C LEU A 1262 -39.79 -30.59 0.15
N PRO A 1263 -38.53 -30.95 -0.13
CA PRO A 1263 -38.16 -31.38 -1.47
C PRO A 1263 -38.95 -32.63 -1.86
N ARG A 1264 -39.52 -32.64 -3.07
CA ARG A 1264 -40.32 -33.76 -3.61
C ARG A 1264 -39.45 -34.87 -4.17
#